data_AF-A0AAP0X1B6-F1
#
_entry.id   AF-A0AAP0X1B6-F1
#
_cell.length_a   1.000
_cell.length_b   1.000
_cell.length_c   1.000
_cell.angle_alpha   90.00
_cell.angle_beta   90.00
_cell.angle_gamma   90.00
#
_symmetry.space_group_name_H-M   'P 1'
#
loop_
_entity.id
_entity.type
_entity.pdbx_description
1 polymer ?
#
loop_
_entity_poly.entity_id
_entity_poly.type
_entity_poly.pdbx_seq_one_letter_code
_entity_poly.pdbx_strand_id
1 'polypeptide(L)'
;MVGDALRRGISGGQKKRLTTGEMIVGPTKALFMDEISNGLDSSTTFQIVTCLQQLVHITDATVLVSLLQPAPETFDLFDEVILMAEGKIVYHGPCSHALKFFEDCGFKCPERKGIADFLQEVISRKDQAQYWYPTDLPYSYVSVEQFSETFKASYKGENLNKELSEPYDKSQCHKNALSFSIYSLSKWELLKACMAREWLLMKRNFFVYAFKTTQLLIIALMTMTVFTRTQMSVDLNHASYYMGSLFYALVRLMTNGIAELSLTVSRLPVFYKQRAFYLYPAWAYAIPAFILKLPVAMIESILWTALTYYAIGYSPEVERFFCQIILLFALHQAATSFCRFMAAIFQTSIASANYGLLVLILMLLFGGYIIPKPSLPAWLKWGFWLSPMAYGEIGIAINEFLAPRWQKVSTGNSTLGRYILSSYGLNFDAYFYWISLGALFLFMLIFDLGFTLALTYLKPPGTSQAIISKEKLSQLQGREESKCSRHLDDKSTLDASSLTTEQTSQIGRTVLPFEPLIIAFRDVQYFVDTPPLILMKKGGQIIYSGKLGHHSSKLIEYFEGISGLPKIKDNYNPATWMLEVTSTSVEMELNLDFTRIYKESPLYRDTIELVRQSSEPPPGSRDLQFPTRFPQNGWGQYKACLWKQSLSYWRNPEYNLLRSIFMIALAVLFGVVFWQKGKDINNEQDLFSILGSMYIAVIFLGISYCSSIIPVVETERDVLYREKFAGMYSSKAYSYAQVTIEIPYMLVQAIVYVAITYPMIGFQWSAHKVFWYFYASFCSFLYFVYLGMMLVSLSPNLQVANIFAALIYTILNIFSGYLIPGPQIPKWWVWCYWICPTSWSLNGLLTSQYGDIKKEIIFFGEPTRVSSFLEDYYGYYHDRLGLVAAVLLGISGLPKIKDNYNPATWMLEITSTSVEVEMNLDFARIYKESPLYCETIDLVRQLSEPPPGLRDLQFPTRFPQNSWEQYKACLWKQHLSYWRNSEYNLGRLMFMIALAILFGVVFWQKGKHVDNEQDVFSILGSMYIAIIFLGIVNCSSVIPVVATERTVLYREKFAGMYSSKAYSLAQVTIEIPYILLQAILYVAITYPTIGFHWSAYKIFWYFYATFCSFLYYVYLGMTIVSLSSNLQVATILAVAVYTILNLFSGFLMPGPEFPQWWVWCYWICPTSWSLNGLLTSQYGDINKEILAFGEPTTVNSFLQDYYGFYQDRLGLVAAVLLAYPLLYASLFTYFIGKFNFQRRKWVQDQLYLEYTRKSPMHSSSESDECGKLSLERE
;
A
#
# COMPACT_ATOMS: atom_id res chain seq x y z
N MET A 1 12.55 0.52 -11.16
CA MET A 1 11.56 -0.60 -11.05
C MET A 1 10.43 -0.29 -12.01
N VAL A 2 9.69 -1.29 -12.48
CA VAL A 2 8.55 -1.09 -13.39
C VAL A 2 7.48 -0.20 -12.77
N GLY A 3 7.34 -0.26 -11.44
CA GLY A 3 6.36 0.52 -10.68
C GLY A 3 5.10 -0.29 -10.37
N ASP A 4 4.33 0.22 -9.43
CA ASP A 4 3.01 -0.26 -9.03
C ASP A 4 2.05 0.95 -8.96
N ALA A 5 0.79 0.76 -8.55
CA ALA A 5 -0.20 1.83 -8.50
C ALA A 5 0.19 2.99 -7.55
N LEU A 6 0.98 2.70 -6.51
CA LEU A 6 1.36 3.66 -5.46
C LEU A 6 2.78 4.22 -5.68
N ARG A 7 3.63 3.51 -6.41
CA ARG A 7 5.02 3.87 -6.73
C ARG A 7 5.21 3.97 -8.24
N ARG A 8 5.08 5.21 -8.76
CA ARG A 8 5.40 5.58 -10.14
C ARG A 8 6.78 5.03 -10.55
N GLY A 9 6.78 4.14 -11.53
CA GLY A 9 7.97 3.50 -12.09
C GLY A 9 8.24 3.97 -13.51
N ILE A 10 8.25 3.02 -14.45
CA ILE A 10 8.35 3.35 -15.88
C ILE A 10 6.98 3.78 -16.41
N SER A 11 6.95 4.62 -17.45
CA SER A 11 5.69 5.09 -18.05
C SER A 11 4.88 3.96 -18.69
N GLY A 12 3.58 4.20 -18.97
CA GLY A 12 2.72 3.22 -19.65
C GLY A 12 3.34 2.70 -20.95
N GLY A 13 3.79 3.60 -21.83
CA GLY A 13 4.48 3.22 -23.07
C GLY A 13 5.83 2.54 -22.86
N GLN A 14 6.56 2.85 -21.79
CA GLN A 14 7.77 2.08 -21.42
C GLN A 14 7.42 0.67 -20.91
N LYS A 15 6.28 0.49 -20.23
CA LYS A 15 5.77 -0.82 -19.77
C LYS A 15 5.26 -1.68 -20.93
N LYS A 16 4.64 -1.07 -21.95
CA LYS A 16 4.31 -1.75 -23.22
C LYS A 16 5.61 -2.19 -23.93
N ARG A 17 6.57 -1.27 -24.16
CA ARG A 17 7.89 -1.60 -24.73
C ARG A 17 8.63 -2.72 -23.97
N LEU A 18 8.62 -2.71 -22.64
CA LEU A 18 9.18 -3.80 -21.83
C LEU A 18 8.47 -5.13 -22.09
N THR A 19 7.14 -5.12 -22.24
CA THR A 19 6.36 -6.34 -22.55
C THR A 19 6.63 -6.84 -23.97
N THR A 20 6.76 -5.94 -24.95
CA THR A 20 7.19 -6.28 -26.31
C THR A 20 8.58 -6.90 -26.29
N GLY A 21 9.52 -6.33 -25.51
CA GLY A 21 10.84 -6.92 -25.27
C GLY A 21 10.78 -8.30 -24.60
N GLU A 22 9.92 -8.51 -23.59
CA GLU A 22 9.69 -9.83 -22.99
C GLU A 22 9.17 -10.87 -24.01
N MET A 23 8.41 -10.45 -25.03
CA MET A 23 7.89 -11.33 -26.09
C MET A 23 8.91 -11.61 -27.20
N ILE A 24 9.75 -10.63 -27.54
CA ILE A 24 10.82 -10.77 -28.54
C ILE A 24 11.97 -11.66 -28.03
N VAL A 25 12.24 -11.66 -26.72
CA VAL A 25 13.34 -12.43 -26.12
C VAL A 25 12.98 -13.92 -26.07
N GLY A 26 13.29 -14.64 -27.15
CA GLY A 26 13.11 -16.09 -27.27
C GLY A 26 13.56 -16.63 -28.64
N PRO A 27 13.51 -17.96 -28.85
CA PRO A 27 13.78 -18.59 -30.14
C PRO A 27 12.58 -18.53 -31.11
N THR A 28 11.58 -17.71 -30.80
CA THR A 28 10.32 -17.60 -31.55
C THR A 28 10.49 -16.76 -32.82
N LYS A 29 10.53 -17.43 -33.98
CA LYS A 29 10.50 -16.81 -35.30
C LYS A 29 9.11 -16.37 -35.78
N ALA A 30 8.04 -16.69 -35.05
CA ALA A 30 6.68 -16.23 -35.36
C ALA A 30 6.12 -15.46 -34.16
N LEU A 31 5.73 -14.20 -34.36
CA LEU A 31 5.20 -13.32 -33.33
C LEU A 31 3.81 -12.81 -33.73
N PHE A 32 2.83 -13.00 -32.86
CA PHE A 32 1.47 -12.51 -33.02
C PHE A 32 1.23 -11.42 -31.99
N MET A 33 0.96 -10.19 -32.43
CA MET A 33 0.88 -9.03 -31.55
C MET A 33 -0.44 -8.27 -31.72
N ASP A 34 -1.29 -8.33 -30.70
CA ASP A 34 -2.60 -7.69 -30.72
C ASP A 34 -2.55 -6.27 -30.12
N GLU A 35 -3.26 -5.33 -30.76
CA GLU A 35 -3.34 -3.90 -30.44
C GLU A 35 -2.05 -3.29 -29.85
N ILE A 36 -0.92 -3.33 -30.56
CA ILE A 36 0.35 -2.85 -29.97
C ILE A 36 0.40 -1.33 -29.77
N SER A 37 -0.30 -0.56 -30.61
CA SER A 37 -0.39 0.91 -30.55
C SER A 37 -1.29 1.42 -29.42
N ASN A 38 -2.17 0.59 -28.86
CA ASN A 38 -3.15 1.05 -27.88
C ASN A 38 -2.46 1.55 -26.59
N GLY A 39 -2.64 2.83 -26.28
CA GLY A 39 -1.97 3.55 -25.19
C GLY A 39 -0.58 4.11 -25.52
N LEU A 40 -0.20 4.20 -26.80
CA LEU A 40 1.03 4.83 -27.30
C LEU A 40 0.72 6.06 -28.17
N ASP A 41 1.67 6.98 -28.24
CA ASP A 41 1.69 8.04 -29.25
C ASP A 41 2.15 7.49 -30.62
N SER A 42 1.85 8.22 -31.69
CA SER A 42 2.22 7.85 -33.06
C SER A 42 3.73 7.70 -33.24
N SER A 43 4.54 8.57 -32.63
CA SER A 43 6.00 8.53 -32.75
C SER A 43 6.62 7.30 -32.07
N THR A 44 6.15 6.94 -30.87
CA THR A 44 6.56 5.70 -30.20
C THR A 44 6.06 4.46 -30.95
N THR A 45 4.87 4.52 -31.55
CA THR A 45 4.32 3.42 -32.36
C THR A 45 5.20 3.17 -33.58
N PHE A 46 5.52 4.20 -34.36
CA PHE A 46 6.45 4.14 -35.49
C PHE A 46 7.79 3.51 -35.07
N GLN A 47 8.43 4.03 -34.01
CA GLN A 47 9.70 3.47 -33.50
C GLN A 47 9.64 1.98 -33.14
N ILE A 48 8.52 1.50 -32.58
CA ILE A 48 8.35 0.08 -32.27
C ILE A 48 8.19 -0.74 -33.55
N VAL A 49 7.38 -0.28 -34.51
CA VAL A 49 7.15 -0.98 -35.78
C VAL A 49 8.43 -1.02 -36.62
N THR A 50 9.21 0.06 -36.70
CA THR A 50 10.54 0.05 -37.36
C THR A 50 11.49 -0.95 -36.70
N CYS A 51 11.47 -1.06 -35.37
CA CYS A 51 12.30 -2.03 -34.66
C CYS A 51 11.84 -3.49 -34.92
N LEU A 52 10.53 -3.73 -35.03
CA LEU A 52 9.98 -5.03 -35.42
C LEU A 52 10.34 -5.40 -36.87
N GLN A 53 10.23 -4.44 -37.80
CA GLN A 53 10.62 -4.61 -39.21
C GLN A 53 12.12 -4.95 -39.36
N GLN A 54 12.99 -4.21 -38.66
CA GLN A 54 14.43 -4.53 -38.61
C GLN A 54 14.68 -5.94 -38.04
N LEU A 55 13.95 -6.34 -37.01
CA LEU A 55 14.05 -7.68 -36.44
C LEU A 55 13.59 -8.77 -37.42
N VAL A 56 12.48 -8.55 -38.13
CA VAL A 56 11.97 -9.43 -39.21
C VAL A 56 13.08 -9.70 -40.23
N HIS A 57 13.68 -8.64 -40.79
CA HIS A 57 14.71 -8.76 -41.83
C HIS A 57 16.05 -9.32 -41.34
N ILE A 58 16.42 -9.11 -40.06
CA ILE A 58 17.68 -9.63 -39.51
C ILE A 58 17.57 -11.10 -39.08
N THR A 59 16.38 -11.54 -38.65
CA THR A 59 16.21 -12.86 -38.00
C THR A 59 15.42 -13.87 -38.83
N ASP A 60 14.99 -13.53 -40.05
CA ASP A 60 14.03 -14.29 -40.86
C ASP A 60 12.82 -14.74 -40.01
N ALA A 61 12.12 -13.75 -39.46
CA ALA A 61 10.96 -13.94 -38.58
C ALA A 61 9.69 -13.38 -39.23
N THR A 62 8.54 -13.99 -38.92
CA THR A 62 7.21 -13.53 -39.33
C THR A 62 6.54 -12.81 -38.16
N VAL A 63 6.06 -11.59 -38.38
CA VAL A 63 5.34 -10.81 -37.35
C VAL A 63 3.98 -10.39 -37.88
N LEU A 64 2.91 -10.86 -37.24
CA LEU A 64 1.55 -10.39 -37.50
C LEU A 64 1.15 -9.37 -36.43
N VAL A 65 0.77 -8.17 -36.84
CA VAL A 65 0.43 -7.05 -35.94
C VAL A 65 -0.99 -6.56 -36.21
N SER A 66 -1.77 -6.40 -35.14
CA SER A 66 -3.03 -5.64 -35.15
C SER A 66 -2.75 -4.19 -34.74
N LEU A 67 -3.15 -3.24 -35.58
CA LEU A 67 -3.05 -1.79 -35.35
C LEU A 67 -4.39 -1.11 -35.58
N LEU A 68 -4.83 -0.32 -34.60
CA LEU A 68 -5.92 0.62 -34.77
C LEU A 68 -5.37 1.91 -35.39
N GLN A 69 -5.85 2.24 -36.60
CA GLN A 69 -5.59 3.52 -37.31
C GLN A 69 -4.10 3.95 -37.31
N PRO A 70 -3.20 3.18 -37.96
CA PRO A 70 -1.80 3.56 -38.08
C PRO A 70 -1.64 4.85 -38.90
N ALA A 71 -0.75 5.73 -38.44
CA ALA A 71 -0.29 6.88 -39.23
C ALA A 71 0.35 6.40 -40.55
N PRO A 72 0.30 7.19 -41.66
CA PRO A 72 0.78 6.76 -42.97
C PRO A 72 2.22 6.21 -42.94
N GLU A 73 3.12 6.89 -42.24
CA GLU A 73 4.53 6.49 -42.12
C GLU A 73 4.70 5.15 -41.40
N THR A 74 3.73 4.76 -40.55
CA THR A 74 3.72 3.46 -39.88
C THR A 74 3.07 2.38 -40.75
N PHE A 75 2.08 2.74 -41.57
CA PHE A 75 1.45 1.82 -42.53
C PHE A 75 2.44 1.40 -43.62
N ASP A 76 3.27 2.33 -44.11
CA ASP A 76 4.28 2.09 -45.16
C ASP A 76 5.42 1.16 -44.72
N LEU A 77 5.51 0.79 -43.43
CA LEU A 77 6.49 -0.18 -42.92
C LEU A 77 6.04 -1.65 -43.09
N PHE A 78 4.79 -1.90 -43.47
CA PHE A 78 4.26 -3.26 -43.59
C PHE A 78 4.37 -3.80 -45.03
N ASP A 79 4.90 -5.02 -45.15
CA ASP A 79 4.98 -5.72 -46.44
C ASP A 79 3.57 -6.06 -46.98
N GLU A 80 2.69 -6.56 -46.11
CA GLU A 80 1.32 -7.00 -46.43
C GLU A 80 0.30 -6.50 -45.42
N VAL A 81 -0.94 -6.33 -45.88
CA VAL A 81 -2.11 -5.95 -45.07
C VAL A 81 -3.21 -6.99 -45.19
N ILE A 82 -3.82 -7.33 -44.04
CA ILE A 82 -5.03 -8.14 -43.94
C ILE A 82 -6.17 -7.22 -43.48
N LEU A 83 -7.11 -6.90 -44.38
CA LEU A 83 -8.30 -6.13 -44.05
C LEU A 83 -9.44 -7.10 -43.74
N MET A 84 -9.96 -7.05 -42.50
CA MET A 84 -11.11 -7.85 -42.06
C MET A 84 -12.30 -6.97 -41.66
N ALA A 85 -13.50 -7.41 -42.04
CA ALA A 85 -14.76 -6.84 -41.59
C ALA A 85 -15.77 -7.98 -41.39
N GLU A 86 -16.64 -7.88 -40.37
CA GLU A 86 -17.70 -8.87 -40.10
C GLU A 86 -17.23 -10.35 -40.04
N GLY A 87 -15.97 -10.58 -39.66
CA GLY A 87 -15.35 -11.92 -39.63
C GLY A 87 -14.92 -12.48 -41.00
N LYS A 88 -14.95 -11.67 -42.05
CA LYS A 88 -14.55 -12.01 -43.43
C LYS A 88 -13.31 -11.23 -43.83
N ILE A 89 -12.48 -11.83 -44.68
CA ILE A 89 -11.34 -11.14 -45.31
C ILE A 89 -11.88 -10.36 -46.51
N VAL A 90 -11.68 -9.05 -46.49
CA VAL A 90 -12.05 -8.09 -47.54
C VAL A 90 -10.89 -7.96 -48.54
N TYR A 91 -9.65 -7.95 -48.04
CA TYR A 91 -8.43 -7.93 -48.84
C TYR A 91 -7.29 -8.59 -48.05
N HIS A 92 -6.40 -9.30 -48.74
CA HIS A 92 -5.13 -9.80 -48.20
C HIS A 92 -4.03 -9.73 -49.26
N GLY A 93 -2.92 -9.08 -48.93
CA GLY A 93 -1.73 -9.04 -49.79
C GLY A 93 -0.94 -7.74 -49.62
N PRO A 94 -0.03 -7.42 -50.56
CA PRO A 94 0.87 -6.28 -50.43
C PRO A 94 0.15 -4.94 -50.27
N CYS A 95 0.66 -4.09 -49.38
CA CYS A 95 0.09 -2.76 -49.09
C CYS A 95 -0.03 -1.88 -50.35
N SER A 96 0.95 -1.96 -51.25
CA SER A 96 0.99 -1.24 -52.54
C SER A 96 -0.14 -1.60 -53.50
N HIS A 97 -0.75 -2.78 -53.37
CA HIS A 97 -1.82 -3.26 -54.25
C HIS A 97 -3.23 -3.06 -53.66
N ALA A 98 -3.33 -2.72 -52.37
CA ALA A 98 -4.61 -2.57 -51.69
C ALA A 98 -5.48 -1.48 -52.31
N LEU A 99 -4.89 -0.31 -52.61
CA LEU A 99 -5.59 0.79 -53.29
C LEU A 99 -6.17 0.37 -54.64
N LYS A 100 -5.36 -0.34 -55.46
CA LYS A 100 -5.77 -0.77 -56.80
C LYS A 100 -6.97 -1.72 -56.76
N PHE A 101 -7.01 -2.65 -55.79
CA PHE A 101 -8.16 -3.53 -55.61
C PHE A 101 -9.46 -2.74 -55.33
N PHE A 102 -9.41 -1.68 -54.53
CA PHE A 102 -10.58 -0.84 -54.29
C PHE A 102 -10.93 0.07 -55.49
N GLU A 103 -9.93 0.56 -56.24
CA GLU A 103 -10.16 1.27 -57.51
C GLU A 103 -10.86 0.37 -58.54
N ASP A 104 -10.44 -0.89 -58.68
CA ASP A 104 -11.07 -1.91 -59.53
C ASP A 104 -12.53 -2.21 -59.07
N CYS A 105 -12.84 -2.01 -57.78
CA CYS A 105 -14.19 -2.07 -57.22
C CYS A 105 -15.02 -0.76 -57.36
N GLY A 106 -14.48 0.29 -57.98
CA GLY A 106 -15.14 1.59 -58.18
C GLY A 106 -14.88 2.63 -57.08
N PHE A 107 -13.99 2.37 -56.12
CA PHE A 107 -13.70 3.26 -54.99
C PHE A 107 -12.28 3.82 -55.06
N LYS A 108 -12.15 5.15 -55.19
CA LYS A 108 -10.85 5.81 -55.30
C LYS A 108 -10.46 6.52 -54.02
N CYS A 109 -9.24 6.28 -53.54
CA CYS A 109 -8.67 7.00 -52.41
C CYS A 109 -8.29 8.44 -52.83
N PRO A 110 -8.72 9.49 -52.11
CA PRO A 110 -8.25 10.86 -52.33
C PRO A 110 -6.77 11.00 -51.97
N GLU A 111 -6.01 11.81 -52.72
CA GLU A 111 -4.55 11.99 -52.57
C GLU A 111 -4.09 12.44 -51.17
N ARG A 112 -5.00 13.01 -50.36
CA ARG A 112 -4.73 13.57 -49.03
C ARG A 112 -5.32 12.74 -47.88
N LYS A 113 -5.93 11.59 -48.19
CA LYS A 113 -6.47 10.65 -47.20
C LYS A 113 -5.40 9.61 -46.88
N GLY A 114 -5.19 9.29 -45.60
CA GLY A 114 -4.32 8.17 -45.22
C GLY A 114 -4.89 6.85 -45.74
N ILE A 115 -4.04 5.99 -46.30
CA ILE A 115 -4.47 4.71 -46.91
C ILE A 115 -5.20 3.85 -45.87
N ALA A 116 -4.67 3.75 -44.64
CA ALA A 116 -5.28 2.98 -43.57
C ALA A 116 -6.70 3.47 -43.19
N ASP A 117 -6.91 4.79 -43.15
CA ASP A 117 -8.22 5.39 -42.87
C ASP A 117 -9.20 5.15 -44.02
N PHE A 118 -8.74 5.30 -45.27
CA PHE A 118 -9.53 4.97 -46.46
C PHE A 118 -9.99 3.50 -46.43
N LEU A 119 -9.09 2.56 -46.13
CA LEU A 119 -9.40 1.13 -46.04
C LEU A 119 -10.42 0.80 -44.92
N GLN A 120 -10.51 1.60 -43.86
CA GLN A 120 -11.54 1.47 -42.82
C GLN A 120 -12.86 2.14 -43.19
N GLU A 121 -12.84 3.27 -43.89
CA GLU A 121 -14.04 4.02 -44.26
C GLU A 121 -14.72 3.49 -45.52
N VAL A 122 -13.98 2.90 -46.48
CA VAL A 122 -14.55 2.30 -47.71
C VAL A 122 -15.41 1.07 -47.43
N ILE A 123 -15.18 0.38 -46.31
CA ILE A 123 -16.03 -0.72 -45.81
C ILE A 123 -17.20 -0.22 -44.93
N SER A 124 -17.17 1.04 -44.48
CA SER A 124 -18.21 1.65 -43.64
C SER A 124 -19.41 2.10 -44.46
N ARG A 125 -20.61 1.65 -44.08
CA ARG A 125 -21.87 2.03 -44.75
C ARG A 125 -22.17 3.54 -44.72
N LYS A 126 -21.60 4.29 -43.76
CA LYS A 126 -21.78 5.75 -43.69
C LYS A 126 -20.88 6.51 -44.67
N ASP A 127 -19.68 5.98 -44.90
CA ASP A 127 -18.55 6.75 -45.43
C ASP A 127 -18.17 6.30 -46.85
N GLN A 128 -18.47 5.05 -47.22
CA GLN A 128 -18.19 4.45 -48.53
C GLN A 128 -18.67 5.31 -49.73
N ALA A 129 -19.81 5.99 -49.60
CA ALA A 129 -20.40 6.81 -50.65
C ALA A 129 -19.48 7.95 -51.13
N GLN A 130 -18.63 8.50 -50.25
CA GLN A 130 -17.74 9.62 -50.58
C GLN A 130 -16.55 9.23 -51.46
N TYR A 131 -16.31 7.93 -51.63
CA TYR A 131 -15.18 7.37 -52.38
C TYR A 131 -15.57 6.83 -53.76
N TRP A 132 -16.86 6.86 -54.10
CA TRP A 132 -17.35 6.38 -55.39
C TRP A 132 -16.81 7.25 -56.54
N TYR A 133 -16.02 6.65 -57.42
CA TYR A 133 -15.35 7.34 -58.52
C TYR A 133 -16.13 7.36 -59.85
N PRO A 134 -16.86 6.29 -60.26
CA PRO A 134 -17.64 6.29 -61.50
C PRO A 134 -18.80 7.30 -61.48
N THR A 135 -18.61 8.48 -62.07
CA THR A 135 -19.65 9.52 -62.20
C THR A 135 -20.84 9.09 -63.06
N ASP A 136 -20.64 8.11 -63.95
CA ASP A 136 -21.64 7.66 -64.92
C ASP A 136 -22.60 6.60 -64.35
N LEU A 137 -22.34 6.12 -63.13
CA LEU A 137 -23.12 5.08 -62.45
C LEU A 137 -23.61 5.58 -61.08
N PRO A 138 -24.89 5.36 -60.73
CA PRO A 138 -25.40 5.71 -59.41
C PRO A 138 -24.74 4.83 -58.35
N TYR A 139 -24.21 5.46 -57.29
CA TYR A 139 -23.66 4.74 -56.15
C TYR A 139 -24.70 3.79 -55.51
N SER A 140 -24.26 2.57 -55.22
CA SER A 140 -24.99 1.61 -54.39
C SER A 140 -24.04 1.05 -53.35
N TYR A 141 -24.55 0.77 -52.14
CA TYR A 141 -23.72 0.27 -51.05
C TYR A 141 -23.23 -1.16 -51.35
N VAL A 142 -21.92 -1.31 -51.48
CA VAL A 142 -21.24 -2.59 -51.64
C VAL A 142 -21.00 -3.20 -50.26
N SER A 143 -21.55 -4.38 -50.03
CA SER A 143 -21.47 -5.06 -48.74
C SER A 143 -20.11 -5.74 -48.53
N VAL A 144 -19.79 -6.05 -47.27
CA VAL A 144 -18.60 -6.81 -46.89
C VAL A 144 -18.58 -8.21 -47.53
N GLU A 145 -19.75 -8.83 -47.73
CA GLU A 145 -19.90 -10.08 -48.49
C GLU A 145 -19.39 -9.91 -49.93
N GLN A 146 -19.89 -8.88 -50.62
CA GLN A 146 -19.57 -8.61 -52.03
C GLN A 146 -18.08 -8.31 -52.21
N PHE A 147 -17.47 -7.47 -51.35
CA PHE A 147 -16.01 -7.27 -51.42
C PHE A 147 -15.23 -8.56 -51.18
N SER A 148 -15.66 -9.42 -50.25
CA SER A 148 -14.98 -10.69 -49.97
C SER A 148 -15.11 -11.68 -51.13
N GLU A 149 -16.23 -11.70 -51.83
CA GLU A 149 -16.43 -12.49 -53.07
C GLU A 149 -15.59 -11.93 -54.23
N THR A 150 -15.62 -10.62 -54.46
CA THR A 150 -14.79 -9.95 -55.48
C THR A 150 -13.29 -10.15 -55.22
N PHE A 151 -12.85 -10.12 -53.96
CA PHE A 151 -11.46 -10.44 -53.61
C PHE A 151 -11.10 -11.88 -53.94
N LYS A 152 -11.94 -12.87 -53.57
CA LYS A 152 -11.71 -14.29 -53.91
C LYS A 152 -11.65 -14.54 -55.42
N ALA A 153 -12.46 -13.83 -56.19
CA ALA A 153 -12.49 -13.90 -57.65
C ALA A 153 -11.37 -13.08 -58.33
N SER A 154 -10.67 -12.21 -57.59
CA SER A 154 -9.52 -11.49 -58.11
C SER A 154 -8.32 -12.43 -58.29
N TYR A 155 -7.44 -12.12 -59.25
CA TYR A 155 -6.19 -12.86 -59.48
C TYR A 155 -5.35 -13.06 -58.20
N LYS A 156 -5.36 -12.08 -57.29
CA LYS A 156 -4.65 -12.18 -56.00
C LYS A 156 -5.34 -13.14 -55.03
N GLY A 157 -6.67 -13.12 -54.95
CA GLY A 157 -7.43 -14.07 -54.14
C GLY A 157 -7.30 -15.50 -54.65
N GLU A 158 -7.37 -15.70 -55.97
CA GLU A 158 -7.14 -17.02 -56.59
C GLU A 158 -5.72 -17.54 -56.34
N ASN A 159 -4.69 -16.71 -56.56
CA ASN A 159 -3.31 -17.11 -56.36
C ASN A 159 -3.00 -17.41 -54.87
N LEU A 160 -3.48 -16.58 -53.95
CA LEU A 160 -3.39 -16.84 -52.50
C LEU A 160 -4.11 -18.15 -52.13
N ASN A 161 -5.32 -18.38 -52.65
CA ASN A 161 -6.08 -19.60 -52.37
C ASN A 161 -5.38 -20.84 -52.96
N LYS A 162 -4.69 -20.69 -54.09
CA LYS A 162 -3.84 -21.73 -54.67
C LYS A 162 -2.62 -22.02 -53.78
N GLU A 163 -1.87 -21.00 -53.38
CA GLU A 163 -0.72 -21.13 -52.46
C GLU A 163 -1.12 -21.79 -51.12
N LEU A 164 -2.30 -21.42 -50.58
CA LEU A 164 -2.85 -22.04 -49.37
C LEU A 164 -3.39 -23.47 -49.59
N SER A 165 -3.70 -23.84 -50.83
CA SER A 165 -4.16 -25.19 -51.18
C SER A 165 -3.02 -26.19 -51.41
N GLU A 166 -1.80 -25.71 -51.70
CA GLU A 166 -0.62 -26.54 -51.87
C GLU A 166 -0.11 -27.01 -50.50
N PRO A 167 -0.10 -28.33 -50.20
CA PRO A 167 0.26 -28.83 -48.88
C PRO A 167 1.77 -28.66 -48.62
N TYR A 168 2.13 -27.87 -47.61
CA TYR A 168 3.52 -27.56 -47.26
C TYR A 168 4.37 -28.82 -47.02
N ASP A 169 5.41 -28.99 -47.84
CA ASP A 169 6.37 -30.08 -47.74
C ASP A 169 7.33 -29.89 -46.56
N LYS A 170 7.05 -30.63 -45.48
CA LYS A 170 7.86 -30.63 -44.25
C LYS A 170 9.31 -31.06 -44.46
N SER A 171 9.66 -31.73 -45.56
CA SER A 171 11.04 -32.17 -45.84
C SER A 171 11.96 -31.03 -46.27
N GLN A 172 11.40 -29.96 -46.84
CA GLN A 172 12.13 -28.76 -47.26
C GLN A 172 12.32 -27.74 -46.12
N CYS A 173 11.74 -28.01 -44.94
CA CYS A 173 11.82 -27.11 -43.81
C CYS A 173 13.25 -27.06 -43.24
N HIS A 174 13.89 -25.89 -43.32
CA HIS A 174 15.24 -25.70 -42.77
C HIS A 174 15.25 -26.01 -41.27
N LYS A 175 16.21 -26.79 -40.76
CA LYS A 175 16.25 -27.24 -39.35
C LYS A 175 16.20 -26.13 -38.29
N ASN A 176 16.44 -24.88 -38.66
CA ASN A 176 16.42 -23.71 -37.79
C ASN A 176 15.16 -22.83 -37.95
N ALA A 177 14.22 -23.19 -38.83
CA ALA A 177 12.97 -22.45 -39.06
C ALA A 177 11.93 -22.70 -37.95
N LEU A 178 11.97 -23.87 -37.31
CA LEU A 178 11.08 -24.25 -36.21
C LEU A 178 11.89 -24.61 -34.96
N SER A 179 11.52 -24.03 -33.82
CA SER A 179 12.13 -24.40 -32.52
C SER A 179 11.55 -25.72 -32.02
N PHE A 180 12.35 -26.79 -32.05
CA PHE A 180 11.98 -28.10 -31.51
C PHE A 180 12.07 -28.18 -29.98
N SER A 181 12.68 -27.19 -29.32
CA SER A 181 12.74 -27.06 -27.86
C SER A 181 11.70 -26.04 -27.35
N ILE A 182 10.89 -26.45 -26.37
CA ILE A 182 9.90 -25.59 -25.71
C ILE A 182 10.59 -24.47 -24.88
N TYR A 183 11.76 -24.75 -24.32
CA TYR A 183 12.55 -23.82 -23.50
C TYR A 183 13.90 -23.54 -24.16
N SER A 184 14.33 -22.27 -24.13
CA SER A 184 15.56 -21.81 -24.79
C SER A 184 16.86 -22.19 -24.04
N LEU A 185 16.79 -22.31 -22.72
CA LEU A 185 17.95 -22.59 -21.85
C LEU A 185 17.94 -24.02 -21.30
N SER A 186 19.12 -24.51 -20.90
CA SER A 186 19.21 -25.81 -20.23
C SER A 186 18.52 -25.79 -18.86
N LYS A 187 18.10 -26.97 -18.38
CA LYS A 187 17.42 -27.11 -17.07
C LYS A 187 18.23 -26.51 -15.91
N TRP A 188 19.56 -26.64 -15.93
CA TRP A 188 20.42 -26.11 -14.87
C TRP A 188 20.53 -24.58 -14.93
N GLU A 189 20.63 -24.01 -16.12
CA GLU A 189 20.68 -22.55 -16.31
C GLU A 189 19.36 -21.88 -15.95
N LEU A 190 18.22 -22.52 -16.28
CA LEU A 190 16.89 -22.07 -15.83
C LEU A 190 16.83 -22.02 -14.30
N LEU A 191 17.27 -23.07 -13.60
CA LEU A 191 17.29 -23.09 -12.14
C LEU A 191 18.20 -22.00 -11.57
N LYS A 192 19.41 -21.82 -12.13
CA LYS A 192 20.37 -20.79 -11.72
C LYS A 192 19.81 -19.37 -11.94
N ALA A 193 19.15 -19.13 -13.07
CA ALA A 193 18.53 -17.84 -13.38
C ALA A 193 17.34 -17.54 -12.46
N CYS A 194 16.44 -18.51 -12.24
CA CYS A 194 15.32 -18.35 -11.31
C CYS A 194 15.79 -18.16 -9.86
N MET A 195 16.87 -18.84 -9.44
CA MET A 195 17.49 -18.65 -8.12
C MET A 195 18.14 -17.27 -7.96
N ALA A 196 18.92 -16.82 -8.95
CA ALA A 196 19.49 -15.47 -8.95
C ALA A 196 18.41 -14.38 -8.91
N ARG A 197 17.30 -14.60 -9.65
CA ARG A 197 16.13 -13.72 -9.63
C ARG A 197 15.47 -13.66 -8.26
N GLU A 198 15.17 -14.81 -7.65
CA GLU A 198 14.49 -14.84 -6.35
C GLU A 198 15.37 -14.24 -5.25
N TRP A 199 16.67 -14.53 -5.25
CA TRP A 199 17.64 -13.89 -4.35
C TRP A 199 17.66 -12.36 -4.50
N LEU A 200 17.63 -11.86 -5.74
CA LEU A 200 17.58 -10.44 -6.04
C LEU A 200 16.24 -9.79 -5.62
N LEU A 201 15.12 -10.50 -5.74
CA LEU A 201 13.82 -10.06 -5.22
C LEU A 201 13.81 -10.03 -3.68
N MET A 202 14.38 -11.04 -3.02
CA MET A 202 14.55 -11.07 -1.57
C MET A 202 15.42 -9.90 -1.08
N LYS A 203 16.55 -9.63 -1.75
CA LYS A 203 17.44 -8.50 -1.41
C LYS A 203 16.77 -7.14 -1.64
N ARG A 204 15.97 -6.97 -2.71
CA ARG A 204 15.21 -5.73 -2.97
C ARG A 204 14.07 -5.51 -1.98
N ASN A 205 13.42 -6.58 -1.54
CA ASN A 205 12.35 -6.56 -0.55
C ASN A 205 12.84 -6.87 0.88
N PHE A 206 14.15 -6.69 1.15
CA PHE A 206 14.76 -7.00 2.46
C PHE A 206 14.05 -6.32 3.63
N PHE A 207 13.49 -5.12 3.41
CA PHE A 207 12.67 -4.40 4.38
C PHE A 207 11.52 -5.24 4.95
N VAL A 208 10.84 -6.06 4.13
CA VAL A 208 9.72 -6.90 4.57
C VAL A 208 10.20 -8.00 5.51
N TYR A 209 11.32 -8.65 5.18
CA TYR A 209 11.94 -9.67 6.02
C TYR A 209 12.45 -9.06 7.33
N ALA A 210 13.16 -7.93 7.26
CA ALA A 210 13.61 -7.22 8.45
C ALA A 210 12.45 -6.83 9.38
N PHE A 211 11.32 -6.33 8.82
CA PHE A 211 10.15 -5.98 9.61
C PHE A 211 9.47 -7.21 10.24
N LYS A 212 9.41 -8.34 9.52
CA LYS A 212 8.94 -9.65 10.05
C LYS A 212 9.85 -10.16 11.19
N THR A 213 11.18 -10.08 11.03
CA THR A 213 12.14 -10.48 12.08
C THR A 213 12.03 -9.57 13.31
N THR A 214 11.89 -8.25 13.13
CA THR A 214 11.64 -7.30 14.24
C THR A 214 10.30 -7.56 14.93
N GLN A 215 9.25 -7.90 14.18
CA GLN A 215 7.97 -8.32 14.76
C GLN A 215 8.13 -9.57 15.64
N LEU A 216 8.85 -10.59 15.14
CA LEU A 216 9.11 -11.82 15.89
C LEU A 216 9.94 -11.54 17.16
N LEU A 217 10.94 -10.65 17.07
CA LEU A 217 11.72 -10.16 18.21
C LEU A 217 10.82 -9.50 19.27
N ILE A 218 9.97 -8.54 18.89
CA ILE A 218 9.05 -7.87 19.82
C ILE A 218 8.14 -8.91 20.51
N ILE A 219 7.60 -9.87 19.75
CA ILE A 219 6.72 -10.90 20.31
C ILE A 219 7.51 -11.85 21.24
N ALA A 220 8.75 -12.23 20.91
CA ALA A 220 9.59 -13.03 21.80
C ALA A 220 9.89 -12.28 23.12
N LEU A 221 10.18 -10.98 23.05
CA LEU A 221 10.37 -10.11 24.23
C LEU A 221 9.09 -9.96 25.08
N MET A 222 7.91 -9.89 24.45
CA MET A 222 6.65 -9.94 25.18
C MET A 222 6.43 -11.32 25.82
N THR A 223 6.69 -12.40 25.08
CA THR A 223 6.49 -13.78 25.56
C THR A 223 7.36 -14.07 26.77
N MET A 224 8.66 -13.69 26.74
CA MET A 224 9.57 -13.90 27.87
C MET A 224 9.24 -13.05 29.11
N THR A 225 8.64 -11.86 28.95
CA THR A 225 8.24 -10.97 30.06
C THR A 225 6.86 -11.28 30.63
N VAL A 226 6.09 -12.11 29.93
CA VAL A 226 4.83 -12.69 30.37
C VAL A 226 5.09 -14.01 31.08
N PHE A 227 5.83 -14.92 30.45
CA PHE A 227 6.21 -16.23 31.01
C PHE A 227 7.56 -16.15 31.75
N THR A 228 7.66 -15.33 32.80
CA THR A 228 8.94 -15.15 33.52
C THR A 228 9.28 -16.32 34.46
N ARG A 229 10.52 -16.85 34.36
CA ARG A 229 11.03 -17.93 35.22
C ARG A 229 10.89 -17.69 36.73
N THR A 230 10.95 -16.43 37.18
CA THR A 230 10.86 -16.07 38.62
C THR A 230 9.49 -16.36 39.23
N GLN A 231 8.47 -16.64 38.41
CA GLN A 231 7.10 -16.95 38.84
C GLN A 231 6.72 -18.43 38.64
N MET A 232 7.63 -19.30 38.16
CA MET A 232 7.32 -20.70 37.84
C MET A 232 8.21 -21.70 38.59
N SER A 233 7.61 -22.49 39.48
CA SER A 233 8.26 -23.61 40.18
C SER A 233 8.01 -24.96 39.47
N VAL A 234 8.54 -26.07 40.01
CA VAL A 234 8.42 -27.42 39.41
C VAL A 234 7.36 -28.22 40.18
N ASP A 235 6.11 -27.83 39.96
CA ASP A 235 4.89 -28.35 40.61
C ASP A 235 3.77 -28.55 39.57
N LEU A 236 2.69 -29.27 39.93
CA LEU A 236 1.56 -29.56 39.03
C LEU A 236 0.91 -28.32 38.42
N ASN A 237 0.70 -27.28 39.24
CA ASN A 237 0.08 -26.03 38.77
C ASN A 237 0.96 -25.35 37.73
N HIS A 238 2.27 -25.22 37.98
CA HIS A 238 3.20 -24.55 37.07
C HIS A 238 3.49 -25.34 35.79
N ALA A 239 3.32 -26.67 35.81
CA ALA A 239 3.47 -27.52 34.63
C ALA A 239 2.50 -27.18 33.48
N SER A 240 1.27 -26.76 33.78
CA SER A 240 0.30 -26.37 32.75
C SER A 240 0.71 -25.08 32.02
N TYR A 241 1.37 -24.12 32.71
CA TYR A 241 1.95 -22.93 32.08
C TYR A 241 3.16 -23.26 31.23
N TYR A 242 4.01 -24.20 31.66
CA TYR A 242 5.09 -24.71 30.81
C TYR A 242 4.52 -25.33 29.53
N MET A 243 3.50 -26.20 29.62
CA MET A 243 2.82 -26.74 28.44
C MET A 243 2.19 -25.63 27.58
N GLY A 244 1.47 -24.68 28.19
CA GLY A 244 0.84 -23.55 27.49
C GLY A 244 1.84 -22.64 26.77
N SER A 245 3.02 -22.42 27.34
CA SER A 245 4.10 -21.65 26.70
C SER A 245 4.73 -22.38 25.52
N LEU A 246 4.87 -23.71 25.60
CA LEU A 246 5.36 -24.57 24.52
C LEU A 246 4.36 -24.65 23.36
N PHE A 247 3.08 -24.91 23.67
CA PHE A 247 1.97 -24.84 22.70
C PHE A 247 1.96 -23.46 22.01
N TYR A 248 2.01 -22.37 22.78
CA TYR A 248 2.00 -21.02 22.24
C TYR A 248 3.20 -20.74 21.30
N ALA A 249 4.40 -21.26 21.61
CA ALA A 249 5.56 -21.17 20.70
C ALA A 249 5.31 -21.89 19.36
N LEU A 250 4.71 -23.09 19.39
CA LEU A 250 4.33 -23.85 18.20
C LEU A 250 3.26 -23.10 17.37
N VAL A 251 2.20 -22.59 18.02
CA VAL A 251 1.16 -21.76 17.39
C VAL A 251 1.76 -20.53 16.72
N ARG A 252 2.67 -19.83 17.41
CA ARG A 252 3.28 -18.60 16.87
C ARG A 252 4.15 -18.87 15.65
N LEU A 253 4.97 -19.92 15.66
CA LEU A 253 5.82 -20.26 14.50
C LEU A 253 5.01 -20.85 13.34
N MET A 254 3.91 -21.56 13.59
CA MET A 254 3.00 -21.99 12.53
C MET A 254 2.25 -20.80 11.88
N THR A 255 1.62 -19.93 12.68
CA THR A 255 0.89 -18.75 12.18
C THR A 255 1.79 -17.72 11.48
N ASN A 256 3.08 -17.68 11.81
CA ASN A 256 4.08 -16.87 11.10
C ASN A 256 4.25 -17.26 9.61
N GLY A 257 3.76 -18.44 9.20
CA GLY A 257 3.67 -18.85 7.78
C GLY A 257 2.62 -18.09 6.96
N ILE A 258 1.59 -17.50 7.59
CA ILE A 258 0.49 -16.80 6.90
C ILE A 258 0.99 -15.63 6.04
N ALA A 259 2.11 -15.00 6.41
CA ALA A 259 2.72 -13.94 5.59
C ALA A 259 3.18 -14.45 4.20
N GLU A 260 3.65 -15.70 4.10
CA GLU A 260 4.09 -16.31 2.82
C GLU A 260 2.92 -16.62 1.89
N LEU A 261 1.72 -16.88 2.43
CA LEU A 261 0.48 -17.07 1.66
C LEU A 261 0.20 -15.83 0.79
N SER A 262 0.12 -14.66 1.42
CA SER A 262 -0.13 -13.37 0.75
C SER A 262 1.00 -12.99 -0.23
N LEU A 263 2.26 -13.20 0.18
CA LEU A 263 3.41 -12.97 -0.70
C LEU A 263 3.39 -13.86 -1.95
N THR A 264 3.00 -15.13 -1.82
CA THR A 264 2.91 -16.08 -2.93
C THR A 264 1.80 -15.68 -3.89
N VAL A 265 0.58 -15.42 -3.39
CA VAL A 265 -0.57 -14.98 -4.21
C VAL A 265 -0.22 -13.76 -5.05
N SER A 266 0.43 -12.73 -4.46
CA SER A 266 0.78 -11.50 -5.19
C SER A 266 1.72 -11.70 -6.39
N ARG A 267 2.42 -12.84 -6.44
CA ARG A 267 3.38 -13.19 -7.49
C ARG A 267 2.80 -14.12 -8.56
N LEU A 268 1.69 -14.81 -8.27
CA LEU A 268 1.09 -15.77 -9.20
C LEU A 268 0.73 -15.18 -10.57
N PRO A 269 0.16 -13.95 -10.70
CA PRO A 269 -0.16 -13.40 -12.02
C PRO A 269 1.06 -13.24 -12.93
N VAL A 270 2.21 -12.81 -12.36
CA VAL A 270 3.47 -12.67 -13.10
C VAL A 270 4.05 -14.04 -13.46
N PHE A 271 3.96 -15.02 -12.55
CA PHE A 271 4.35 -16.40 -12.82
C PHE A 271 3.52 -17.00 -13.97
N TYR A 272 2.19 -16.89 -13.93
CA TYR A 272 1.32 -17.42 -14.99
C TYR A 272 1.56 -16.73 -16.34
N LYS A 273 1.76 -15.40 -16.37
CA LYS A 273 2.18 -14.66 -17.58
C LYS A 273 3.47 -15.26 -18.16
N GLN A 274 4.51 -15.39 -17.35
CA GLN A 274 5.83 -15.85 -17.80
C GLN A 274 5.85 -17.34 -18.19
N ARG A 275 5.01 -18.17 -17.55
CA ARG A 275 4.80 -19.57 -17.90
C ARG A 275 4.08 -19.70 -19.26
N ALA A 276 3.11 -18.84 -19.55
CA ALA A 276 2.41 -18.82 -20.83
C ALA A 276 3.34 -18.45 -22.01
N PHE A 277 4.35 -17.61 -21.78
CA PHE A 277 5.43 -17.34 -22.73
C PHE A 277 6.57 -18.37 -22.71
N TYR A 278 6.38 -19.54 -22.07
CA TYR A 278 7.37 -20.61 -21.99
C TYR A 278 8.77 -20.18 -21.50
N LEU A 279 8.87 -19.13 -20.66
CA LEU A 279 10.17 -18.67 -20.16
C LEU A 279 10.81 -19.66 -19.19
N TYR A 280 10.01 -20.33 -18.35
CA TYR A 280 10.46 -21.39 -17.44
C TYR A 280 9.28 -22.27 -16.96
N PRO A 281 9.54 -23.55 -16.60
CA PRO A 281 8.54 -24.45 -16.03
C PRO A 281 8.30 -24.19 -14.53
N ALA A 282 7.19 -24.73 -13.99
CA ALA A 282 6.78 -24.53 -12.59
C ALA A 282 7.85 -24.95 -11.55
N TRP A 283 8.53 -26.07 -11.76
CA TRP A 283 9.58 -26.55 -10.84
C TRP A 283 10.78 -25.59 -10.74
N ALA A 284 11.12 -24.88 -11.82
CA ALA A 284 12.23 -23.91 -11.84
C ALA A 284 11.91 -22.66 -11.01
N TYR A 285 10.63 -22.37 -10.79
CA TYR A 285 10.16 -21.34 -9.85
C TYR A 285 10.03 -21.87 -8.41
N ALA A 286 9.46 -23.07 -8.24
CA ALA A 286 9.17 -23.62 -6.92
C ALA A 286 10.42 -23.97 -6.12
N ILE A 287 11.42 -24.62 -6.75
CA ILE A 287 12.63 -25.08 -6.05
C ILE A 287 13.42 -23.90 -5.43
N PRO A 288 13.72 -22.79 -6.14
CA PRO A 288 14.37 -21.64 -5.51
C PRO A 288 13.54 -20.96 -4.43
N ALA A 289 12.21 -20.90 -4.60
CA ALA A 289 11.30 -20.32 -3.60
C ALA A 289 11.27 -21.12 -2.29
N PHE A 290 11.54 -22.43 -2.35
CA PHE A 290 11.78 -23.28 -1.17
C PHE A 290 13.20 -23.08 -0.60
N ILE A 291 14.24 -23.34 -1.40
CA ILE A 291 15.64 -23.41 -0.93
C ILE A 291 16.08 -22.10 -0.26
N LEU A 292 15.77 -20.94 -0.86
CA LEU A 292 16.22 -19.64 -0.35
C LEU A 292 15.52 -19.21 0.95
N LYS A 293 14.45 -19.91 1.36
CA LYS A 293 13.72 -19.63 2.61
C LYS A 293 14.26 -20.43 3.80
N LEU A 294 14.93 -21.56 3.58
CA LEU A 294 15.50 -22.39 4.66
C LEU A 294 16.42 -21.60 5.61
N PRO A 295 17.35 -20.72 5.14
CA PRO A 295 18.18 -19.94 6.06
C PRO A 295 17.39 -18.91 6.86
N VAL A 296 16.33 -18.33 6.27
CA VAL A 296 15.47 -17.34 6.95
C VAL A 296 14.66 -18.02 8.05
N ALA A 297 14.07 -19.19 7.76
CA ALA A 297 13.35 -20.00 8.74
C ALA A 297 14.26 -20.46 9.90
N MET A 298 15.52 -20.82 9.62
CA MET A 298 16.50 -21.18 10.64
C MET A 298 16.87 -19.99 11.53
N ILE A 299 17.07 -18.79 10.97
CA ILE A 299 17.33 -17.57 11.74
C ILE A 299 16.13 -17.23 12.65
N GLU A 300 14.91 -17.34 12.14
CA GLU A 300 13.69 -17.04 12.92
C GLU A 300 13.48 -18.03 14.09
N SER A 301 13.74 -19.33 13.89
CA SER A 301 13.66 -20.34 14.96
C SER A 301 14.78 -20.24 15.99
N ILE A 302 16.02 -19.93 15.57
CA ILE A 302 17.13 -19.60 16.48
C ILE A 302 16.79 -18.37 17.32
N LEU A 303 16.33 -17.28 16.69
CA LEU A 303 16.00 -16.03 17.38
C LEU A 303 14.90 -16.23 18.42
N TRP A 304 13.83 -16.94 18.06
CA TRP A 304 12.74 -17.26 18.99
C TRP A 304 13.25 -18.05 20.20
N THR A 305 13.98 -19.13 19.96
CA THR A 305 14.40 -20.06 21.03
C THR A 305 15.47 -19.43 21.92
N ALA A 306 16.45 -18.73 21.35
CA ALA A 306 17.52 -18.07 22.12
C ALA A 306 16.99 -17.03 23.12
N LEU A 307 15.93 -16.30 22.76
CA LEU A 307 15.29 -15.30 23.63
C LEU A 307 14.36 -15.92 24.68
N THR A 308 13.55 -16.91 24.29
CA THR A 308 12.49 -17.44 25.15
C THR A 308 12.98 -18.54 26.10
N TYR A 309 13.89 -19.41 25.67
CA TYR A 309 14.16 -20.68 26.35
C TYR A 309 14.65 -20.54 27.80
N TYR A 310 15.72 -19.78 28.01
CA TYR A 310 16.29 -19.56 29.34
C TYR A 310 15.48 -18.57 30.20
N ALA A 311 14.75 -17.65 29.56
CA ALA A 311 13.95 -16.63 30.24
C ALA A 311 12.63 -17.20 30.81
N ILE A 312 12.03 -18.17 30.10
CA ILE A 312 10.91 -18.99 30.60
C ILE A 312 11.42 -20.04 31.60
N GLY A 313 12.66 -20.51 31.43
CA GLY A 313 13.27 -21.49 32.33
C GLY A 313 12.85 -22.92 32.00
N TYR A 314 12.88 -23.29 30.72
CA TYR A 314 12.89 -24.71 30.30
C TYR A 314 14.15 -25.42 30.81
N SER A 315 14.23 -26.74 30.60
CA SER A 315 15.32 -27.58 31.10
C SER A 315 16.70 -27.09 30.65
N PRO A 316 17.69 -26.93 31.54
CA PRO A 316 18.96 -26.25 31.22
C PRO A 316 19.94 -27.08 30.36
N GLU A 317 19.53 -28.25 29.85
CA GLU A 317 20.38 -29.16 29.09
C GLU A 317 20.58 -28.67 27.66
N VAL A 318 21.85 -28.51 27.25
CA VAL A 318 22.23 -27.99 25.92
C VAL A 318 21.69 -28.84 24.78
N GLU A 319 21.61 -30.16 24.94
CA GLU A 319 21.00 -31.08 23.97
C GLU A 319 19.53 -30.73 23.72
N ARG A 320 18.74 -30.56 24.80
CA ARG A 320 17.32 -30.22 24.72
C ARG A 320 17.07 -28.85 24.09
N PHE A 321 17.98 -27.90 24.28
CA PHE A 321 17.95 -26.59 23.62
C PHE A 321 18.08 -26.73 22.10
N PHE A 322 19.07 -27.48 21.61
CA PHE A 322 19.22 -27.73 20.16
C PHE A 322 18.07 -28.58 19.59
N CYS A 323 17.59 -29.59 20.32
CA CYS A 323 16.41 -30.36 19.95
C CYS A 323 15.16 -29.48 19.79
N GLN A 324 14.97 -28.45 20.64
CA GLN A 324 13.87 -27.50 20.51
C GLN A 324 14.05 -26.58 19.29
N ILE A 325 15.25 -26.06 19.02
CA ILE A 325 15.53 -25.27 17.80
C ILE A 325 15.17 -26.05 16.54
N ILE A 326 15.66 -27.29 16.42
CA ILE A 326 15.50 -28.12 15.22
C ILE A 326 14.02 -28.50 14.99
N LEU A 327 13.28 -28.82 16.06
CA LEU A 327 11.86 -29.12 15.99
C LEU A 327 11.02 -27.89 15.58
N LEU A 328 11.31 -26.72 16.18
CA LEU A 328 10.65 -25.46 15.86
C LEU A 328 10.97 -24.97 14.43
N PHE A 329 12.19 -25.19 13.96
CA PHE A 329 12.58 -24.98 12.56
C PHE A 329 11.76 -25.87 11.61
N ALA A 330 11.70 -27.18 11.88
CA ALA A 330 10.98 -28.13 11.03
C ALA A 330 9.48 -27.81 10.95
N LEU A 331 8.83 -27.46 12.08
CA LEU A 331 7.43 -27.02 12.08
C LEU A 331 7.25 -25.72 11.30
N HIS A 332 8.11 -24.71 11.51
CA HIS A 332 7.99 -23.45 10.79
C HIS A 332 8.15 -23.63 9.26
N GLN A 333 9.08 -24.49 8.84
CA GLN A 333 9.27 -24.78 7.42
C GLN A 333 8.11 -25.59 6.83
N ALA A 334 7.55 -26.57 7.56
CA ALA A 334 6.34 -27.27 7.14
C ALA A 334 5.15 -26.29 6.99
N ALA A 335 4.97 -25.36 7.93
CA ALA A 335 3.92 -24.35 7.90
C ALA A 335 4.07 -23.35 6.74
N THR A 336 5.27 -22.83 6.47
CA THR A 336 5.48 -21.91 5.32
C THR A 336 5.24 -22.62 3.99
N SER A 337 5.61 -23.89 3.87
CA SER A 337 5.44 -24.70 2.65
C SER A 337 3.97 -25.07 2.44
N PHE A 338 3.25 -25.38 3.52
CA PHE A 338 1.78 -25.48 3.51
C PHE A 338 1.11 -24.18 3.02
N CYS A 339 1.53 -23.01 3.52
CA CYS A 339 0.98 -21.73 3.08
C CYS A 339 1.26 -21.45 1.59
N ARG A 340 2.43 -21.82 1.03
CA ARG A 340 2.69 -21.72 -0.41
C ARG A 340 1.76 -22.64 -1.22
N PHE A 341 1.57 -23.87 -0.77
CA PHE A 341 0.68 -24.84 -1.40
C PHE A 341 -0.77 -24.34 -1.46
N MET A 342 -1.30 -23.82 -0.35
CA MET A 342 -2.65 -23.23 -0.31
C MET A 342 -2.78 -22.02 -1.25
N ALA A 343 -1.77 -21.14 -1.31
CA ALA A 343 -1.76 -20.02 -2.25
C ALA A 343 -1.86 -20.48 -3.72
N ALA A 344 -1.17 -21.56 -4.10
CA ALA A 344 -1.22 -22.10 -5.46
C ALA A 344 -2.56 -22.77 -5.80
N ILE A 345 -3.26 -23.37 -4.83
CA ILE A 345 -4.59 -23.96 -5.04
C ILE A 345 -5.64 -22.87 -5.27
N PHE A 346 -5.76 -21.94 -4.32
CA PHE A 346 -6.88 -20.99 -4.29
C PHE A 346 -6.64 -19.73 -5.14
N GLN A 347 -5.39 -19.36 -5.37
CA GLN A 347 -4.90 -18.35 -6.32
C GLN A 347 -5.37 -16.89 -6.11
N THR A 348 -6.51 -16.64 -5.46
CA THR A 348 -6.98 -15.31 -5.05
C THR A 348 -6.70 -15.07 -3.56
N SER A 349 -6.49 -13.82 -3.17
CA SER A 349 -6.04 -13.46 -1.82
C SER A 349 -7.09 -13.83 -0.76
N ILE A 350 -8.36 -13.58 -1.06
CA ILE A 350 -9.50 -13.78 -0.15
C ILE A 350 -9.75 -15.28 0.07
N ALA A 351 -9.83 -16.07 -1.01
CA ALA A 351 -10.02 -17.52 -0.91
C ALA A 351 -8.84 -18.18 -0.19
N SER A 352 -7.60 -17.80 -0.56
CA SER A 352 -6.39 -18.32 0.09
C SER A 352 -6.38 -18.03 1.59
N ALA A 353 -6.74 -16.82 2.01
CA ALA A 353 -6.78 -16.43 3.42
C ALA A 353 -7.81 -17.25 4.22
N ASN A 354 -9.06 -17.34 3.75
CA ASN A 354 -10.12 -18.07 4.45
C ASN A 354 -9.83 -19.58 4.51
N TYR A 355 -9.54 -20.23 3.38
CA TYR A 355 -9.29 -21.68 3.36
C TYR A 355 -7.93 -22.05 3.98
N GLY A 356 -6.90 -21.20 3.83
CA GLY A 356 -5.62 -21.36 4.52
C GLY A 356 -5.76 -21.33 6.03
N LEU A 357 -6.57 -20.41 6.56
CA LEU A 357 -6.86 -20.33 7.98
C LEU A 357 -7.78 -21.47 8.45
N LEU A 358 -8.74 -21.93 7.64
CA LEU A 358 -9.57 -23.11 7.97
C LEU A 358 -8.71 -24.33 8.32
N VAL A 359 -7.75 -24.63 7.45
CA VAL A 359 -6.86 -25.79 7.62
C VAL A 359 -5.87 -25.56 8.76
N LEU A 360 -5.43 -24.33 8.99
CA LEU A 360 -4.60 -23.99 10.16
C LEU A 360 -5.37 -24.18 11.48
N ILE A 361 -6.67 -23.85 11.53
CA ILE A 361 -7.55 -24.14 12.68
C ILE A 361 -7.71 -25.66 12.87
N LEU A 362 -7.93 -26.42 11.80
CA LEU A 362 -7.99 -27.89 11.85
C LEU A 362 -6.69 -28.48 12.41
N MET A 363 -5.53 -27.99 11.95
CA MET A 363 -4.23 -28.41 12.47
C MET A 363 -4.09 -28.12 13.98
N LEU A 364 -4.59 -26.98 14.47
CA LEU A 364 -4.58 -26.63 15.89
C LEU A 364 -5.53 -27.48 16.74
N LEU A 365 -6.79 -27.67 16.29
CA LEU A 365 -7.78 -28.50 16.98
C LEU A 365 -7.30 -29.94 17.14
N PHE A 366 -6.63 -30.48 16.10
CA PHE A 366 -6.02 -31.81 16.13
C PHE A 366 -4.59 -31.84 16.71
N GLY A 367 -4.08 -30.72 17.22
CA GLY A 367 -2.72 -30.63 17.78
C GLY A 367 -2.53 -31.32 19.14
N GLY A 368 -3.61 -31.65 19.85
CA GLY A 368 -3.58 -32.41 21.12
C GLY A 368 -3.59 -31.58 22.41
N TYR A 369 -3.23 -30.30 22.37
CA TYR A 369 -3.27 -29.41 23.55
C TYR A 369 -4.70 -28.96 23.90
N ILE A 370 -5.42 -28.38 22.94
CA ILE A 370 -6.79 -27.87 23.12
C ILE A 370 -7.77 -29.01 23.43
N ILE A 371 -7.70 -30.08 22.62
CA ILE A 371 -8.50 -31.29 22.78
C ILE A 371 -7.52 -32.45 22.94
N PRO A 372 -7.38 -33.02 24.14
CA PRO A 372 -6.58 -34.23 24.35
C PRO A 372 -7.04 -35.36 23.43
N LYS A 373 -6.08 -36.07 22.84
CA LYS A 373 -6.32 -37.22 21.96
C LYS A 373 -7.30 -38.28 22.52
N PRO A 374 -7.32 -38.59 23.83
CA PRO A 374 -8.30 -39.52 24.41
C PRO A 374 -9.75 -39.05 24.26
N SER A 375 -9.98 -37.73 24.38
CA SER A 375 -11.27 -37.05 24.37
C SER A 375 -11.89 -36.89 22.97
N LEU A 376 -11.12 -37.11 21.90
CA LEU A 376 -11.64 -37.08 20.53
C LEU A 376 -12.60 -38.27 20.26
N PRO A 377 -13.71 -38.06 19.54
CA PRO A 377 -14.59 -39.16 19.09
C PRO A 377 -13.80 -40.22 18.31
N ALA A 378 -14.12 -41.50 18.50
CA ALA A 378 -13.35 -42.62 17.93
C ALA A 378 -13.15 -42.51 16.39
N TRP A 379 -14.18 -42.06 15.68
CA TRP A 379 -14.16 -41.86 14.22
C TRP A 379 -13.33 -40.65 13.75
N LEU A 380 -12.91 -39.76 14.67
CA LEU A 380 -12.13 -38.56 14.40
C LEU A 380 -10.67 -38.66 14.90
N LYS A 381 -10.32 -39.71 15.65
CA LYS A 381 -8.97 -39.92 16.23
C LYS A 381 -7.83 -39.99 15.19
N TRP A 382 -8.12 -40.28 13.92
CA TRP A 382 -7.13 -40.27 12.84
C TRP A 382 -6.68 -38.84 12.45
N GLY A 383 -7.54 -37.83 12.65
CA GLY A 383 -7.22 -36.43 12.32
C GLY A 383 -6.01 -35.88 13.09
N PHE A 384 -5.80 -36.38 14.31
CA PHE A 384 -4.60 -36.13 15.12
C PHE A 384 -3.30 -36.43 14.35
N TRP A 385 -3.24 -37.58 13.66
CA TRP A 385 -2.04 -38.02 12.92
C TRP A 385 -1.84 -37.31 11.58
N LEU A 386 -2.85 -36.60 11.08
CA LEU A 386 -2.75 -35.78 9.86
C LEU A 386 -2.18 -34.37 10.15
N SER A 387 -2.23 -33.91 11.40
CA SER A 387 -1.79 -32.57 11.77
C SER A 387 -0.27 -32.49 11.99
N PRO A 388 0.48 -31.62 11.28
CA PRO A 388 1.88 -31.34 11.60
C PRO A 388 2.05 -30.79 13.03
N MET A 389 1.05 -30.05 13.53
CA MET A 389 1.07 -29.50 14.89
C MET A 389 1.16 -30.61 15.95
N ALA A 390 0.48 -31.75 15.76
CA ALA A 390 0.49 -32.84 16.73
C ALA A 390 1.89 -33.45 16.91
N TYR A 391 2.66 -33.60 15.83
CA TYR A 391 4.05 -34.05 15.91
C TYR A 391 4.95 -33.01 16.58
N GLY A 392 4.70 -31.72 16.34
CA GLY A 392 5.34 -30.61 17.07
C GLY A 392 5.07 -30.66 18.57
N GLU A 393 3.80 -30.82 18.98
CA GLU A 393 3.38 -30.92 20.38
C GLU A 393 4.01 -32.14 21.08
N ILE A 394 3.93 -33.33 20.46
CA ILE A 394 4.58 -34.55 20.94
C ILE A 394 6.08 -34.32 21.12
N GLY A 395 6.76 -33.80 20.10
CA GLY A 395 8.21 -33.60 20.12
C GLY A 395 8.66 -32.63 21.21
N ILE A 396 7.94 -31.52 21.39
CA ILE A 396 8.33 -30.48 22.34
C ILE A 396 8.00 -30.87 23.79
N ALA A 397 6.85 -31.54 24.01
CA ALA A 397 6.43 -32.00 25.33
C ALA A 397 7.33 -33.14 25.84
N ILE A 398 7.71 -34.10 24.99
CA ILE A 398 8.70 -35.13 25.33
C ILE A 398 10.05 -34.51 25.68
N ASN A 399 10.49 -33.50 24.91
CA ASN A 399 11.76 -32.82 25.12
C ASN A 399 11.85 -32.10 26.47
N GLU A 400 10.78 -31.48 26.98
CA GLU A 400 10.78 -30.86 28.32
C GLU A 400 10.42 -31.87 29.43
N PHE A 401 9.28 -32.57 29.35
CA PHE A 401 8.74 -33.32 30.50
C PHE A 401 9.42 -34.67 30.79
N LEU A 402 10.26 -35.20 29.89
CA LEU A 402 11.15 -36.32 30.22
C LEU A 402 12.49 -35.90 30.86
N ALA A 403 12.75 -34.60 31.01
CA ALA A 403 13.98 -34.12 31.64
C ALA A 403 14.08 -34.51 33.12
N PRO A 404 15.31 -34.70 33.68
CA PRO A 404 15.52 -35.13 35.06
C PRO A 404 14.78 -34.30 36.11
N ARG A 405 14.61 -32.99 35.88
CA ARG A 405 13.88 -32.07 36.78
C ARG A 405 12.42 -32.49 37.05
N TRP A 406 11.79 -33.16 36.08
CA TRP A 406 10.40 -33.60 36.13
C TRP A 406 10.23 -35.04 36.64
N GLN A 407 11.33 -35.70 37.05
CA GLN A 407 11.31 -37.09 37.56
C GLN A 407 11.05 -37.21 39.07
N LYS A 408 10.63 -36.13 39.74
CA LYS A 408 10.12 -36.21 41.13
C LYS A 408 8.93 -37.18 41.19
N VAL A 409 8.93 -38.05 42.20
CA VAL A 409 7.84 -39.03 42.42
C VAL A 409 6.64 -38.32 43.04
N SER A 410 5.47 -38.45 42.43
CA SER A 410 4.20 -37.95 42.96
C SER A 410 3.47 -39.03 43.76
N THR A 411 2.39 -38.67 44.46
CA THR A 411 1.48 -39.57 45.19
C THR A 411 0.72 -40.53 44.26
N GLY A 412 1.44 -41.55 43.77
CA GLY A 412 0.88 -42.56 42.86
C GLY A 412 1.90 -43.43 42.09
N ASN A 413 3.14 -43.59 42.58
CA ASN A 413 4.25 -44.31 41.93
C ASN A 413 4.68 -43.82 40.52
N SER A 414 4.02 -42.81 39.94
CA SER A 414 4.41 -42.17 38.68
C SER A 414 5.27 -40.92 38.90
N THR A 415 6.22 -40.67 37.99
CA THR A 415 6.94 -39.39 37.94
C THR A 415 6.02 -38.26 37.50
N LEU A 416 6.27 -37.05 38.03
CA LEU A 416 5.49 -35.84 37.74
C LEU A 416 5.36 -35.58 36.22
N GLY A 417 6.47 -35.66 35.48
CA GLY A 417 6.49 -35.48 34.02
C GLY A 417 5.63 -36.50 33.25
N ARG A 418 5.66 -37.78 33.62
CA ARG A 418 4.81 -38.82 32.99
C ARG A 418 3.34 -38.65 33.33
N TYR A 419 3.03 -38.20 34.55
CA TYR A 419 1.66 -37.87 34.94
C TYR A 419 1.09 -36.75 34.04
N ILE A 420 1.83 -35.65 33.86
CA ILE A 420 1.46 -34.54 32.94
C ILE A 420 1.31 -35.03 31.50
N LEU A 421 2.28 -35.79 30.97
CA LEU A 421 2.16 -36.34 29.62
C LEU A 421 0.94 -37.28 29.48
N SER A 422 0.55 -38.00 30.54
CA SER A 422 -0.63 -38.86 30.51
C SER A 422 -1.95 -38.09 30.54
N SER A 423 -2.05 -36.98 31.29
CA SER A 423 -3.28 -36.17 31.36
C SER A 423 -3.63 -35.48 30.04
N TYR A 424 -2.62 -35.01 29.30
CA TYR A 424 -2.80 -34.48 27.93
C TYR A 424 -2.86 -35.58 26.84
N GLY A 425 -2.63 -36.85 27.18
CA GLY A 425 -2.62 -37.96 26.22
C GLY A 425 -1.41 -37.99 25.27
N LEU A 426 -0.29 -37.43 25.71
CA LEU A 426 1.00 -37.28 25.00
C LEU A 426 2.12 -38.16 25.60
N ASN A 427 1.77 -39.17 26.42
CA ASN A 427 2.74 -40.09 27.02
C ASN A 427 3.26 -41.11 25.99
N PHE A 428 4.36 -40.74 25.31
CA PHE A 428 5.12 -41.58 24.38
C PHE A 428 6.58 -41.72 24.84
N ASP A 429 7.25 -42.77 24.34
CA ASP A 429 8.67 -43.01 24.61
C ASP A 429 9.59 -41.97 23.93
N ALA A 430 10.79 -41.78 24.49
CA ALA A 430 11.74 -40.76 24.02
C ALA A 430 12.10 -40.85 22.53
N TYR A 431 12.06 -42.04 21.91
CA TYR A 431 12.36 -42.20 20.48
C TYR A 431 11.31 -41.54 19.56
N PHE A 432 10.09 -41.28 20.05
CA PHE A 432 9.06 -40.58 19.27
C PHE A 432 9.45 -39.15 18.90
N TYR A 433 10.40 -38.52 19.62
CA TYR A 433 10.97 -37.22 19.22
C TYR A 433 11.51 -37.26 17.77
N TRP A 434 12.28 -38.30 17.43
CA TRP A 434 12.87 -38.46 16.09
C TRP A 434 11.81 -38.80 15.02
N ILE A 435 10.77 -39.53 15.40
CA ILE A 435 9.62 -39.80 14.53
C ILE A 435 8.87 -38.51 14.21
N SER A 436 8.60 -37.68 15.22
CA SER A 436 8.00 -36.36 15.05
C SER A 436 8.82 -35.45 14.14
N LEU A 437 10.15 -35.42 14.33
CA LEU A 437 11.03 -34.62 13.47
C LEU A 437 11.02 -35.11 12.01
N GLY A 438 11.10 -36.43 11.79
CA GLY A 438 10.99 -37.03 10.46
C GLY A 438 9.65 -36.75 9.79
N ALA A 439 8.55 -36.82 10.53
CA ALA A 439 7.20 -36.50 10.04
C ALA A 439 7.09 -35.04 9.60
N LEU A 440 7.62 -34.07 10.36
CA LEU A 440 7.62 -32.65 10.00
C LEU A 440 8.38 -32.39 8.69
N PHE A 441 9.55 -33.00 8.49
CA PHE A 441 10.28 -32.91 7.22
C PHE A 441 9.55 -33.60 6.06
N LEU A 442 8.84 -34.70 6.30
CA LEU A 442 8.01 -35.36 5.30
C LEU A 442 6.83 -34.46 4.87
N PHE A 443 6.13 -33.81 5.81
CA PHE A 443 5.08 -32.84 5.51
C PHE A 443 5.59 -31.66 4.66
N MET A 444 6.75 -31.11 5.01
CA MET A 444 7.42 -30.08 4.19
C MET A 444 7.58 -30.53 2.73
N LEU A 445 8.19 -31.70 2.50
CA LEU A 445 8.41 -32.23 1.14
C LEU A 445 7.10 -32.49 0.39
N ILE A 446 6.08 -33.01 1.07
CA ILE A 446 4.74 -33.23 0.49
C ILE A 446 4.11 -31.91 0.05
N PHE A 447 4.19 -30.86 0.87
CA PHE A 447 3.60 -29.56 0.54
C PHE A 447 4.36 -28.83 -0.57
N ASP A 448 5.70 -28.87 -0.62
CA ASP A 448 6.48 -28.27 -1.72
C ASP A 448 6.33 -29.05 -3.05
N LEU A 449 6.17 -30.38 -3.00
CA LEU A 449 5.78 -31.18 -4.17
C LEU A 449 4.35 -30.82 -4.63
N GLY A 450 3.39 -30.74 -3.69
CA GLY A 450 2.02 -30.31 -3.94
C GLY A 450 1.95 -28.91 -4.54
N PHE A 451 2.76 -27.96 -4.05
CA PHE A 451 2.91 -26.61 -4.60
C PHE A 451 3.40 -26.65 -6.05
N THR A 452 4.43 -27.46 -6.33
CA THR A 452 4.96 -27.64 -7.69
C THR A 452 3.93 -28.26 -8.65
N LEU A 453 3.16 -29.26 -8.19
CA LEU A 453 2.10 -29.91 -8.97
C LEU A 453 0.92 -28.95 -9.21
N ALA A 454 0.46 -28.23 -8.18
CA ALA A 454 -0.58 -27.21 -8.29
C ALA A 454 -0.20 -26.13 -9.31
N LEU A 455 1.03 -25.60 -9.22
CA LEU A 455 1.57 -24.67 -10.21
C LEU A 455 1.85 -25.29 -11.59
N THR A 456 1.85 -26.61 -11.75
CA THR A 456 2.00 -27.25 -13.06
C THR A 456 0.64 -27.41 -13.75
N TYR A 457 -0.36 -27.93 -13.03
CA TYR A 457 -1.62 -28.36 -13.61
C TYR A 457 -2.76 -27.33 -13.50
N LEU A 458 -2.73 -26.41 -12.53
CA LEU A 458 -3.78 -25.41 -12.41
C LEU A 458 -3.63 -24.28 -13.46
N LYS A 459 -4.78 -23.83 -13.94
CA LYS A 459 -4.94 -22.68 -14.82
C LYS A 459 -5.27 -21.43 -13.99
N PRO A 460 -4.87 -20.23 -14.43
CA PRO A 460 -5.18 -18.98 -13.74
C PRO A 460 -6.69 -18.67 -13.77
N PRO A 461 -7.25 -18.05 -12.71
CA PRO A 461 -8.67 -17.71 -12.65
C PRO A 461 -8.99 -16.63 -13.68
N GLY A 462 -10.20 -16.65 -14.26
CA GLY A 462 -10.65 -15.64 -15.22
C GLY A 462 -10.24 -15.87 -16.67
N THR A 463 -9.53 -16.94 -17.01
CA THR A 463 -9.24 -17.31 -18.43
C THR A 463 -10.40 -18.03 -19.13
N SER A 464 -11.63 -17.53 -18.98
CA SER A 464 -12.69 -17.82 -19.95
C SER A 464 -12.48 -16.97 -21.20
N GLN A 465 -11.54 -17.38 -22.06
CA GLN A 465 -11.50 -16.85 -23.42
C GLN A 465 -12.84 -17.15 -24.08
N ALA A 466 -13.60 -16.09 -24.40
CA ALA A 466 -14.90 -16.19 -25.06
C ALA A 466 -14.73 -16.49 -26.56
N ILE A 467 -14.07 -17.61 -26.87
CA ILE A 467 -14.03 -18.16 -28.22
C ILE A 467 -15.36 -18.86 -28.44
N ILE A 468 -16.33 -18.09 -28.95
CA ILE A 468 -17.60 -18.64 -29.45
C ILE A 468 -17.24 -19.56 -30.62
N SER A 469 -17.62 -20.84 -30.54
CA SER A 469 -17.39 -21.78 -31.64
C SER A 469 -18.17 -21.35 -32.88
N LYS A 470 -17.57 -21.51 -34.06
CA LYS A 470 -18.15 -21.09 -35.34
C LYS A 470 -19.55 -21.67 -35.58
N GLU A 471 -19.77 -22.92 -35.16
CA GLU A 471 -21.09 -23.59 -35.13
C GLU A 471 -22.16 -22.85 -34.32
N LYS A 472 -21.78 -22.25 -33.18
CA LYS A 472 -22.73 -21.60 -32.27
C LYS A 472 -23.07 -20.17 -32.70
N LEU A 473 -22.16 -19.51 -33.42
CA LEU A 473 -22.43 -18.23 -34.09
C LEU A 473 -23.39 -18.43 -35.27
N SER A 474 -23.15 -19.44 -36.13
CA SER A 474 -24.04 -19.75 -37.25
C SER A 474 -25.46 -20.16 -36.82
N GLN A 475 -25.60 -20.86 -35.68
CA GLN A 475 -26.91 -21.17 -35.10
C GLN A 475 -27.66 -19.95 -34.53
N LEU A 476 -26.96 -18.87 -34.20
CA LEU A 476 -27.57 -17.61 -33.76
C LEU A 476 -27.98 -16.76 -34.97
N GLN A 477 -27.09 -16.57 -35.94
CA GLN A 477 -27.37 -15.81 -37.17
C GLN A 477 -28.53 -16.41 -37.98
N GLY A 478 -28.54 -17.74 -38.19
CA GLY A 478 -29.64 -18.42 -38.87
C GLY A 478 -31.00 -18.37 -38.14
N ARG A 479 -31.04 -17.88 -36.89
CA ARG A 479 -32.27 -17.72 -36.10
C ARG A 479 -32.83 -16.29 -36.12
N GLU A 480 -32.04 -15.31 -36.52
CA GLU A 480 -32.46 -13.92 -36.69
C GLU A 480 -33.00 -13.66 -38.11
N GLU A 481 -32.35 -14.20 -39.15
CA GLU A 481 -32.84 -14.11 -40.54
C GLU A 481 -34.23 -14.72 -40.72
N SER A 482 -34.54 -15.81 -40.01
CA SER A 482 -35.86 -16.44 -40.00
C SER A 482 -36.98 -15.60 -39.36
N LYS A 483 -36.65 -14.51 -38.64
CA LYS A 483 -37.64 -13.64 -37.98
C LYS A 483 -37.91 -12.33 -38.73
N CYS A 484 -36.99 -11.90 -39.61
CA CYS A 484 -37.12 -10.59 -40.28
C CYS A 484 -38.05 -10.59 -41.52
N SER A 485 -38.58 -11.76 -41.90
CA SER A 485 -39.33 -11.96 -43.16
C SER A 485 -40.84 -12.20 -43.00
N ARG A 486 -41.45 -11.85 -41.84
CA ARG A 486 -42.87 -12.17 -41.56
C ARG A 486 -43.77 -11.09 -40.92
N HIS A 487 -43.35 -9.82 -40.84
CA HIS A 487 -44.27 -8.73 -40.51
C HIS A 487 -44.00 -7.44 -41.33
N LEU A 488 -44.37 -7.51 -42.60
CA LEU A 488 -44.78 -6.36 -43.41
C LEU A 488 -46.16 -6.69 -43.98
N ASP A 489 -47.16 -6.71 -43.09
CA ASP A 489 -48.60 -6.63 -43.38
C ASP A 489 -49.31 -6.64 -42.00
N ASP A 490 -49.71 -5.48 -41.51
CA ASP A 490 -51.12 -5.03 -41.45
C ASP A 490 -51.26 -3.76 -40.59
N LYS A 491 -52.33 -2.98 -40.85
CA LYS A 491 -52.55 -1.66 -40.21
C LYS A 491 -53.56 -1.70 -39.04
N SER A 492 -53.39 -0.72 -38.16
CA SER A 492 -54.45 0.08 -37.49
C SER A 492 -54.98 -0.32 -36.10
N THR A 493 -55.49 0.75 -35.46
CA THR A 493 -56.33 0.85 -34.25
C THR A 493 -55.72 0.68 -32.85
N LEU A 494 -55.99 1.73 -32.08
CA LEU A 494 -56.00 1.89 -30.63
C LEU A 494 -56.63 0.67 -29.92
N ASP A 495 -56.16 0.28 -28.74
CA ASP A 495 -56.64 0.90 -27.48
C ASP A 495 -55.89 0.41 -26.23
N ALA A 496 -56.25 0.96 -25.06
CA ALA A 496 -55.55 0.74 -23.80
C ALA A 496 -55.98 -0.51 -23.00
N SER A 497 -55.08 -0.88 -22.07
CA SER A 497 -55.32 -1.58 -20.78
C SER A 497 -55.28 -3.11 -20.73
N SER A 498 -54.66 -3.57 -19.63
CA SER A 498 -54.67 -4.92 -19.04
C SER A 498 -54.27 -6.12 -19.89
N LEU A 499 -53.20 -6.81 -19.48
CA LEU A 499 -53.34 -8.17 -18.94
C LEU A 499 -52.07 -8.65 -18.22
N THR A 500 -52.26 -9.14 -17.00
CA THR A 500 -51.35 -10.07 -16.32
C THR A 500 -51.26 -11.38 -17.09
N THR A 501 -50.07 -11.91 -17.34
CA THR A 501 -49.88 -13.36 -17.52
C THR A 501 -48.51 -13.79 -17.04
N GLU A 502 -48.47 -14.81 -16.20
CA GLU A 502 -47.24 -15.49 -15.79
C GLU A 502 -46.66 -16.27 -16.97
N GLN A 503 -45.34 -16.21 -17.20
CA GLN A 503 -44.64 -17.26 -17.94
C GLN A 503 -43.37 -17.69 -17.22
N THR A 504 -43.38 -18.95 -16.81
CA THR A 504 -42.25 -19.67 -16.21
C THR A 504 -41.17 -19.89 -17.29
N SER A 505 -40.06 -19.16 -17.21
CA SER A 505 -38.92 -19.35 -18.11
C SER A 505 -37.99 -20.46 -17.58
N GLN A 506 -37.81 -21.52 -18.37
CA GLN A 506 -36.82 -22.55 -18.07
C GLN A 506 -35.40 -21.99 -18.12
N ILE A 507 -34.58 -22.37 -17.14
CA ILE A 507 -33.26 -21.79 -16.88
C ILE A 507 -32.23 -22.30 -17.90
N GLY A 508 -32.08 -21.57 -19.00
CA GLY A 508 -31.03 -21.75 -20.00
C GLY A 508 -29.99 -20.63 -19.95
N ARG A 509 -29.02 -20.73 -19.02
CA ARG A 509 -27.83 -19.86 -18.82
C ARG A 509 -27.78 -18.58 -19.68
N THR A 510 -28.35 -17.51 -19.14
CA THR A 510 -28.23 -16.14 -19.68
C THR A 510 -26.79 -15.62 -19.56
N VAL A 511 -26.14 -15.39 -20.70
CA VAL A 511 -25.20 -14.26 -20.80
C VAL A 511 -26.07 -13.01 -20.80
N LEU A 512 -25.84 -12.10 -19.86
CA LEU A 512 -26.60 -10.84 -19.82
C LEU A 512 -26.27 -10.01 -21.07
N PRO A 513 -27.27 -9.61 -21.90
CA PRO A 513 -27.03 -8.63 -22.94
C PRO A 513 -26.69 -7.31 -22.25
N PHE A 514 -25.49 -6.80 -22.50
CA PHE A 514 -25.07 -5.51 -21.95
C PHE A 514 -25.51 -4.42 -22.93
N GLU A 515 -26.70 -3.86 -22.74
CA GLU A 515 -27.09 -2.62 -23.43
C GLU A 515 -26.24 -1.46 -22.87
N PRO A 516 -25.44 -0.77 -23.71
CA PRO A 516 -24.74 0.42 -23.29
C PRO A 516 -25.75 1.57 -23.13
N LEU A 517 -26.12 1.86 -21.88
CA LEU A 517 -26.94 3.01 -21.54
C LEU A 517 -26.18 4.32 -21.81
N ILE A 518 -26.42 4.90 -22.98
CA ILE A 518 -25.91 6.22 -23.37
C ILE A 518 -26.68 7.29 -22.58
N ILE A 519 -25.99 8.03 -21.73
CA ILE A 519 -26.55 9.20 -21.05
C ILE A 519 -26.52 10.38 -22.03
N ALA A 520 -27.68 10.77 -22.55
CA ALA A 520 -27.85 11.98 -23.32
C ALA A 520 -28.33 13.13 -22.42
N PHE A 521 -27.64 14.26 -22.44
CA PHE A 521 -28.11 15.49 -21.81
C PHE A 521 -29.24 16.10 -22.65
N ARG A 522 -30.37 16.44 -22.02
CA ARG A 522 -31.58 16.82 -22.77
C ARG A 522 -31.64 18.29 -23.19
N ASP A 523 -30.95 19.19 -22.48
CA ASP A 523 -31.06 20.65 -22.65
C ASP A 523 -29.72 21.41 -22.46
N VAL A 524 -28.58 20.81 -22.85
CA VAL A 524 -27.28 21.52 -22.84
C VAL A 524 -27.07 22.25 -24.16
N GLN A 525 -27.43 23.54 -24.19
CA GLN A 525 -27.06 24.45 -25.27
C GLN A 525 -25.67 25.02 -25.00
N TYR A 526 -24.65 24.43 -25.63
CA TYR A 526 -23.29 24.95 -25.64
C TYR A 526 -23.00 25.63 -26.98
N PHE A 527 -22.87 26.95 -26.95
CA PHE A 527 -22.49 27.74 -28.11
C PHE A 527 -20.96 27.81 -28.20
N VAL A 528 -20.38 27.05 -29.14
CA VAL A 528 -19.01 27.28 -29.60
C VAL A 528 -19.07 28.35 -30.68
N ASP A 529 -18.68 29.59 -30.36
CA ASP A 529 -18.17 30.47 -31.40
C ASP A 529 -16.91 29.80 -31.95
N THR A 530 -16.97 29.31 -33.19
CA THR A 530 -15.83 28.65 -33.83
C THR A 530 -14.63 29.60 -33.83
N PRO A 531 -13.51 29.24 -33.18
CA PRO A 531 -12.38 30.16 -33.06
C PRO A 531 -11.80 30.50 -34.44
N PRO A 532 -11.14 31.68 -34.58
CA PRO A 532 -10.40 31.99 -35.80
C PRO A 532 -9.36 30.90 -36.08
N LEU A 533 -9.17 30.56 -37.36
CA LEU A 533 -8.10 29.65 -37.76
C LEU A 533 -6.76 30.34 -37.50
N ILE A 534 -5.91 29.69 -36.71
CA ILE A 534 -4.51 30.10 -36.50
C ILE A 534 -3.62 29.19 -37.36
N LEU A 535 -2.88 29.79 -38.28
CA LEU A 535 -1.88 29.13 -39.12
C LEU A 535 -0.48 29.58 -38.70
N MET A 536 0.42 28.61 -38.53
CA MET A 536 1.81 28.84 -38.15
C MET A 536 2.76 28.15 -39.11
N LYS A 537 3.86 28.82 -39.47
CA LYS A 537 4.99 28.18 -40.17
C LYS A 537 5.92 27.46 -39.19
N LYS A 538 6.79 26.62 -39.75
CA LYS A 538 7.76 25.80 -39.00
C LYS A 538 8.63 26.72 -38.12
N GLY A 539 8.59 26.51 -36.80
CA GLY A 539 9.17 27.42 -35.81
C GLY A 539 8.15 28.21 -34.96
N GLY A 540 6.85 27.93 -35.11
CA GLY A 540 5.80 28.51 -34.23
C GLY A 540 5.45 29.96 -34.55
N GLN A 541 5.82 30.44 -35.73
CA GLN A 541 5.56 31.81 -36.16
C GLN A 541 4.22 31.89 -36.90
N ILE A 542 3.29 32.69 -36.38
CA ILE A 542 1.96 32.88 -36.98
C ILE A 542 2.10 33.59 -38.34
N ILE A 543 1.37 33.07 -39.33
CA ILE A 543 1.29 33.60 -40.70
C ILE A 543 -0.17 33.90 -41.13
N TYR A 544 -1.16 33.43 -40.38
CA TYR A 544 -2.55 33.86 -40.46
C TYR A 544 -3.25 33.62 -39.11
N SER A 545 -4.12 34.53 -38.69
CA SER A 545 -5.09 34.30 -37.61
C SER A 545 -6.38 35.01 -37.98
N GLY A 546 -7.46 34.29 -38.26
CA GLY A 546 -8.67 34.94 -38.76
C GLY A 546 -9.87 34.03 -38.96
N LYS A 547 -11.04 34.64 -39.15
CA LYS A 547 -12.24 33.90 -39.54
C LYS A 547 -12.12 33.45 -41.00
N LEU A 548 -12.17 32.13 -41.22
CA LEU A 548 -12.14 31.49 -42.54
C LEU A 548 -13.07 32.16 -43.57
N GLY A 549 -14.29 32.52 -43.15
CA GLY A 549 -15.35 32.98 -44.06
C GLY A 549 -16.06 31.80 -44.76
N HIS A 550 -17.15 32.10 -45.45
CA HIS A 550 -17.91 31.08 -46.18
C HIS A 550 -17.04 30.48 -47.30
N HIS A 551 -16.93 29.15 -47.35
CA HIS A 551 -15.98 28.43 -48.23
C HIS A 551 -14.50 28.89 -48.09
N SER A 552 -14.07 29.34 -46.90
CA SER A 552 -12.71 29.87 -46.66
C SER A 552 -12.36 31.14 -47.45
N SER A 553 -13.36 31.89 -47.94
CA SER A 553 -13.16 33.05 -48.83
C SER A 553 -12.21 34.11 -48.28
N LYS A 554 -12.29 34.43 -46.98
CA LYS A 554 -11.41 35.44 -46.34
C LYS A 554 -9.97 34.97 -46.17
N LEU A 555 -9.76 33.66 -46.11
CA LEU A 555 -8.43 33.07 -46.07
C LEU A 555 -7.80 33.09 -47.47
N ILE A 556 -8.57 32.74 -48.49
CA ILE A 556 -8.15 32.81 -49.90
C ILE A 556 -7.81 34.26 -50.27
N GLU A 557 -8.70 35.20 -50.00
CA GLU A 557 -8.52 36.64 -50.26
C GLU A 557 -7.24 37.19 -49.60
N TYR A 558 -6.92 36.75 -48.38
CA TYR A 558 -5.69 37.15 -47.69
C TYR A 558 -4.41 36.67 -48.40
N PHE A 559 -4.34 35.39 -48.76
CA PHE A 559 -3.14 34.83 -49.41
C PHE A 559 -3.05 35.24 -50.89
N GLU A 560 -4.16 35.35 -51.63
CA GLU A 560 -4.14 35.89 -53.00
C GLU A 560 -3.79 37.38 -53.06
N GLY A 561 -3.99 38.13 -51.97
CA GLY A 561 -3.57 39.52 -51.84
C GLY A 561 -2.05 39.71 -51.73
N ILE A 562 -1.27 38.63 -51.56
CA ILE A 562 0.19 38.67 -51.46
C ILE A 562 0.81 38.59 -52.85
N SER A 563 1.56 39.63 -53.23
CA SER A 563 2.21 39.74 -54.55
C SER A 563 3.19 38.58 -54.78
N GLY A 564 2.93 37.76 -55.80
CA GLY A 564 3.76 36.64 -56.22
C GLY A 564 3.16 35.26 -55.95
N LEU A 565 2.11 35.14 -55.14
CA LEU A 565 1.44 33.85 -54.90
C LEU A 565 0.52 33.44 -56.06
N PRO A 566 0.49 32.14 -56.42
CA PRO A 566 -0.44 31.63 -57.43
C PRO A 566 -1.86 31.53 -56.87
N LYS A 567 -2.83 32.08 -57.60
CA LYS A 567 -4.26 31.99 -57.26
C LYS A 567 -4.74 30.55 -57.04
N ILE A 568 -5.76 30.39 -56.21
CA ILE A 568 -6.37 29.07 -55.98
C ILE A 568 -7.05 28.58 -57.26
N LYS A 569 -6.89 27.29 -57.56
CA LYS A 569 -7.57 26.65 -58.70
C LYS A 569 -9.01 26.31 -58.30
N ASP A 570 -9.94 26.36 -59.26
CA ASP A 570 -11.33 25.99 -59.03
C ASP A 570 -11.44 24.56 -58.46
N ASN A 571 -12.36 24.37 -57.49
CA ASN A 571 -12.56 23.15 -56.71
C ASN A 571 -11.33 22.63 -55.92
N TYR A 572 -10.26 23.39 -55.79
CA TYR A 572 -9.10 22.98 -55.00
C TYR A 572 -9.31 23.27 -53.51
N ASN A 573 -8.99 22.31 -52.63
CA ASN A 573 -9.22 22.46 -51.18
C ASN A 573 -8.36 23.61 -50.61
N PRO A 574 -8.98 24.69 -50.07
CA PRO A 574 -8.25 25.87 -49.60
C PRO A 574 -7.25 25.57 -48.49
N ALA A 575 -7.54 24.60 -47.62
CA ALA A 575 -6.66 24.25 -46.50
C ALA A 575 -5.32 23.67 -46.94
N THR A 576 -5.24 23.01 -48.10
CA THR A 576 -3.97 22.47 -48.59
C THR A 576 -3.33 23.36 -49.64
N TRP A 577 -4.10 24.07 -50.46
CA TRP A 577 -3.57 25.17 -51.27
C TRP A 577 -2.77 26.15 -50.42
N MET A 578 -3.35 26.57 -49.28
CA MET A 578 -2.70 27.38 -48.26
C MET A 578 -1.37 26.78 -47.80
N LEU A 579 -1.33 25.49 -47.43
CA LEU A 579 -0.09 24.83 -46.99
C LEU A 579 0.99 24.75 -48.08
N GLU A 580 0.58 24.60 -49.34
CA GLU A 580 1.48 24.58 -50.50
C GLU A 580 2.07 25.96 -50.78
N VAL A 581 1.24 27.02 -50.82
CA VAL A 581 1.70 28.39 -51.06
C VAL A 581 2.45 29.02 -49.88
N THR A 582 2.23 28.54 -48.65
CA THR A 582 3.01 28.93 -47.46
C THR A 582 4.17 27.97 -47.15
N SER A 583 4.57 27.12 -48.10
CA SER A 583 5.70 26.21 -47.93
C SER A 583 7.04 26.95 -47.93
N THR A 584 8.03 26.42 -47.21
CA THR A 584 9.38 27.02 -47.13
C THR A 584 10.09 27.13 -48.48
N SER A 585 9.76 26.27 -49.44
CA SER A 585 10.24 26.34 -50.82
C SER A 585 9.72 27.58 -51.55
N VAL A 586 8.41 27.85 -51.47
CA VAL A 586 7.78 29.02 -52.09
C VAL A 586 8.21 30.32 -51.38
N GLU A 587 8.39 30.28 -50.07
CA GLU A 587 8.91 31.41 -49.27
C GLU A 587 10.34 31.80 -49.71
N MET A 588 11.21 30.83 -49.99
CA MET A 588 12.56 31.07 -50.54
C MET A 588 12.56 31.49 -52.01
N GLU A 589 11.72 30.87 -52.85
CA GLU A 589 11.64 31.16 -54.30
C GLU A 589 11.15 32.59 -54.58
N LEU A 590 10.16 33.05 -53.82
CA LEU A 590 9.62 34.42 -53.93
C LEU A 590 10.36 35.44 -53.05
N ASN A 591 11.29 34.99 -52.19
CA ASN A 591 12.02 35.81 -51.21
C ASN A 591 11.08 36.67 -50.32
N LEU A 592 10.00 36.04 -49.83
CA LEU A 592 9.00 36.64 -48.95
C LEU A 592 9.23 36.20 -47.50
N ASP A 593 8.66 36.92 -46.53
CA ASP A 593 8.51 36.42 -45.15
C ASP A 593 7.05 36.58 -44.72
N PHE A 594 6.31 35.47 -44.74
CA PHE A 594 4.88 35.46 -44.42
C PHE A 594 4.59 35.92 -42.99
N THR A 595 5.52 35.72 -42.05
CA THR A 595 5.34 36.16 -40.66
C THR A 595 5.45 37.67 -40.53
N ARG A 596 6.32 38.31 -41.33
CA ARG A 596 6.41 39.77 -41.39
C ARG A 596 5.17 40.36 -42.07
N ILE A 597 4.74 39.80 -43.20
CA ILE A 597 3.52 40.21 -43.91
C ILE A 597 2.30 40.12 -42.98
N TYR A 598 2.18 39.04 -42.21
CA TYR A 598 1.12 38.89 -41.21
C TYR A 598 1.18 39.97 -40.11
N LYS A 599 2.35 40.20 -39.48
CA LYS A 599 2.51 41.24 -38.43
C LYS A 599 2.24 42.66 -38.92
N GLU A 600 2.49 42.96 -40.19
CA GLU A 600 2.22 44.27 -40.80
C GLU A 600 0.76 44.39 -41.30
N SER A 601 0.03 43.28 -41.41
CA SER A 601 -1.36 43.24 -41.91
C SER A 601 -2.41 43.83 -40.94
N PRO A 602 -3.57 44.30 -41.45
CA PRO A 602 -4.69 44.71 -40.59
C PRO A 602 -5.24 43.54 -39.76
N LEU A 603 -5.22 42.32 -40.30
CA LEU A 603 -5.73 41.10 -39.66
C LEU A 603 -5.05 40.80 -38.31
N TYR A 604 -3.75 41.10 -38.20
CA TYR A 604 -3.00 40.97 -36.94
C TYR A 604 -3.44 41.99 -35.88
N ARG A 605 -3.78 43.23 -36.30
CA ARG A 605 -4.31 44.27 -35.40
C ARG A 605 -5.70 43.88 -34.89
N ASP A 606 -6.57 43.44 -35.79
CA ASP A 606 -7.92 42.96 -35.45
C ASP A 606 -7.85 41.75 -34.49
N THR A 607 -6.89 40.84 -34.71
CA THR A 607 -6.67 39.69 -33.82
C THR A 607 -6.21 40.12 -32.43
N ILE A 608 -5.25 41.06 -32.32
CA ILE A 608 -4.80 41.59 -31.02
C ILE A 608 -5.93 42.31 -30.30
N GLU A 609 -6.72 43.12 -31.01
CA GLU A 609 -7.83 43.86 -30.42
C GLU A 609 -8.95 42.91 -29.96
N LEU A 610 -9.25 41.85 -30.74
CA LEU A 610 -10.19 40.80 -30.35
C LEU A 610 -9.68 39.99 -29.14
N VAL A 611 -8.38 39.68 -29.07
CA VAL A 611 -7.76 39.06 -27.89
C VAL A 611 -7.85 39.98 -26.66
N ARG A 612 -7.61 41.29 -26.83
CA ARG A 612 -7.77 42.28 -25.74
C ARG A 612 -9.21 42.33 -25.25
N GLN A 613 -10.18 42.45 -26.16
CA GLN A 613 -11.61 42.46 -25.85
C GLN A 613 -12.08 41.15 -25.19
N SER A 614 -11.55 40.00 -25.62
CA SER A 614 -11.88 38.69 -25.04
C SER A 614 -11.17 38.42 -23.71
N SER A 615 -10.09 39.14 -23.41
CA SER A 615 -9.38 39.10 -22.13
C SER A 615 -10.05 39.98 -21.06
N GLU A 616 -10.88 40.94 -21.47
CA GLU A 616 -11.69 41.77 -20.58
C GLU A 616 -13.07 41.11 -20.39
N PRO A 617 -13.40 40.57 -19.19
CA PRO A 617 -14.66 39.88 -18.96
C PRO A 617 -15.86 40.83 -19.17
N PRO A 618 -16.95 40.40 -19.84
CA PRO A 618 -18.09 41.27 -20.14
C PRO A 618 -18.68 41.93 -18.88
N PRO A 619 -19.07 43.22 -18.93
CA PRO A 619 -19.57 43.94 -17.76
C PRO A 619 -20.83 43.28 -17.18
N GLY A 620 -20.69 42.72 -15.97
CA GLY A 620 -21.74 41.97 -15.29
C GLY A 620 -21.52 40.45 -15.22
N SER A 621 -20.56 39.91 -15.97
CA SER A 621 -20.11 38.52 -15.80
C SER A 621 -19.46 38.32 -14.41
N ARG A 622 -19.70 37.15 -13.82
CA ARG A 622 -19.14 36.74 -12.53
C ARG A 622 -18.44 35.41 -12.71
N ASP A 623 -17.29 35.23 -12.07
CA ASP A 623 -16.59 33.95 -12.05
C ASP A 623 -17.52 32.82 -11.59
N LEU A 624 -17.37 31.66 -12.21
CA LEU A 624 -18.23 30.49 -11.96
C LEU A 624 -17.84 29.81 -10.64
N GLN A 625 -18.26 30.43 -9.54
CA GLN A 625 -17.94 30.01 -8.17
C GLN A 625 -18.96 28.99 -7.66
N PHE A 626 -18.52 27.74 -7.48
CA PHE A 626 -19.32 26.74 -6.78
C PHE A 626 -19.26 26.98 -5.27
N PRO A 627 -20.41 27.15 -4.57
CA PRO A 627 -20.43 27.34 -3.12
C PRO A 627 -20.04 26.06 -2.36
N THR A 628 -20.12 24.90 -3.03
CA THR A 628 -19.77 23.58 -2.49
C THR A 628 -18.85 22.82 -3.47
N ARG A 629 -17.70 22.36 -2.97
CA ARG A 629 -16.65 21.61 -3.66
C ARG A 629 -17.06 20.16 -3.93
N PHE A 630 -17.87 19.60 -3.05
CA PHE A 630 -18.61 18.38 -3.32
C PHE A 630 -19.95 18.76 -3.95
N PRO A 631 -20.44 18.05 -5.00
CA PRO A 631 -21.74 18.30 -5.61
C PRO A 631 -22.95 18.04 -4.68
N GLN A 632 -22.72 17.36 -3.55
CA GLN A 632 -23.76 16.94 -2.61
C GLN A 632 -23.35 17.23 -1.17
N ASN A 633 -24.35 17.38 -0.29
CA ASN A 633 -24.11 17.50 1.15
C ASN A 633 -23.58 16.16 1.75
N GLY A 634 -23.03 16.21 2.97
CA GLY A 634 -22.39 15.03 3.58
C GLY A 634 -23.30 13.80 3.71
N TRP A 635 -24.61 14.00 3.86
CA TRP A 635 -25.60 12.92 3.92
C TRP A 635 -25.89 12.29 2.54
N GLY A 636 -25.98 13.12 1.50
CA GLY A 636 -26.06 12.67 0.11
C GLY A 636 -24.82 11.90 -0.32
N GLN A 637 -23.63 12.41 0.04
CA GLN A 637 -22.36 11.70 -0.16
C GLN A 637 -22.35 10.34 0.55
N TYR A 638 -22.75 10.29 1.83
CA TYR A 638 -22.81 9.04 2.60
C TYR A 638 -23.77 8.02 1.97
N LYS A 639 -24.98 8.45 1.56
CA LYS A 639 -25.94 7.59 0.85
C LYS A 639 -25.38 7.06 -0.48
N ALA A 640 -24.73 7.92 -1.26
CA ALA A 640 -24.11 7.51 -2.53
C ALA A 640 -22.95 6.52 -2.31
N CYS A 641 -22.10 6.76 -1.30
CA CYS A 641 -21.04 5.84 -0.91
C CYS A 641 -21.60 4.50 -0.41
N LEU A 642 -22.65 4.51 0.42
CA LEU A 642 -23.29 3.30 0.94
C LEU A 642 -23.97 2.48 -0.17
N TRP A 643 -24.61 3.15 -1.13
CA TRP A 643 -25.16 2.51 -2.33
C TRP A 643 -24.04 1.91 -3.19
N LYS A 644 -22.97 2.66 -3.48
CA LYS A 644 -21.77 2.15 -4.18
C LYS A 644 -21.23 0.90 -3.48
N GLN A 645 -21.08 0.95 -2.16
CA GLN A 645 -20.49 -0.12 -1.40
C GLN A 645 -21.38 -1.36 -1.35
N SER A 646 -22.70 -1.18 -1.21
CA SER A 646 -23.66 -2.29 -1.30
C SER A 646 -23.60 -3.00 -2.66
N LEU A 647 -23.43 -2.24 -3.75
CA LEU A 647 -23.32 -2.77 -5.10
C LEU A 647 -21.96 -3.44 -5.36
N SER A 648 -20.86 -2.89 -4.83
CA SER A 648 -19.53 -3.53 -4.87
C SER A 648 -19.55 -4.87 -4.13
N TYR A 649 -20.10 -4.88 -2.91
CA TYR A 649 -20.21 -6.06 -2.06
C TYR A 649 -21.12 -7.15 -2.67
N TRP A 650 -22.18 -6.76 -3.38
CA TRP A 650 -23.03 -7.68 -4.12
C TRP A 650 -22.35 -8.26 -5.37
N ARG A 651 -21.58 -7.42 -6.09
CA ARG A 651 -20.82 -7.82 -7.29
C ARG A 651 -19.55 -8.62 -6.99
N ASN A 652 -19.11 -8.67 -5.74
CA ASN A 652 -17.94 -9.44 -5.29
C ASN A 652 -18.34 -10.69 -4.48
N PRO A 653 -18.77 -11.78 -5.14
CA PRO A 653 -19.09 -13.03 -4.45
C PRO A 653 -17.85 -13.70 -3.84
N GLU A 654 -16.64 -13.47 -4.38
CA GLU A 654 -15.39 -13.96 -3.77
C GLU A 654 -15.19 -13.41 -2.36
N TYR A 655 -15.72 -12.23 -2.06
CA TYR A 655 -15.76 -11.71 -0.71
C TYR A 655 -16.93 -12.30 0.09
N ASN A 656 -18.17 -11.88 -0.20
CA ASN A 656 -19.29 -12.14 0.72
C ASN A 656 -19.80 -13.59 0.70
N LEU A 657 -19.83 -14.24 -0.48
CA LEU A 657 -20.34 -15.61 -0.59
C LEU A 657 -19.32 -16.61 -0.03
N LEU A 658 -18.04 -16.50 -0.41
CA LEU A 658 -17.00 -17.38 0.16
C LEU A 658 -16.83 -17.17 1.66
N ARG A 659 -16.87 -15.93 2.16
CA ARG A 659 -16.84 -15.63 3.62
C ARG A 659 -18.01 -16.28 4.37
N SER A 660 -19.21 -16.23 3.79
CA SER A 660 -20.41 -16.84 4.40
C SER A 660 -20.36 -18.38 4.35
N ILE A 661 -19.93 -18.98 3.23
CA ILE A 661 -19.73 -20.43 3.11
C ILE A 661 -18.66 -20.92 4.10
N PHE A 662 -17.53 -20.21 4.20
CA PHE A 662 -16.47 -20.50 5.18
C PHE A 662 -16.99 -20.43 6.62
N MET A 663 -17.75 -19.39 6.98
CA MET A 663 -18.33 -19.27 8.32
C MET A 663 -19.28 -20.43 8.63
N ILE A 664 -20.16 -20.82 7.69
CA ILE A 664 -21.07 -21.97 7.86
C ILE A 664 -20.27 -23.26 8.03
N ALA A 665 -19.25 -23.50 7.19
CA ALA A 665 -18.40 -24.68 7.30
C ALA A 665 -17.66 -24.74 8.65
N LEU A 666 -17.18 -23.60 9.14
CA LEU A 666 -16.49 -23.50 10.43
C LEU A 666 -17.45 -23.61 11.62
N ALA A 667 -18.68 -23.07 11.52
CA ALA A 667 -19.73 -23.23 12.52
C ALA A 667 -20.16 -24.70 12.65
N VAL A 668 -20.35 -25.39 11.53
CA VAL A 668 -20.64 -26.84 11.50
C VAL A 668 -19.44 -27.62 12.05
N LEU A 669 -18.20 -27.28 11.68
CA LEU A 669 -17.00 -27.92 12.23
C LEU A 669 -16.96 -27.81 13.76
N PHE A 670 -17.13 -26.59 14.33
CA PHE A 670 -17.16 -26.41 15.78
C PHE A 670 -18.32 -27.17 16.43
N GLY A 671 -19.52 -27.13 15.84
CA GLY A 671 -20.67 -27.87 16.33
C GLY A 671 -20.47 -29.39 16.34
N VAL A 672 -19.77 -29.95 15.35
CA VAL A 672 -19.43 -31.38 15.28
C VAL A 672 -18.32 -31.75 16.25
N VAL A 673 -17.26 -30.95 16.35
CA VAL A 673 -16.10 -31.21 17.23
C VAL A 673 -16.49 -31.13 18.70
N PHE A 674 -17.37 -30.19 19.07
CA PHE A 674 -17.85 -29.99 20.44
C PHE A 674 -19.29 -30.51 20.64
N TRP A 675 -19.71 -31.53 19.88
CA TRP A 675 -21.09 -32.03 19.88
C TRP A 675 -21.59 -32.41 21.27
N GLN A 676 -22.63 -31.69 21.73
CA GLN A 676 -23.27 -31.76 23.04
C GLN A 676 -22.35 -31.58 24.28
N LYS A 677 -21.09 -31.17 24.09
CA LYS A 677 -20.13 -31.01 25.20
C LYS A 677 -20.54 -29.93 26.22
N GLY A 678 -21.36 -28.95 25.83
CA GLY A 678 -21.85 -27.89 26.72
C GLY A 678 -22.69 -28.37 27.92
N LYS A 679 -23.15 -29.63 27.91
CA LYS A 679 -23.87 -30.29 29.00
C LYS A 679 -22.96 -30.99 30.03
N ASP A 680 -21.76 -31.38 29.60
CA ASP A 680 -20.80 -32.11 30.43
C ASP A 680 -19.99 -31.11 31.26
N ILE A 681 -20.36 -30.93 32.54
CA ILE A 681 -19.67 -30.02 33.47
C ILE A 681 -19.26 -30.81 34.72
N ASN A 682 -18.60 -31.95 34.54
CA ASN A 682 -18.30 -32.88 35.63
C ASN A 682 -16.87 -32.69 36.15
N ASN A 683 -15.92 -32.50 35.24
CA ASN A 683 -14.50 -32.34 35.55
C ASN A 683 -13.98 -30.97 35.07
N GLU A 684 -12.88 -30.50 35.66
CA GLU A 684 -12.15 -29.30 35.22
C GLU A 684 -11.82 -29.33 33.71
N GLN A 685 -11.40 -30.50 33.19
CA GLN A 685 -11.04 -30.68 31.77
C GLN A 685 -12.23 -30.46 30.81
N ASP A 686 -13.45 -30.81 31.20
CA ASP A 686 -14.64 -30.54 30.37
C ASP A 686 -14.93 -29.04 30.32
N LEU A 687 -14.81 -28.35 31.45
CA LEU A 687 -15.00 -26.90 31.53
C LEU A 687 -13.92 -26.16 30.72
N PHE A 688 -12.64 -26.56 30.81
CA PHE A 688 -11.57 -26.06 29.94
C PHE A 688 -11.82 -26.33 28.45
N SER A 689 -12.45 -27.46 28.10
CA SER A 689 -12.78 -27.81 26.71
C SER A 689 -13.89 -26.91 26.14
N ILE A 690 -14.95 -26.65 26.93
CA ILE A 690 -16.04 -25.71 26.57
C ILE A 690 -15.48 -24.29 26.46
N LEU A 691 -14.63 -23.88 27.40
CA LEU A 691 -14.03 -22.56 27.44
C LEU A 691 -13.07 -22.35 26.26
N GLY A 692 -12.29 -23.38 25.91
CA GLY A 692 -11.47 -23.45 24.71
C GLY A 692 -12.28 -23.34 23.41
N SER A 693 -13.49 -23.92 23.34
CA SER A 693 -14.35 -23.78 22.16
C SER A 693 -14.78 -22.32 21.93
N MET A 694 -15.11 -21.59 23.00
CA MET A 694 -15.45 -20.16 22.93
C MET A 694 -14.24 -19.28 22.59
N TYR A 695 -13.08 -19.55 23.22
CA TYR A 695 -11.82 -18.85 22.93
C TYR A 695 -11.40 -18.99 21.46
N ILE A 696 -11.41 -20.22 20.93
CA ILE A 696 -11.00 -20.46 19.53
C ILE A 696 -12.01 -19.84 18.58
N ALA A 697 -13.31 -19.93 18.86
CA ALA A 697 -14.33 -19.25 18.07
C ALA A 697 -14.04 -17.73 17.96
N VAL A 698 -13.94 -17.02 19.09
CA VAL A 698 -13.73 -15.56 19.10
C VAL A 698 -12.42 -15.18 18.40
N ILE A 699 -11.31 -15.83 18.75
CA ILE A 699 -9.98 -15.45 18.22
C ILE A 699 -9.84 -15.82 16.74
N PHE A 700 -10.21 -17.03 16.32
CA PHE A 700 -9.92 -17.48 14.96
C PHE A 700 -10.96 -17.04 13.93
N LEU A 701 -12.25 -16.95 14.26
CA LEU A 701 -13.22 -16.26 13.38
C LEU A 701 -12.86 -14.79 13.25
N GLY A 702 -12.46 -14.15 14.36
CA GLY A 702 -11.97 -12.78 14.39
C GLY A 702 -10.78 -12.54 13.45
N ILE A 703 -9.73 -13.34 13.59
CA ILE A 703 -8.56 -13.31 12.70
C ILE A 703 -8.98 -13.56 11.24
N SER A 704 -9.91 -14.49 10.97
CA SER A 704 -10.41 -14.74 9.61
C SER A 704 -11.09 -13.51 9.01
N TYR A 705 -12.00 -12.90 9.76
CA TYR A 705 -12.73 -11.72 9.29
C TYR A 705 -11.79 -10.55 9.04
N CYS A 706 -10.88 -10.29 9.98
CA CYS A 706 -9.84 -9.27 9.84
C CYS A 706 -8.93 -9.54 8.62
N SER A 707 -8.46 -10.78 8.42
CA SER A 707 -7.65 -11.17 7.25
C SER A 707 -8.42 -11.13 5.93
N SER A 708 -9.74 -11.31 5.93
CA SER A 708 -10.58 -11.27 4.72
C SER A 708 -10.89 -9.85 4.24
N ILE A 709 -11.09 -8.89 5.15
CA ILE A 709 -11.41 -7.48 4.81
C ILE A 709 -10.17 -6.71 4.35
N ILE A 710 -8.98 -7.03 4.88
CA ILE A 710 -7.71 -6.36 4.57
C ILE A 710 -7.46 -6.21 3.04
N PRO A 711 -7.49 -7.26 2.21
CA PRO A 711 -7.26 -7.12 0.77
C PRO A 711 -8.39 -6.37 0.03
N VAL A 712 -9.65 -6.50 0.49
CA VAL A 712 -10.79 -5.79 -0.14
C VAL A 712 -10.66 -4.28 0.07
N VAL A 713 -10.36 -3.87 1.30
CA VAL A 713 -10.17 -2.44 1.62
C VAL A 713 -8.92 -1.89 0.96
N GLU A 714 -7.87 -2.68 0.72
CA GLU A 714 -6.74 -2.20 -0.08
C GLU A 714 -7.14 -1.93 -1.54
N THR A 715 -7.88 -2.86 -2.18
CA THR A 715 -8.36 -2.64 -3.56
C THR A 715 -9.36 -1.48 -3.68
N GLU A 716 -10.28 -1.34 -2.72
CA GLU A 716 -11.18 -0.19 -2.66
C GLU A 716 -10.44 1.09 -2.26
N ARG A 717 -9.33 1.02 -1.52
CA ARG A 717 -8.49 2.17 -1.19
C ARG A 717 -7.79 2.72 -2.43
N ASP A 718 -7.42 1.90 -3.41
CA ASP A 718 -6.90 2.41 -4.69
C ASP A 718 -8.02 3.10 -5.51
N VAL A 719 -9.29 2.75 -5.30
CA VAL A 719 -10.46 3.44 -5.88
C VAL A 719 -10.91 4.67 -5.04
N LEU A 720 -10.66 4.66 -3.73
CA LEU A 720 -10.57 5.82 -2.83
C LEU A 720 -9.22 6.53 -2.97
N TYR A 721 -8.39 6.10 -3.92
CA TYR A 721 -7.37 6.91 -4.53
C TYR A 721 -7.78 7.17 -6.00
N ARG A 722 -8.96 6.70 -6.51
CA ARG A 722 -9.64 7.07 -7.80
C ARG A 722 -11.02 7.90 -7.81
N GLU A 723 -11.60 8.54 -6.76
CA GLU A 723 -12.89 9.36 -6.75
C GLU A 723 -13.00 10.81 -6.06
N LYS A 724 -12.55 11.09 -4.82
CA LYS A 724 -12.38 12.40 -4.10
C LYS A 724 -11.59 13.56 -4.75
N PHE A 725 -10.58 13.30 -5.59
CA PHE A 725 -9.80 14.27 -6.38
C PHE A 725 -10.67 14.79 -7.49
N ALA A 726 -11.51 13.92 -8.07
CA ALA A 726 -12.68 14.34 -8.83
C ALA A 726 -13.74 15.08 -7.99
N GLY A 727 -13.43 15.41 -6.73
CA GLY A 727 -14.32 16.12 -5.83
C GLY A 727 -15.62 15.34 -5.57
N MET A 728 -15.65 14.02 -5.79
CA MET A 728 -16.92 13.29 -5.79
C MET A 728 -17.52 13.19 -4.38
N TYR A 729 -16.71 12.88 -3.37
CA TYR A 729 -17.14 12.78 -1.96
C TYR A 729 -15.98 12.92 -0.97
N SER A 730 -16.31 13.18 0.30
CA SER A 730 -15.37 13.28 1.42
C SER A 730 -14.92 11.91 1.92
N SER A 731 -13.68 11.82 2.40
CA SER A 731 -13.18 10.58 3.03
C SER A 731 -14.04 10.16 4.23
N LYS A 732 -14.66 11.11 4.95
CA LYS A 732 -15.58 10.81 6.05
C LYS A 732 -16.84 10.08 5.56
N ALA A 733 -17.45 10.54 4.48
CA ALA A 733 -18.63 9.90 3.90
C ALA A 733 -18.36 8.46 3.47
N TYR A 734 -17.21 8.23 2.83
CA TYR A 734 -16.74 6.87 2.50
C TYR A 734 -16.48 6.03 3.75
N SER A 735 -15.68 6.52 4.70
CA SER A 735 -15.32 5.73 5.89
C SER A 735 -16.54 5.30 6.70
N TYR A 736 -17.54 6.18 6.87
CA TYR A 736 -18.79 5.79 7.51
C TYR A 736 -19.59 4.79 6.68
N ALA A 737 -19.66 4.94 5.35
CA ALA A 737 -20.35 3.97 4.49
C ALA A 737 -19.69 2.58 4.52
N GLN A 738 -18.35 2.55 4.50
CA GLN A 738 -17.53 1.34 4.59
C GLN A 738 -17.70 0.61 5.92
N VAL A 739 -17.87 1.35 7.02
CA VAL A 739 -18.16 0.79 8.35
C VAL A 739 -19.62 0.29 8.42
N THR A 740 -20.59 1.08 7.97
CA THR A 740 -22.01 0.71 8.06
C THR A 740 -22.36 -0.51 7.20
N ILE A 741 -21.77 -0.67 6.01
CA ILE A 741 -22.15 -1.76 5.10
C ILE A 741 -21.87 -3.15 5.68
N GLU A 742 -20.91 -3.29 6.58
CA GLU A 742 -20.59 -4.56 7.24
C GLU A 742 -21.68 -4.98 8.24
N ILE A 743 -22.38 -4.03 8.87
CA ILE A 743 -23.33 -4.31 9.96
C ILE A 743 -24.41 -5.32 9.55
N PRO A 744 -25.14 -5.18 8.41
CA PRO A 744 -26.14 -6.16 7.99
C PRO A 744 -25.54 -7.55 7.70
N TYR A 745 -24.38 -7.62 7.03
CA TYR A 745 -23.73 -8.90 6.75
C TYR A 745 -23.25 -9.58 8.04
N MET A 746 -22.69 -8.82 8.99
CA MET A 746 -22.25 -9.36 10.28
C MET A 746 -23.43 -9.81 11.15
N LEU A 747 -24.57 -9.11 11.06
CA LEU A 747 -25.79 -9.49 11.75
C LEU A 747 -26.30 -10.85 11.26
N VAL A 748 -26.42 -11.02 9.93
CA VAL A 748 -26.85 -12.30 9.33
C VAL A 748 -25.84 -13.41 9.63
N GLN A 749 -24.53 -13.15 9.53
CA GLN A 749 -23.51 -14.15 9.83
C GLN A 749 -23.50 -14.54 11.31
N ALA A 750 -23.72 -13.61 12.25
CA ALA A 750 -23.86 -13.92 13.66
C ALA A 750 -25.12 -14.74 13.97
N ILE A 751 -26.27 -14.41 13.36
CA ILE A 751 -27.51 -15.20 13.49
C ILE A 751 -27.28 -16.65 13.02
N VAL A 752 -26.72 -16.84 11.83
CA VAL A 752 -26.46 -18.16 11.26
C VAL A 752 -25.43 -18.94 12.08
N TYR A 753 -24.35 -18.28 12.53
CA TYR A 753 -23.34 -18.90 13.39
C TYR A 753 -23.97 -19.45 14.67
N VAL A 754 -24.74 -18.64 15.39
CA VAL A 754 -25.40 -19.02 16.65
C VAL A 754 -26.46 -20.09 16.44
N ALA A 755 -27.25 -20.00 15.37
CA ALA A 755 -28.27 -20.99 15.02
C ALA A 755 -27.68 -22.39 14.77
N ILE A 756 -26.40 -22.48 14.36
CA ILE A 756 -25.68 -23.73 14.17
C ILE A 756 -24.97 -24.14 15.47
N THR A 757 -24.13 -23.28 16.05
CA THR A 757 -23.24 -23.68 17.16
C THR A 757 -23.97 -23.86 18.49
N TYR A 758 -24.98 -23.05 18.79
CA TYR A 758 -25.71 -23.12 20.06
C TYR A 758 -26.41 -24.48 20.29
N PRO A 759 -27.23 -25.01 19.35
CA PRO A 759 -27.83 -26.32 19.50
C PRO A 759 -26.81 -27.46 19.43
N MET A 760 -25.80 -27.37 18.56
CA MET A 760 -24.84 -28.45 18.35
C MET A 760 -23.88 -28.63 19.53
N ILE A 761 -23.38 -27.54 20.12
CA ILE A 761 -22.57 -27.59 21.35
C ILE A 761 -23.43 -27.99 22.56
N GLY A 762 -24.74 -27.70 22.52
CA GLY A 762 -25.70 -28.16 23.53
C GLY A 762 -25.79 -27.25 24.76
N PHE A 763 -25.71 -25.93 24.57
CA PHE A 763 -25.91 -24.95 25.64
C PHE A 763 -27.36 -24.96 26.19
N GLN A 764 -27.56 -24.35 27.36
CA GLN A 764 -28.86 -24.32 28.04
C GLN A 764 -29.85 -23.36 27.36
N TRP A 765 -30.94 -23.90 26.80
CA TRP A 765 -31.99 -23.11 26.15
C TRP A 765 -32.67 -22.12 27.11
N SER A 766 -32.25 -20.85 27.01
CA SER A 766 -32.89 -19.70 27.66
C SER A 766 -32.72 -18.48 26.77
N ALA A 767 -33.79 -17.71 26.57
CA ALA A 767 -33.76 -16.51 25.71
C ALA A 767 -32.69 -15.50 26.15
N HIS A 768 -32.46 -15.38 27.47
CA HIS A 768 -31.41 -14.52 28.03
C HIS A 768 -30.00 -15.03 27.67
N LYS A 769 -29.75 -16.34 27.81
CA LYS A 769 -28.45 -16.97 27.53
C LYS A 769 -28.12 -16.96 26.03
N VAL A 770 -29.13 -17.20 25.18
CA VAL A 770 -29.00 -17.10 23.72
C VAL A 770 -28.70 -15.66 23.29
N PHE A 771 -29.41 -14.67 23.85
CA PHE A 771 -29.18 -13.24 23.53
C PHE A 771 -27.74 -12.82 23.82
N TRP A 772 -27.21 -13.13 25.00
CA TRP A 772 -25.82 -12.78 25.34
C TRP A 772 -24.77 -13.49 24.48
N TYR A 773 -25.00 -14.77 24.18
CA TYR A 773 -24.11 -15.53 23.28
C TYR A 773 -24.09 -14.93 21.87
N PHE A 774 -25.26 -14.57 21.33
CA PHE A 774 -25.39 -13.86 20.06
C PHE A 774 -24.75 -12.48 20.09
N TYR A 775 -25.04 -11.68 21.10
CA TYR A 775 -24.55 -10.31 21.24
C TYR A 775 -23.01 -10.26 21.31
N ALA A 776 -22.40 -11.08 22.17
CA ALA A 776 -20.95 -11.15 22.28
C ALA A 776 -20.30 -11.66 20.98
N SER A 777 -20.92 -12.65 20.30
CA SER A 777 -20.46 -13.14 19.00
C SER A 777 -20.52 -12.03 17.93
N PHE A 778 -21.66 -11.34 17.81
CA PHE A 778 -21.87 -10.25 16.85
C PHE A 778 -20.89 -9.08 17.08
N CYS A 779 -20.75 -8.60 18.31
CA CYS A 779 -19.77 -7.58 18.67
C CYS A 779 -18.34 -8.03 18.35
N SER A 780 -18.00 -9.30 18.60
CA SER A 780 -16.67 -9.83 18.28
C SER A 780 -16.36 -9.79 16.78
N PHE A 781 -17.30 -10.24 15.94
CA PHE A 781 -17.14 -10.23 14.49
C PHE A 781 -16.99 -8.79 13.98
N LEU A 782 -17.78 -7.86 14.54
CA LEU A 782 -17.77 -6.45 14.18
C LEU A 782 -16.42 -5.75 14.49
N TYR A 783 -15.89 -5.87 15.71
CA TYR A 783 -14.64 -5.18 16.04
C TYR A 783 -13.43 -5.79 15.30
N PHE A 784 -13.44 -7.08 14.99
CA PHE A 784 -12.36 -7.70 14.21
C PHE A 784 -12.37 -7.25 12.74
N VAL A 785 -13.55 -7.01 12.15
CA VAL A 785 -13.66 -6.38 10.82
C VAL A 785 -13.11 -4.95 10.85
N TYR A 786 -13.54 -4.14 11.81
CA TYR A 786 -13.09 -2.75 11.93
C TYR A 786 -11.59 -2.65 12.23
N LEU A 787 -11.04 -3.59 13.00
CA LEU A 787 -9.60 -3.74 13.22
C LEU A 787 -8.85 -3.95 11.89
N GLY A 788 -9.38 -4.79 11.00
CA GLY A 788 -8.80 -5.00 9.67
C GLY A 788 -8.83 -3.74 8.80
N MET A 789 -9.94 -3.00 8.81
CA MET A 789 -10.07 -1.71 8.11
C MET A 789 -9.07 -0.67 8.64
N MET A 790 -8.92 -0.58 9.96
CA MET A 790 -7.95 0.31 10.62
C MET A 790 -6.51 -0.06 10.25
N LEU A 791 -6.18 -1.35 10.26
CA LEU A 791 -4.85 -1.87 9.93
C LEU A 791 -4.43 -1.57 8.48
N VAL A 792 -5.33 -1.72 7.50
CA VAL A 792 -5.07 -1.28 6.12
C VAL A 792 -4.83 0.22 6.06
N SER A 793 -5.70 0.99 6.71
CA SER A 793 -5.67 2.46 6.68
C SER A 793 -4.38 3.05 7.28
N LEU A 794 -3.82 2.40 8.29
CA LEU A 794 -2.53 2.77 8.91
C LEU A 794 -1.30 2.27 8.12
N SER A 795 -1.48 1.42 7.10
CA SER A 795 -0.40 0.76 6.39
C SER A 795 -0.24 1.26 4.95
N PRO A 796 0.99 1.32 4.39
CA PRO A 796 1.17 1.69 2.99
C PRO A 796 0.73 0.58 2.02
N ASN A 797 0.78 -0.70 2.41
CA ASN A 797 0.48 -1.84 1.55
C ASN A 797 -0.01 -3.06 2.34
N LEU A 798 -0.64 -4.00 1.62
CA LEU A 798 -1.13 -5.29 2.13
C LEU A 798 -0.12 -6.08 2.99
N GLN A 799 1.17 -6.03 2.64
CA GLN A 799 2.22 -6.79 3.34
C GLN A 799 2.47 -6.22 4.74
N VAL A 800 2.57 -4.90 4.86
CA VAL A 800 2.77 -4.20 6.14
C VAL A 800 1.50 -4.29 6.99
N ALA A 801 0.31 -4.20 6.39
CA ALA A 801 -0.97 -4.45 7.08
C ALA A 801 -0.97 -5.82 7.78
N ASN A 802 -0.61 -6.89 7.06
CA ASN A 802 -0.60 -8.25 7.60
C ASN A 802 0.45 -8.46 8.72
N ILE A 803 1.60 -7.77 8.66
CA ILE A 803 2.61 -7.84 9.73
C ILE A 803 2.12 -7.12 11.00
N PHE A 804 1.52 -5.93 10.87
CA PHE A 804 0.86 -5.26 12.00
C PHE A 804 -0.32 -6.08 12.56
N ALA A 805 -1.15 -6.65 11.68
CA ALA A 805 -2.25 -7.53 12.06
C ALA A 805 -1.76 -8.69 12.93
N ALA A 806 -0.72 -9.40 12.49
CA ALA A 806 -0.14 -10.51 13.23
C ALA A 806 0.52 -10.10 14.56
N LEU A 807 0.88 -8.82 14.75
CA LEU A 807 1.31 -8.28 16.05
C LEU A 807 0.10 -8.01 16.96
N ILE A 808 -0.94 -7.35 16.45
CA ILE A 808 -2.15 -7.10 17.24
C ILE A 808 -2.88 -8.40 17.61
N TYR A 809 -3.00 -9.36 16.68
CA TYR A 809 -3.55 -10.69 16.97
C TYR A 809 -2.82 -11.40 18.11
N THR A 810 -1.51 -11.16 18.24
CA THR A 810 -0.71 -11.74 19.32
C THR A 810 -1.08 -11.11 20.67
N ILE A 811 -1.21 -9.78 20.73
CA ILE A 811 -1.69 -9.05 21.93
C ILE A 811 -3.11 -9.52 22.30
N LEU A 812 -4.00 -9.59 21.31
CA LEU A 812 -5.39 -10.02 21.47
C LEU A 812 -5.54 -11.48 21.91
N ASN A 813 -4.54 -12.33 21.63
CA ASN A 813 -4.53 -13.73 21.99
C ASN A 813 -3.95 -13.94 23.39
N ILE A 814 -2.73 -13.44 23.67
CA ILE A 814 -2.07 -13.57 24.99
C ILE A 814 -2.96 -12.99 26.10
N PHE A 815 -3.48 -11.78 25.89
CA PHE A 815 -4.26 -11.06 26.91
C PHE A 815 -5.79 -11.31 26.82
N SER A 816 -6.20 -12.39 26.16
CA SER A 816 -7.61 -12.82 26.10
C SER A 816 -8.15 -13.36 27.44
N GLY A 817 -7.27 -13.78 28.35
CA GLY A 817 -7.63 -14.47 29.59
C GLY A 817 -7.68 -16.01 29.49
N TYR A 818 -7.57 -16.59 28.28
CA TYR A 818 -7.58 -18.05 28.12
C TYR A 818 -6.22 -18.72 28.41
N LEU A 819 -5.18 -18.30 27.67
CA LEU A 819 -3.83 -18.87 27.81
C LEU A 819 -3.19 -18.53 29.17
N ILE A 820 -3.55 -17.36 29.71
CA ILE A 820 -3.13 -16.89 31.03
C ILE A 820 -4.36 -16.24 31.67
N PRO A 821 -4.89 -16.81 32.77
CA PRO A 821 -5.99 -16.23 33.53
C PRO A 821 -5.71 -14.81 34.04
N GLY A 822 -6.72 -13.95 34.05
CA GLY A 822 -6.59 -12.51 34.35
C GLY A 822 -5.81 -12.18 35.64
N PRO A 823 -6.10 -12.83 36.80
CA PRO A 823 -5.40 -12.58 38.06
C PRO A 823 -3.91 -12.91 38.06
N GLN A 824 -3.45 -13.74 37.11
CA GLN A 824 -2.10 -14.29 37.05
C GLN A 824 -1.20 -13.55 36.04
N ILE A 825 -1.78 -12.63 35.26
CA ILE A 825 -1.02 -11.76 34.36
C ILE A 825 -0.12 -10.85 35.24
N PRO A 826 1.18 -10.72 34.95
CA PRO A 826 2.07 -9.87 35.73
C PRO A 826 1.55 -8.43 35.84
N LYS A 827 1.67 -7.80 37.02
CA LYS A 827 1.02 -6.51 37.33
C LYS A 827 1.30 -5.40 36.30
N TRP A 828 2.47 -5.40 35.67
CA TRP A 828 2.86 -4.45 34.62
C TRP A 828 2.19 -4.71 33.24
N TRP A 829 1.59 -5.87 33.01
CA TRP A 829 0.85 -6.24 31.81
C TRP A 829 -0.68 -6.28 31.99
N VAL A 830 -1.20 -6.25 33.23
CA VAL A 830 -2.66 -6.33 33.53
C VAL A 830 -3.49 -5.28 32.79
N TRP A 831 -2.96 -4.09 32.50
CA TRP A 831 -3.67 -3.07 31.73
C TRP A 831 -3.99 -3.51 30.29
N CYS A 832 -3.15 -4.34 29.66
CA CYS A 832 -3.43 -4.88 28.33
C CYS A 832 -4.67 -5.77 28.34
N TYR A 833 -4.87 -6.58 29.38
CA TYR A 833 -6.07 -7.42 29.55
C TYR A 833 -7.35 -6.58 29.61
N TRP A 834 -7.33 -5.43 30.28
CA TRP A 834 -8.49 -4.53 30.37
C TRP A 834 -8.78 -3.74 29.08
N ILE A 835 -7.76 -3.47 28.25
CA ILE A 835 -7.95 -2.83 26.94
C ILE A 835 -8.39 -3.84 25.87
N CYS A 836 -8.07 -5.12 26.05
CA CYS A 836 -8.27 -6.18 25.07
C CYS A 836 -9.76 -6.51 24.81
N PRO A 837 -10.34 -6.28 23.62
CA PRO A 837 -11.76 -6.59 23.37
C PRO A 837 -12.12 -8.08 23.46
N THR A 838 -11.13 -8.97 23.30
CA THR A 838 -11.34 -10.43 23.37
C THR A 838 -11.54 -10.91 24.81
N SER A 839 -10.92 -10.28 25.81
CA SER A 839 -11.15 -10.62 27.23
C SER A 839 -12.58 -10.30 27.66
N TRP A 840 -13.09 -9.14 27.25
CA TRP A 840 -14.49 -8.74 27.42
C TRP A 840 -15.46 -9.69 26.68
N SER A 841 -15.11 -10.08 25.46
CA SER A 841 -15.92 -11.04 24.68
C SER A 841 -16.02 -12.40 25.37
N LEU A 842 -14.91 -12.93 25.89
CA LEU A 842 -14.89 -14.22 26.58
C LEU A 842 -15.57 -14.15 27.94
N ASN A 843 -15.33 -13.09 28.71
CA ASN A 843 -16.06 -12.83 29.95
C ASN A 843 -17.58 -12.84 29.72
N GLY A 844 -18.06 -12.12 28.69
CA GLY A 844 -19.49 -12.08 28.32
C GLY A 844 -20.04 -13.44 27.85
N LEU A 845 -19.30 -14.19 27.03
CA LEU A 845 -19.71 -15.53 26.59
C LEU A 845 -19.78 -16.52 27.76
N LEU A 846 -18.79 -16.52 28.65
CA LEU A 846 -18.67 -17.51 29.72
C LEU A 846 -19.60 -17.25 30.89
N THR A 847 -19.59 -16.03 31.41
CA THR A 847 -20.43 -15.68 32.57
C THR A 847 -21.92 -15.74 32.23
N SER A 848 -22.32 -15.44 30.99
CA SER A 848 -23.73 -15.57 30.58
C SER A 848 -24.22 -17.01 30.47
N GLN A 849 -23.36 -17.98 30.15
CA GLN A 849 -23.75 -19.39 30.06
C GLN A 849 -23.63 -20.13 31.41
N TYR A 850 -22.56 -19.86 32.18
CA TYR A 850 -22.16 -20.68 33.34
C TYR A 850 -22.00 -19.90 34.66
N GLY A 851 -22.00 -18.56 34.66
CA GLY A 851 -21.80 -17.76 35.88
C GLY A 851 -22.93 -17.85 36.90
N ASP A 852 -24.14 -18.22 36.46
CA ASP A 852 -25.32 -18.46 37.29
C ASP A 852 -25.40 -19.90 37.85
N ILE A 853 -24.51 -20.81 37.41
CA ILE A 853 -24.56 -22.23 37.74
C ILE A 853 -23.79 -22.54 39.03
N LYS A 854 -24.52 -22.97 40.06
CA LYS A 854 -23.99 -23.29 41.40
C LYS A 854 -23.56 -24.76 41.58
N LYS A 855 -23.28 -25.48 40.49
CA LYS A 855 -22.83 -26.88 40.53
C LYS A 855 -21.42 -26.95 41.13
N GLU A 856 -21.15 -27.99 41.91
CA GLU A 856 -19.82 -28.29 42.46
C GLU A 856 -19.02 -29.18 41.50
N ILE A 857 -17.73 -28.88 41.37
CA ILE A 857 -16.74 -29.57 40.54
C ILE A 857 -15.47 -29.82 41.37
N ILE A 858 -14.71 -30.86 41.04
CA ILE A 858 -13.41 -31.12 41.69
C ILE A 858 -12.34 -30.37 40.91
N PHE A 859 -11.60 -29.51 41.60
CA PHE A 859 -10.51 -28.68 41.05
C PHE A 859 -9.26 -28.85 41.91
N PHE A 860 -8.17 -29.33 41.33
CA PHE A 860 -6.94 -29.74 42.05
C PHE A 860 -7.15 -30.67 43.28
N GLY A 861 -8.29 -31.36 43.37
CA GLY A 861 -8.66 -32.24 44.48
C GLY A 861 -9.63 -31.62 45.50
N GLU A 862 -9.96 -30.33 45.40
CA GLU A 862 -10.92 -29.65 46.27
C GLU A 862 -12.28 -29.42 45.58
N PRO A 863 -13.42 -29.53 46.30
CA PRO A 863 -14.74 -29.23 45.76
C PRO A 863 -14.96 -27.72 45.68
N THR A 864 -15.10 -27.18 44.46
CA THR A 864 -15.33 -25.76 44.19
C THR A 864 -16.61 -25.56 43.36
N ARG A 865 -17.25 -24.39 43.46
CA ARG A 865 -18.43 -24.06 42.63
C ARG A 865 -17.99 -23.50 41.29
N VAL A 866 -18.69 -23.86 40.21
CA VAL A 866 -18.42 -23.35 38.84
C VAL A 866 -18.40 -21.82 38.79
N SER A 867 -19.33 -21.14 39.48
CA SER A 867 -19.35 -19.66 39.56
C SER A 867 -18.10 -19.10 40.25
N SER A 868 -17.69 -19.66 41.39
CA SER A 868 -16.49 -19.22 42.13
C SER A 868 -15.21 -19.51 41.35
N PHE A 869 -15.12 -20.65 40.65
CA PHE A 869 -14.00 -20.95 39.77
C PHE A 869 -13.82 -19.89 38.66
N LEU A 870 -14.91 -19.42 38.04
CA LEU A 870 -14.83 -18.35 37.02
C LEU A 870 -14.33 -17.02 37.60
N GLU A 871 -14.69 -16.70 38.84
CA GLU A 871 -14.25 -15.47 39.52
C GLU A 871 -12.81 -15.56 40.03
N ASP A 872 -12.48 -16.63 40.77
CA ASP A 872 -11.20 -16.78 41.47
C ASP A 872 -10.04 -17.19 40.54
N TYR A 873 -10.30 -18.09 39.57
CA TYR A 873 -9.27 -18.52 38.62
C TYR A 873 -9.13 -17.55 37.45
N TYR A 874 -10.24 -17.23 36.77
CA TYR A 874 -10.23 -16.41 35.54
C TYR A 874 -10.38 -14.90 35.76
N GLY A 875 -10.96 -14.45 36.87
CA GLY A 875 -11.31 -13.03 37.07
C GLY A 875 -12.55 -12.59 36.28
N TYR A 876 -13.47 -13.51 35.97
CA TYR A 876 -14.69 -13.25 35.20
C TYR A 876 -15.91 -13.10 36.12
N TYR A 877 -16.42 -11.88 36.26
CA TYR A 877 -17.51 -11.51 37.17
C TYR A 877 -18.87 -11.43 36.44
N HIS A 878 -19.85 -12.22 36.86
CA HIS A 878 -21.18 -12.26 36.25
C HIS A 878 -21.94 -10.92 36.39
N ASP A 879 -21.83 -10.25 37.54
CA ASP A 879 -22.48 -8.96 37.81
C ASP A 879 -22.03 -7.84 36.85
N ARG A 880 -20.91 -8.02 36.13
CA ARG A 880 -20.37 -7.03 35.19
C ARG A 880 -20.93 -7.15 33.77
N LEU A 881 -21.85 -8.07 33.47
CA LEU A 881 -22.43 -8.26 32.12
C LEU A 881 -22.93 -6.96 31.46
N GLY A 882 -23.56 -6.05 32.21
CA GLY A 882 -23.96 -4.73 31.70
C GLY A 882 -22.78 -3.82 31.31
N LEU A 883 -21.69 -3.89 32.06
CA LEU A 883 -20.43 -3.19 31.74
C LEU A 883 -19.71 -3.86 30.57
N VAL A 884 -19.74 -5.19 30.46
CA VAL A 884 -19.25 -5.94 29.27
C VAL A 884 -19.97 -5.45 28.02
N ALA A 885 -21.31 -5.31 28.05
CA ALA A 885 -22.07 -4.73 26.94
C ALA A 885 -21.64 -3.30 26.62
N ALA A 886 -21.53 -2.45 27.65
CA ALA A 886 -21.13 -1.05 27.48
C ALA A 886 -19.71 -0.91 26.90
N VAL A 887 -18.78 -1.83 27.20
CA VAL A 887 -17.42 -1.82 26.62
C VAL A 887 -17.42 -2.40 25.19
N LEU A 888 -18.14 -3.49 24.93
CA LEU A 888 -18.21 -4.10 23.59
C LEU A 888 -18.93 -3.21 22.55
N LEU A 889 -19.88 -2.37 22.99
CA LEU A 889 -20.43 -1.28 22.16
C LEU A 889 -19.60 0.02 22.23
N GLY A 890 -19.03 0.33 23.40
CA GLY A 890 -18.39 1.62 23.73
C GLY A 890 -17.04 1.88 23.04
N ILE A 891 -16.51 0.89 22.33
CA ILE A 891 -15.42 1.11 21.34
C ILE A 891 -15.97 1.80 20.06
N SER A 892 -17.27 2.10 19.98
CA SER A 892 -17.88 2.95 18.96
C SER A 892 -18.57 4.20 19.54
N GLY A 893 -18.00 5.37 19.26
CA GLY A 893 -18.70 6.67 19.33
C GLY A 893 -18.50 7.52 20.60
N LEU A 894 -17.52 8.44 20.54
CA LEU A 894 -17.61 9.71 21.27
C LEU A 894 -18.55 10.70 20.51
N PRO A 895 -19.07 11.77 21.17
CA PRO A 895 -20.49 12.12 21.06
C PRO A 895 -20.87 12.94 19.82
N LYS A 896 -22.19 13.02 19.58
CA LYS A 896 -22.82 13.80 18.50
C LYS A 896 -22.29 15.25 18.44
N ILE A 897 -21.81 15.64 17.27
CA ILE A 897 -21.64 17.06 16.91
C ILE A 897 -23.03 17.65 16.60
N LYS A 898 -23.28 18.86 17.11
CA LYS A 898 -24.53 19.61 16.87
C LYS A 898 -24.69 19.98 15.40
N ASP A 899 -25.94 20.14 14.97
CA ASP A 899 -26.26 20.69 13.65
C ASP A 899 -25.64 22.10 13.46
N ASN A 900 -25.24 22.41 12.23
CA ASN A 900 -24.62 23.66 11.74
C ASN A 900 -23.15 23.96 12.13
N TYR A 901 -22.16 23.39 11.42
CA TYR A 901 -20.82 23.97 11.06
C TYR A 901 -20.00 22.97 10.20
N ASN A 902 -18.99 23.28 9.38
CA ASN A 902 -18.32 24.54 8.96
C ASN A 902 -17.74 24.35 7.52
N PRO A 903 -17.86 25.30 6.58
CA PRO A 903 -17.29 25.19 5.22
C PRO A 903 -15.75 25.14 5.12
N ALA A 904 -14.99 25.63 6.12
CA ALA A 904 -13.52 25.56 6.10
C ALA A 904 -12.98 24.11 6.24
N THR A 905 -13.70 23.24 6.96
CA THR A 905 -13.35 21.81 7.11
C THR A 905 -13.46 21.05 5.78
N TRP A 906 -14.21 21.60 4.83
CA TRP A 906 -14.41 21.10 3.47
C TRP A 906 -13.27 21.54 2.52
N MET A 907 -12.44 22.52 2.93
CA MET A 907 -11.37 23.12 2.10
C MET A 907 -9.99 22.49 2.30
N LEU A 908 -9.75 21.89 3.48
CA LEU A 908 -8.54 21.10 3.74
C LEU A 908 -8.63 19.69 3.16
N GLU A 909 -9.85 19.15 3.04
CA GLU A 909 -10.04 17.86 2.39
C GLU A 909 -9.82 17.93 0.86
N ILE A 910 -9.59 19.09 0.19
CA ILE A 910 -9.46 19.26 -1.29
C ILE A 910 -8.03 19.16 -1.84
N THR A 911 -7.01 19.09 -0.98
CA THR A 911 -5.61 19.24 -1.42
C THR A 911 -4.70 18.14 -0.89
N SER A 912 -5.24 17.13 -0.20
CA SER A 912 -4.51 15.94 0.24
C SER A 912 -4.37 14.94 -0.92
N THR A 913 -3.21 14.33 -1.19
CA THR A 913 -2.91 13.44 -2.35
C THR A 913 -3.81 12.23 -2.65
N SER A 914 -4.85 11.98 -1.83
CA SER A 914 -6.01 11.19 -2.27
C SER A 914 -6.86 12.03 -3.25
N VAL A 915 -7.21 13.27 -2.88
CA VAL A 915 -7.30 14.44 -3.80
C VAL A 915 -5.91 14.67 -4.46
N GLU A 916 -5.52 13.84 -5.43
CA GLU A 916 -4.19 13.59 -6.04
C GLU A 916 -4.44 12.56 -7.15
N VAL A 917 -4.93 11.38 -6.78
CA VAL A 917 -5.12 10.28 -7.73
C VAL A 917 -6.60 10.16 -8.15
N GLU A 918 -7.51 10.72 -7.33
CA GLU A 918 -8.95 10.43 -7.35
C GLU A 918 -9.79 11.08 -8.53
N MET A 919 -9.13 11.66 -9.53
CA MET A 919 -9.61 12.37 -10.76
C MET A 919 -8.75 11.92 -11.95
N ASN A 920 -7.72 11.10 -11.66
CA ASN A 920 -6.55 10.80 -12.48
C ASN A 920 -5.96 12.00 -13.24
N LEU A 921 -6.12 13.20 -12.68
CA LEU A 921 -5.25 14.32 -12.95
C LEU A 921 -4.01 14.17 -12.00
N ASP A 922 -3.03 15.04 -12.08
CA ASP A 922 -2.03 15.31 -11.03
C ASP A 922 -1.99 16.84 -11.12
N PHE A 923 -2.41 17.61 -10.10
CA PHE A 923 -2.72 19.03 -10.35
C PHE A 923 -1.44 19.79 -10.75
N ALA A 924 -0.28 19.34 -10.27
CA ALA A 924 1.01 19.84 -10.74
C ALA A 924 1.33 19.41 -12.18
N ARG A 925 0.87 18.23 -12.63
CA ARG A 925 1.04 17.68 -13.99
C ARG A 925 0.00 18.15 -15.01
N ILE A 926 -1.25 18.43 -14.66
CA ILE A 926 -2.25 19.01 -15.59
C ILE A 926 -2.29 20.51 -15.51
N TYR A 927 -1.75 21.15 -14.47
CA TYR A 927 -1.12 22.44 -14.72
C TYR A 927 -0.06 22.22 -15.81
N LYS A 928 1.00 21.42 -15.58
CA LYS A 928 2.11 21.18 -16.55
C LYS A 928 1.80 20.68 -17.97
N GLU A 929 0.67 20.03 -18.19
CA GLU A 929 0.29 19.37 -19.46
C GLU A 929 -1.03 19.96 -20.02
N SER A 930 -1.58 21.02 -19.40
CA SER A 930 -2.67 21.79 -20.00
C SER A 930 -2.18 22.69 -21.14
N PRO A 931 -3.04 22.99 -22.15
CA PRO A 931 -2.73 24.03 -23.13
C PRO A 931 -2.44 25.37 -22.44
N LEU A 932 -3.09 25.68 -21.30
CA LEU A 932 -2.83 26.90 -20.52
C LEU A 932 -1.38 27.00 -20.00
N TYR A 933 -0.71 25.89 -19.70
CA TYR A 933 0.69 25.89 -19.24
C TYR A 933 1.69 25.79 -20.38
N CYS A 934 1.36 25.11 -21.47
CA CYS A 934 2.17 25.20 -22.69
C CYS A 934 2.10 26.61 -23.28
N GLU A 935 0.91 27.23 -23.33
CA GLU A 935 0.75 28.67 -23.63
C GLU A 935 1.43 29.53 -22.58
N THR A 936 1.27 29.29 -21.26
CA THR A 936 1.99 30.11 -20.27
C THR A 936 3.51 29.95 -20.39
N ILE A 937 4.04 28.77 -20.70
CA ILE A 937 5.48 28.57 -20.90
C ILE A 937 5.96 29.20 -22.21
N ASP A 938 5.27 29.04 -23.33
CA ASP A 938 5.72 29.62 -24.60
C ASP A 938 5.38 31.12 -24.74
N LEU A 939 4.34 31.62 -24.06
CA LEU A 939 4.12 33.06 -23.82
C LEU A 939 5.21 33.61 -22.89
N VAL A 940 5.57 32.92 -21.80
CA VAL A 940 6.74 33.30 -20.98
C VAL A 940 8.02 33.23 -21.80
N ARG A 941 8.17 32.29 -22.73
CA ARG A 941 9.34 32.17 -23.64
C ARG A 941 9.40 33.34 -24.63
N GLN A 942 8.27 33.71 -25.23
CA GLN A 942 8.12 34.88 -26.10
C GLN A 942 8.20 36.22 -25.33
N LEU A 943 7.94 36.23 -24.02
CA LEU A 943 8.15 37.37 -23.12
C LEU A 943 9.54 37.39 -22.47
N SER A 944 10.35 36.33 -22.61
CA SER A 944 11.69 36.20 -21.99
C SER A 944 12.85 36.10 -22.97
N GLU A 945 12.60 35.85 -24.26
CA GLU A 945 13.50 36.26 -25.33
C GLU A 945 13.12 37.70 -25.77
N PRO A 946 13.85 38.74 -25.32
CA PRO A 946 13.49 40.10 -25.63
C PRO A 946 13.71 40.42 -27.12
N PRO A 947 12.92 41.33 -27.71
CA PRO A 947 13.13 41.75 -29.10
C PRO A 947 14.53 42.36 -29.29
N PRO A 948 15.12 42.24 -30.50
CA PRO A 948 16.51 42.60 -30.76
C PRO A 948 16.78 44.07 -30.44
N GLY A 949 17.58 44.31 -29.40
CA GLY A 949 17.92 45.64 -28.88
C GLY A 949 18.08 45.71 -27.35
N LEU A 950 17.52 44.74 -26.61
CA LEU A 950 17.62 44.67 -25.15
C LEU A 950 18.86 43.86 -24.71
N ARG A 951 19.67 44.43 -23.82
CA ARG A 951 20.86 43.78 -23.24
C ARG A 951 20.45 42.88 -22.08
N ASP A 952 21.08 41.70 -21.97
CA ASP A 952 20.91 40.79 -20.84
C ASP A 952 21.14 41.47 -19.49
N LEU A 953 20.24 41.20 -18.55
CA LEU A 953 20.41 41.53 -17.13
C LEU A 953 21.48 40.63 -16.50
N GLN A 954 22.75 41.01 -16.67
CA GLN A 954 23.83 40.49 -15.84
C GLN A 954 23.65 40.95 -14.40
N PHE A 955 22.98 40.13 -13.59
CA PHE A 955 22.91 40.36 -12.15
C PHE A 955 24.32 40.24 -11.54
N PRO A 956 24.82 41.28 -10.83
CA PRO A 956 26.16 41.26 -10.25
C PRO A 956 26.32 40.27 -9.09
N THR A 957 25.24 39.59 -8.69
CA THR A 957 25.23 38.61 -7.61
C THR A 957 24.45 37.35 -8.01
N ARG A 958 24.87 36.21 -7.48
CA ARG A 958 24.31 34.88 -7.77
C ARG A 958 22.82 34.70 -7.40
N PHE A 959 22.25 35.63 -6.63
CA PHE A 959 20.86 35.60 -6.17
C PHE A 959 20.21 36.96 -6.48
N PRO A 960 18.93 37.05 -6.87
CA PRO A 960 18.31 38.30 -7.31
C PRO A 960 18.14 39.38 -6.23
N GLN A 961 18.25 39.01 -4.95
CA GLN A 961 17.95 39.86 -3.80
C GLN A 961 19.00 39.70 -2.71
N ASN A 962 19.12 40.71 -1.84
CA ASN A 962 20.07 40.67 -0.72
C ASN A 962 19.74 39.55 0.30
N SER A 963 20.72 39.14 1.11
CA SER A 963 20.57 38.03 2.05
C SER A 963 19.47 38.24 3.12
N TRP A 964 19.10 39.48 3.41
CA TRP A 964 18.07 39.82 4.40
C TRP A 964 16.65 39.68 3.83
N GLU A 965 16.42 40.13 2.59
CA GLU A 965 15.18 39.87 1.86
C GLU A 965 14.99 38.37 1.60
N GLN A 966 16.06 37.65 1.23
CA GLN A 966 16.01 36.18 1.13
C GLN A 966 15.56 35.53 2.45
N TYR A 967 16.10 35.98 3.59
CA TYR A 967 15.73 35.46 4.92
C TYR A 967 14.27 35.79 5.25
N LYS A 968 13.81 37.03 5.05
CA LYS A 968 12.41 37.43 5.29
C LYS A 968 11.43 36.63 4.43
N ALA A 969 11.74 36.44 3.14
CA ALA A 969 10.92 35.62 2.23
C ALA A 969 10.88 34.15 2.65
N CYS A 970 12.03 33.58 3.05
CA CYS A 970 12.09 32.21 3.58
C CYS A 970 11.30 32.07 4.90
N LEU A 971 11.39 33.05 5.80
CA LEU A 971 10.70 33.04 7.09
C LEU A 971 9.18 33.14 6.91
N TRP A 972 8.71 34.02 6.01
CA TRP A 972 7.30 34.11 5.63
C TRP A 972 6.78 32.82 5.00
N LYS A 973 7.56 32.22 4.08
CA LYS A 973 7.26 30.90 3.49
C LYS A 973 7.16 29.82 4.57
N GLN A 974 8.12 29.74 5.49
CA GLN A 974 8.11 28.71 6.53
C GLN A 974 6.96 28.92 7.52
N HIS A 975 6.63 30.17 7.89
CA HIS A 975 5.44 30.46 8.68
C HIS A 975 4.15 29.96 8.00
N LEU A 976 3.99 30.21 6.69
CA LEU A 976 2.86 29.70 5.92
C LEU A 976 2.85 28.16 5.81
N SER A 977 4.01 27.52 5.62
CA SER A 977 4.14 26.05 5.59
C SER A 977 3.72 25.44 6.94
N TYR A 978 4.23 26.00 8.04
CA TYR A 978 3.94 25.57 9.40
C TYR A 978 2.49 25.82 9.81
N TRP A 979 1.91 26.97 9.43
CA TRP A 979 0.49 27.27 9.71
C TRP A 979 -0.47 26.36 8.93
N ARG A 980 -0.13 26.00 7.69
CA ARG A 980 -0.93 25.07 6.86
C ARG A 980 -0.78 23.62 7.31
N ASN A 981 0.38 23.23 7.84
CA ASN A 981 0.62 21.90 8.38
C ASN A 981 0.11 21.78 9.84
N SER A 982 -1.22 21.67 9.95
CA SER A 982 -1.89 21.45 11.24
C SER A 982 -1.49 20.14 11.91
N GLU A 983 -1.24 19.07 11.13
CA GLU A 983 -0.79 17.77 11.66
C GLU A 983 0.51 17.89 12.46
N TYR A 984 1.47 18.70 11.97
CA TYR A 984 2.71 18.96 12.69
C TYR A 984 2.51 19.83 13.93
N ASN A 985 1.97 21.04 13.78
CA ASN A 985 1.92 22.00 14.89
C ASN A 985 0.80 21.73 15.90
N LEU A 986 -0.43 21.49 15.44
CA LEU A 986 -1.54 21.16 16.35
C LEU A 986 -1.35 19.76 16.94
N GLY A 987 -0.81 18.80 16.17
CA GLY A 987 -0.45 17.47 16.67
C GLY A 987 0.58 17.52 17.79
N ARG A 988 1.70 18.25 17.60
CA ARG A 988 2.71 18.46 18.67
C ARG A 988 2.12 19.11 19.92
N LEU A 989 1.29 20.15 19.77
CA LEU A 989 0.67 20.84 20.91
C LEU A 989 -0.35 19.96 21.66
N MET A 990 -1.24 19.27 20.95
CA MET A 990 -2.23 18.38 21.56
C MET A 990 -1.57 17.18 22.27
N PHE A 991 -0.55 16.58 21.65
CA PHE A 991 0.23 15.50 22.25
C PHE A 991 1.00 15.99 23.50
N MET A 992 1.53 17.22 23.46
CA MET A 992 2.16 17.84 24.62
C MET A 992 1.19 18.03 25.79
N ILE A 993 -0.01 18.55 25.54
CA ILE A 993 -1.04 18.75 26.55
C ILE A 993 -1.46 17.40 27.16
N ALA A 994 -1.69 16.37 26.33
CA ALA A 994 -2.05 15.04 26.79
C ALA A 994 -0.96 14.41 27.68
N LEU A 995 0.32 14.54 27.30
CA LEU A 995 1.43 14.08 28.13
C LEU A 995 1.61 14.91 29.39
N ALA A 996 1.48 16.24 29.33
CA ALA A 996 1.58 17.10 30.51
C ALA A 996 0.53 16.72 31.57
N ILE A 997 -0.71 16.43 31.13
CA ILE A 997 -1.76 15.90 32.01
C ILE A 997 -1.38 14.53 32.57
N LEU A 998 -0.88 13.61 31.73
CA LEU A 998 -0.45 12.27 32.17
C LEU A 998 0.66 12.34 33.23
N PHE A 999 1.74 13.09 32.98
CA PHE A 999 2.81 13.29 33.95
C PHE A 999 2.30 13.96 35.24
N GLY A 1000 1.43 14.97 35.12
CA GLY A 1000 0.81 15.64 36.26
C GLY A 1000 -0.04 14.72 37.13
N VAL A 1001 -0.77 13.78 36.53
CA VAL A 1001 -1.57 12.77 37.25
C VAL A 1001 -0.69 11.68 37.87
N VAL A 1002 0.32 11.19 37.15
CA VAL A 1002 1.21 10.11 37.64
C VAL A 1002 2.06 10.58 38.83
N PHE A 1003 2.52 11.83 38.82
CA PHE A 1003 3.36 12.40 39.88
C PHE A 1003 2.60 13.41 40.76
N TRP A 1004 1.28 13.22 40.90
CA TRP A 1004 0.40 14.17 41.61
C TRP A 1004 0.88 14.51 43.02
N GLN A 1005 1.21 15.79 43.23
CA GLN A 1005 1.76 16.37 44.46
C GLN A 1005 3.03 15.73 45.06
N LYS A 1006 3.72 14.84 44.32
CA LYS A 1006 4.98 14.20 44.77
C LYS A 1006 6.08 15.23 45.10
N GLY A 1007 6.09 16.40 44.43
CA GLY A 1007 7.10 17.44 44.63
C GLY A 1007 7.11 18.10 46.02
N LYS A 1008 6.07 17.91 46.84
CA LYS A 1008 5.99 18.42 48.22
C LYS A 1008 6.56 17.47 49.28
N HIS A 1009 6.65 16.18 48.95
CA HIS A 1009 7.06 15.12 49.87
C HIS A 1009 8.52 14.77 49.58
N VAL A 1010 9.42 15.30 50.41
CA VAL A 1010 10.87 15.09 50.32
C VAL A 1010 11.35 14.69 51.71
N ASP A 1011 11.02 13.47 52.10
CA ASP A 1011 11.28 12.95 53.44
C ASP A 1011 12.40 11.88 53.43
N ASN A 1012 12.48 11.08 52.35
CA ASN A 1012 13.49 10.03 52.18
C ASN A 1012 14.25 10.16 50.84
N GLU A 1013 15.41 9.51 50.73
CA GLU A 1013 16.19 9.37 49.48
C GLU A 1013 15.34 8.91 48.28
N GLN A 1014 14.39 7.98 48.51
CA GLN A 1014 13.52 7.43 47.48
C GLN A 1014 12.53 8.46 46.91
N ASP A 1015 12.17 9.49 47.67
CA ASP A 1015 11.34 10.60 47.18
C ASP A 1015 12.16 11.56 46.31
N VAL A 1016 13.41 11.86 46.70
CA VAL A 1016 14.35 12.64 45.87
C VAL A 1016 14.59 11.93 44.54
N PHE A 1017 14.84 10.61 44.56
CA PHE A 1017 14.96 9.80 43.35
C PHE A 1017 13.66 9.75 42.53
N SER A 1018 12.48 9.71 43.17
CA SER A 1018 11.19 9.76 42.47
C SER A 1018 10.98 11.08 41.72
N ILE A 1019 11.32 12.21 42.37
CA ILE A 1019 11.18 13.55 41.80
C ILE A 1019 12.18 13.75 40.65
N LEU A 1020 13.46 13.41 40.86
CA LEU A 1020 14.46 13.48 39.80
C LEU A 1020 14.12 12.55 38.62
N GLY A 1021 13.67 11.32 38.91
CA GLY A 1021 13.20 10.38 37.90
C GLY A 1021 12.06 10.94 37.06
N SER A 1022 11.12 11.66 37.67
CA SER A 1022 10.04 12.34 36.94
C SER A 1022 10.58 13.40 35.96
N MET A 1023 11.55 14.21 36.39
CA MET A 1023 12.18 15.26 35.56
C MET A 1023 13.01 14.66 34.42
N TYR A 1024 13.76 13.58 34.69
CA TYR A 1024 14.57 12.85 33.72
C TYR A 1024 13.71 12.17 32.64
N ILE A 1025 12.68 11.41 33.05
CA ILE A 1025 11.76 10.78 32.09
C ILE A 1025 11.04 11.86 31.27
N ALA A 1026 10.64 12.98 31.88
CA ALA A 1026 10.04 14.09 31.16
C ALA A 1026 10.99 14.71 30.11
N ILE A 1027 12.21 15.13 30.48
CA ILE A 1027 13.15 15.76 29.53
C ILE A 1027 13.48 14.80 28.38
N ILE A 1028 13.83 13.54 28.68
CA ILE A 1028 14.24 12.60 27.64
C ILE A 1028 13.07 12.22 26.74
N PHE A 1029 11.92 11.86 27.29
CA PHE A 1029 10.79 11.42 26.48
C PHE A 1029 10.24 12.56 25.61
N LEU A 1030 10.02 13.75 26.19
CA LEU A 1030 9.52 14.91 25.46
C LEU A 1030 10.57 15.49 24.50
N GLY A 1031 11.86 15.39 24.85
CA GLY A 1031 12.98 15.72 23.97
C GLY A 1031 13.04 14.81 22.73
N ILE A 1032 13.00 13.50 22.93
CA ILE A 1032 12.95 12.49 21.86
C ILE A 1032 11.73 12.70 20.96
N VAL A 1033 10.56 12.98 21.54
CA VAL A 1033 9.33 13.27 20.78
C VAL A 1033 9.50 14.51 19.90
N ASN A 1034 9.97 15.62 20.46
CA ASN A 1034 10.21 16.87 19.72
C ASN A 1034 11.23 16.66 18.60
N CYS A 1035 12.35 16.01 18.89
CA CYS A 1035 13.36 15.62 17.90
C CYS A 1035 12.80 14.71 16.79
N SER A 1036 11.99 13.71 17.15
CA SER A 1036 11.37 12.78 16.20
C SER A 1036 10.34 13.45 15.29
N SER A 1037 9.59 14.43 15.81
CA SER A 1037 8.57 15.15 15.05
C SER A 1037 9.12 16.01 13.91
N VAL A 1038 10.26 16.69 14.12
CA VAL A 1038 10.84 17.62 13.14
C VAL A 1038 11.57 16.90 12.00
N ILE A 1039 12.09 15.69 12.27
CA ILE A 1039 12.84 14.87 11.31
C ILE A 1039 12.11 14.67 9.97
N PRO A 1040 10.84 14.20 9.91
CA PRO A 1040 10.13 14.04 8.63
C PRO A 1040 9.89 15.36 7.90
N VAL A 1041 9.49 16.42 8.61
CA VAL A 1041 9.16 17.74 8.02
C VAL A 1041 10.38 18.36 7.35
N VAL A 1042 11.52 18.41 8.04
CA VAL A 1042 12.75 18.96 7.47
C VAL A 1042 13.32 18.03 6.38
N ALA A 1043 13.11 16.71 6.47
CA ALA A 1043 13.50 15.80 5.40
C ALA A 1043 12.73 16.05 4.10
N THR A 1044 11.43 16.40 4.19
CA THR A 1044 10.62 16.83 3.03
C THR A 1044 11.00 18.21 2.50
N GLU A 1045 11.04 19.24 3.35
CA GLU A 1045 11.39 20.62 2.98
C GLU A 1045 12.78 20.72 2.35
N ARG A 1046 13.77 19.94 2.83
CA ARG A 1046 15.11 19.85 2.23
C ARG A 1046 15.09 19.47 0.75
N THR A 1047 14.13 18.67 0.28
CA THR A 1047 14.02 18.32 -1.15
C THR A 1047 13.54 19.49 -1.99
N VAL A 1048 12.72 20.38 -1.41
CA VAL A 1048 12.27 21.63 -2.01
C VAL A 1048 13.42 22.65 -2.01
N LEU A 1049 14.13 22.82 -0.88
CA LEU A 1049 15.34 23.63 -0.75
C LEU A 1049 16.36 23.33 -1.85
N TYR A 1050 16.68 22.05 -2.11
CA TYR A 1050 17.68 21.72 -3.13
C TYR A 1050 17.25 22.13 -4.54
N ARG A 1051 15.94 22.14 -4.85
CA ARG A 1051 15.40 22.63 -6.12
C ARG A 1051 15.45 24.17 -6.21
N GLU A 1052 14.97 24.85 -5.18
CA GLU A 1052 14.90 26.33 -5.14
C GLU A 1052 16.30 26.98 -5.08
N LYS A 1053 17.26 26.34 -4.38
CA LYS A 1053 18.69 26.70 -4.40
C LYS A 1053 19.32 26.48 -5.78
N PHE A 1054 18.93 25.42 -6.50
CA PHE A 1054 19.43 25.15 -7.85
C PHE A 1054 18.88 26.19 -8.85
N ALA A 1055 17.61 26.59 -8.69
CA ALA A 1055 16.98 27.68 -9.42
C ALA A 1055 17.48 29.10 -9.04
N GLY A 1056 18.47 29.22 -8.16
CA GLY A 1056 19.07 30.51 -7.79
C GLY A 1056 18.15 31.45 -7.00
N MET A 1057 17.10 30.94 -6.36
CA MET A 1057 16.10 31.79 -5.67
C MET A 1057 16.65 32.39 -4.37
N TYR A 1058 17.34 31.59 -3.55
CA TYR A 1058 17.92 32.02 -2.28
C TYR A 1058 19.06 31.09 -1.81
N SER A 1059 19.86 31.57 -0.86
CA SER A 1059 21.00 30.83 -0.30
C SER A 1059 20.61 29.84 0.80
N SER A 1060 21.38 28.75 0.96
CA SER A 1060 21.17 27.78 2.07
C SER A 1060 21.22 28.43 3.45
N LYS A 1061 22.00 29.51 3.63
CA LYS A 1061 22.09 30.24 4.90
C LYS A 1061 20.80 30.99 5.22
N ALA A 1062 20.16 31.62 4.22
CA ALA A 1062 18.89 32.31 4.40
C ALA A 1062 17.77 31.34 4.79
N TYR A 1063 17.70 30.18 4.13
CA TYR A 1063 16.76 29.11 4.50
C TYR A 1063 17.04 28.53 5.89
N SER A 1064 18.28 28.16 6.21
CA SER A 1064 18.56 27.48 7.46
C SER A 1064 18.33 28.39 8.67
N LEU A 1065 18.64 29.68 8.56
CA LEU A 1065 18.27 30.67 9.56
C LEU A 1065 16.75 30.81 9.69
N ALA A 1066 16.00 30.89 8.58
CA ALA A 1066 14.54 30.97 8.62
C ALA A 1066 13.90 29.73 9.26
N GLN A 1067 14.41 28.53 8.95
CA GLN A 1067 13.95 27.26 9.50
C GLN A 1067 14.22 27.13 11.01
N VAL A 1068 15.34 27.69 11.49
CA VAL A 1068 15.69 27.76 12.91
C VAL A 1068 14.77 28.77 13.61
N THR A 1069 14.65 29.99 13.09
CA THR A 1069 13.82 31.04 13.73
C THR A 1069 12.35 30.65 13.84
N ILE A 1070 11.77 29.96 12.85
CA ILE A 1070 10.32 29.67 12.85
C ILE A 1070 9.90 28.68 13.95
N GLU A 1071 10.78 27.81 14.44
CA GLU A 1071 10.46 26.88 15.53
C GLU A 1071 10.34 27.59 16.90
N ILE A 1072 11.03 28.72 17.09
CA ILE A 1072 11.14 29.40 18.39
C ILE A 1072 9.76 29.73 18.99
N PRO A 1073 8.80 30.36 18.28
CA PRO A 1073 7.49 30.68 18.83
C PRO A 1073 6.65 29.44 19.19
N TYR A 1074 6.73 28.37 18.40
CA TYR A 1074 5.97 27.13 18.66
C TYR A 1074 6.53 26.37 19.85
N ILE A 1075 7.86 26.27 19.98
CA ILE A 1075 8.52 25.65 21.13
C ILE A 1075 8.31 26.48 22.40
N LEU A 1076 8.28 27.82 22.29
CA LEU A 1076 7.95 28.71 23.40
C LEU A 1076 6.53 28.43 23.93
N LEU A 1077 5.54 28.38 23.04
CA LEU A 1077 4.16 28.03 23.40
C LEU A 1077 4.07 26.63 24.01
N GLN A 1078 4.77 25.65 23.43
CA GLN A 1078 4.81 24.27 23.92
C GLN A 1078 5.42 24.17 25.34
N ALA A 1079 6.48 24.91 25.62
CA ALA A 1079 7.09 24.99 26.95
C ALA A 1079 6.17 25.69 27.96
N ILE A 1080 5.50 26.79 27.59
CA ILE A 1080 4.53 27.49 28.44
C ILE A 1080 3.40 26.53 28.85
N LEU A 1081 2.77 25.85 27.88
CA LEU A 1081 1.66 24.93 28.13
C LEU A 1081 2.07 23.74 29.00
N TYR A 1082 3.25 23.17 28.74
CA TYR A 1082 3.78 22.07 29.55
C TYR A 1082 3.98 22.49 31.02
N VAL A 1083 4.71 23.58 31.25
CA VAL A 1083 5.00 24.08 32.61
C VAL A 1083 3.71 24.48 33.34
N ALA A 1084 2.78 25.15 32.64
CA ALA A 1084 1.49 25.55 33.22
C ALA A 1084 0.65 24.37 33.72
N ILE A 1085 0.81 23.18 33.13
CA ILE A 1085 0.10 21.96 33.54
C ILE A 1085 0.94 21.17 34.57
N THR A 1086 2.22 20.89 34.32
CA THR A 1086 3.01 19.99 35.18
C THR A 1086 3.44 20.64 36.50
N TYR A 1087 3.75 21.93 36.50
CA TYR A 1087 4.24 22.62 37.70
C TYR A 1087 3.23 22.61 38.87
N PRO A 1088 1.95 22.98 38.68
CA PRO A 1088 0.95 22.90 39.74
C PRO A 1088 0.57 21.46 40.13
N THR A 1089 0.54 20.54 39.17
CA THR A 1089 0.05 19.16 39.40
C THR A 1089 1.08 18.28 40.10
N ILE A 1090 2.36 18.38 39.74
CA ILE A 1090 3.46 17.70 40.46
C ILE A 1090 3.68 18.34 41.84
N GLY A 1091 3.31 19.61 42.01
CA GLY A 1091 3.33 20.31 43.30
C GLY A 1091 4.68 20.88 43.68
N PHE A 1092 5.42 21.45 42.73
CA PHE A 1092 6.70 22.13 43.00
C PHE A 1092 6.53 23.41 43.83
N HIS A 1093 7.63 23.90 44.40
CA HIS A 1093 7.63 25.07 45.29
C HIS A 1093 7.34 26.37 44.52
N TRP A 1094 6.23 27.03 44.86
CA TRP A 1094 5.80 28.26 44.20
C TRP A 1094 6.71 29.45 44.52
N SER A 1095 7.52 29.85 43.55
CA SER A 1095 8.31 31.08 43.55
C SER A 1095 8.56 31.52 42.11
N ALA A 1096 8.48 32.81 41.81
CA ALA A 1096 8.72 33.34 40.47
C ALA A 1096 10.14 32.98 39.95
N TYR A 1097 11.13 32.97 40.85
CA TYR A 1097 12.50 32.54 40.55
C TYR A 1097 12.57 31.05 40.18
N LYS A 1098 11.90 30.17 40.95
CA LYS A 1098 11.90 28.72 40.72
C LYS A 1098 11.13 28.34 39.45
N ILE A 1099 10.01 29.01 39.18
CA ILE A 1099 9.23 28.83 37.94
C ILE A 1099 10.05 29.28 36.72
N PHE A 1100 10.74 30.44 36.80
CA PHE A 1100 11.56 30.94 35.70
C PHE A 1100 12.65 29.94 35.29
N TRP A 1101 13.41 29.40 36.25
CA TRP A 1101 14.48 28.45 35.95
C TRP A 1101 13.97 27.10 35.43
N TYR A 1102 12.88 26.58 36.00
CA TYR A 1102 12.23 25.37 35.50
C TYR A 1102 11.75 25.56 34.05
N PHE A 1103 11.11 26.70 33.76
CA PHE A 1103 10.69 27.06 32.40
C PHE A 1103 11.87 27.23 31.45
N TYR A 1104 12.91 27.97 31.85
CA TYR A 1104 14.09 28.23 31.04
C TYR A 1104 14.80 26.93 30.63
N ALA A 1105 15.09 26.06 31.60
CA ALA A 1105 15.74 24.77 31.33
C ALA A 1105 14.85 23.86 30.46
N THR A 1106 13.53 23.86 30.67
CA THR A 1106 12.57 23.13 29.83
C THR A 1106 12.55 23.65 28.39
N PHE A 1107 12.46 24.97 28.19
CA PHE A 1107 12.43 25.62 26.88
C PHE A 1107 13.74 25.39 26.10
N CYS A 1108 14.89 25.64 26.73
CA CYS A 1108 16.20 25.35 26.13
C CYS A 1108 16.35 23.86 25.78
N SER A 1109 15.79 22.96 26.60
CA SER A 1109 15.82 21.52 26.32
C SER A 1109 15.04 21.15 25.06
N PHE A 1110 13.78 21.58 24.95
CA PHE A 1110 13.00 21.31 23.74
C PHE A 1110 13.63 21.97 22.50
N LEU A 1111 14.21 23.16 22.65
CA LEU A 1111 14.88 23.88 21.57
C LEU A 1111 16.12 23.12 21.04
N TYR A 1112 16.99 22.62 21.92
CA TYR A 1112 18.15 21.84 21.45
C TYR A 1112 17.73 20.50 20.86
N TYR A 1113 16.70 19.83 21.40
CA TYR A 1113 16.22 18.56 20.85
C TYR A 1113 15.63 18.70 19.44
N VAL A 1114 14.91 19.79 19.15
CA VAL A 1114 14.43 20.10 17.80
C VAL A 1114 15.60 20.38 16.84
N TYR A 1115 16.54 21.25 17.20
CA TYR A 1115 17.69 21.56 16.33
C TYR A 1115 18.65 20.38 16.15
N LEU A 1116 18.76 19.49 17.15
CA LEU A 1116 19.43 18.20 17.03
C LEU A 1116 18.76 17.35 15.95
N GLY A 1117 17.42 17.28 15.92
CA GLY A 1117 16.66 16.60 14.87
C GLY A 1117 16.92 17.18 13.48
N MET A 1118 16.97 18.51 13.34
CA MET A 1118 17.34 19.17 12.10
C MET A 1118 18.78 18.82 11.66
N THR A 1119 19.72 18.79 12.61
CA THR A 1119 21.13 18.43 12.37
C THR A 1119 21.29 16.97 11.92
N ILE A 1120 20.51 16.06 12.51
CA ILE A 1120 20.46 14.65 12.11
C ILE A 1120 19.92 14.51 10.67
N VAL A 1121 18.94 15.32 10.26
CA VAL A 1121 18.44 15.36 8.87
C VAL A 1121 19.46 15.95 7.90
N SER A 1122 20.25 16.95 8.28
CA SER A 1122 21.27 17.52 7.39
C SER A 1122 22.51 16.62 7.24
N LEU A 1123 22.76 15.71 8.19
CA LEU A 1123 23.82 14.68 8.13
C LEU A 1123 23.43 13.41 7.39
N SER A 1124 22.14 13.11 7.23
CA SER A 1124 21.64 11.83 6.71
C SER A 1124 21.17 11.92 5.25
N SER A 1125 21.29 10.84 4.47
CA SER A 1125 20.88 10.86 3.05
C SER A 1125 19.36 10.81 2.87
N ASN A 1126 18.64 10.08 3.71
CA ASN A 1126 17.19 9.88 3.65
C ASN A 1126 16.56 9.81 5.05
N LEU A 1127 15.22 9.83 5.11
CA LEU A 1127 14.46 9.79 6.36
C LEU A 1127 14.79 8.56 7.23
N GLN A 1128 14.98 7.39 6.63
CA GLN A 1128 15.26 6.15 7.36
C GLN A 1128 16.62 6.20 8.08
N VAL A 1129 17.67 6.72 7.41
CA VAL A 1129 18.99 6.92 8.03
C VAL A 1129 18.92 8.02 9.10
N ALA A 1130 18.10 9.06 8.91
CA ALA A 1130 17.86 10.08 9.95
C ALA A 1130 17.29 9.46 11.23
N THR A 1131 16.24 8.63 11.12
CA THR A 1131 15.62 7.96 12.27
C THR A 1131 16.57 6.98 12.96
N ILE A 1132 17.38 6.21 12.22
CA ILE A 1132 18.36 5.28 12.81
C ILE A 1132 19.46 6.06 13.56
N LEU A 1133 19.99 7.12 12.96
CA LEU A 1133 21.00 7.98 13.58
C LEU A 1133 20.45 8.67 14.84
N ALA A 1134 19.18 9.08 14.82
CA ALA A 1134 18.51 9.65 15.97
C ALA A 1134 18.44 8.66 17.15
N VAL A 1135 18.05 7.40 16.92
CA VAL A 1135 18.01 6.36 17.98
C VAL A 1135 19.39 6.12 18.60
N ALA A 1136 20.45 6.11 17.79
CA ALA A 1136 21.82 6.00 18.31
C ALA A 1136 22.20 7.19 19.20
N VAL A 1137 21.87 8.42 18.77
CA VAL A 1137 22.11 9.64 19.56
C VAL A 1137 21.28 9.65 20.85
N TYR A 1138 20.00 9.27 20.81
CA TYR A 1138 19.15 9.18 21.99
C TYR A 1138 19.71 8.19 23.03
N THR A 1139 20.28 7.08 22.57
CA THR A 1139 20.91 6.08 23.47
C THR A 1139 22.11 6.67 24.20
N ILE A 1140 22.93 7.47 23.51
CA ILE A 1140 24.08 8.17 24.10
C ILE A 1140 23.63 9.26 25.09
N LEU A 1141 22.66 10.10 24.69
CA LEU A 1141 22.10 11.15 25.56
C LEU A 1141 21.47 10.58 26.83
N ASN A 1142 20.85 9.40 26.73
CA ASN A 1142 20.25 8.71 27.85
C ASN A 1142 21.30 8.14 28.81
N LEU A 1143 22.30 7.43 28.28
CA LEU A 1143 23.36 6.81 29.06
C LEU A 1143 24.19 7.82 29.87
N PHE A 1144 24.54 8.96 29.25
CA PHE A 1144 25.36 10.02 29.87
C PHE A 1144 24.52 11.17 30.47
N SER A 1145 23.25 10.90 30.81
CA SER A 1145 22.34 11.89 31.40
C SER A 1145 22.66 12.25 32.86
N GLY A 1146 23.38 11.40 33.59
CA GLY A 1146 23.64 11.60 35.03
C GLY A 1146 22.58 11.04 35.97
N PHE A 1147 21.50 10.43 35.45
CA PHE A 1147 20.46 9.78 36.28
C PHE A 1147 20.71 8.28 36.48
N LEU A 1148 21.05 7.56 35.40
CA LEU A 1148 21.33 6.11 35.46
C LEU A 1148 22.65 5.78 36.18
N MET A 1149 23.57 6.74 36.20
CA MET A 1149 24.85 6.72 36.90
C MET A 1149 25.15 8.18 37.29
N PRO A 1150 25.42 8.49 38.58
CA PRO A 1150 25.72 9.86 39.00
C PRO A 1150 27.04 10.39 38.42
N GLY A 1151 27.15 11.71 38.29
CA GLY A 1151 28.32 12.39 37.72
C GLY A 1151 29.68 11.95 38.32
N PRO A 1152 29.82 11.84 39.65
CA PRO A 1152 31.06 11.41 40.31
C PRO A 1152 31.46 9.94 40.08
N GLU A 1153 30.52 9.06 39.72
CA GLU A 1153 30.78 7.61 39.56
C GLU A 1153 31.35 7.22 38.18
N PHE A 1154 31.30 8.14 37.20
CA PHE A 1154 31.84 7.86 35.87
C PHE A 1154 33.36 7.63 35.91
N PRO A 1155 33.89 6.60 35.22
CA PRO A 1155 35.34 6.41 35.07
C PRO A 1155 35.99 7.65 34.43
N GLN A 1156 37.17 8.07 34.93
CA GLN A 1156 37.83 9.32 34.53
C GLN A 1156 37.98 9.48 32.99
N TRP A 1157 38.15 8.38 32.25
CA TRP A 1157 38.27 8.39 30.78
C TRP A 1157 36.93 8.48 30.02
N TRP A 1158 35.78 8.35 30.69
CA TRP A 1158 34.43 8.54 30.14
C TRP A 1158 33.71 9.80 30.66
N VAL A 1159 34.17 10.40 31.77
CA VAL A 1159 33.58 11.60 32.40
C VAL A 1159 33.30 12.74 31.40
N TRP A 1160 34.13 12.92 30.37
CA TRP A 1160 33.91 13.95 29.34
C TRP A 1160 32.61 13.76 28.54
N CYS A 1161 32.11 12.52 28.36
CA CYS A 1161 30.83 12.26 27.70
C CYS A 1161 29.65 12.81 28.52
N TYR A 1162 29.72 12.73 29.85
CA TYR A 1162 28.74 13.33 30.77
C TYR A 1162 28.75 14.87 30.68
N TRP A 1163 29.92 15.50 30.61
CA TRP A 1163 30.04 16.96 30.45
C TRP A 1163 29.61 17.47 29.07
N ILE A 1164 29.75 16.66 28.01
CA ILE A 1164 29.28 17.01 26.65
C ILE A 1164 27.79 16.73 26.45
N CYS A 1165 27.15 15.92 27.30
CA CYS A 1165 25.73 15.58 27.18
C CYS A 1165 24.82 16.78 27.54
N PRO A 1166 24.00 17.33 26.63
CA PRO A 1166 23.09 18.44 26.96
C PRO A 1166 22.02 18.07 28.00
N THR A 1167 21.69 16.79 28.15
CA THR A 1167 20.67 16.33 29.10
C THR A 1167 21.15 16.29 30.55
N SER A 1168 22.46 16.13 30.81
CA SER A 1168 23.01 16.27 32.18
C SER A 1168 22.89 17.71 32.68
N TRP A 1169 23.18 18.69 31.81
CA TRP A 1169 22.97 20.11 32.08
C TRP A 1169 21.49 20.46 32.26
N SER A 1170 20.58 19.85 31.47
CA SER A 1170 19.13 20.01 31.68
C SER A 1170 18.70 19.54 33.07
N LEU A 1171 19.18 18.38 33.52
CA LEU A 1171 18.83 17.81 34.81
C LEU A 1171 19.41 18.61 35.98
N ASN A 1172 20.68 18.98 35.89
CA ASN A 1172 21.33 19.85 36.87
C ASN A 1172 20.52 21.15 37.06
N GLY A 1173 20.13 21.81 35.96
CA GLY A 1173 19.34 23.04 36.00
C GLY A 1173 17.92 22.87 36.56
N LEU A 1174 17.20 21.79 36.22
CA LEU A 1174 15.89 21.52 36.80
C LEU A 1174 15.97 21.20 38.30
N LEU A 1175 16.91 20.36 38.73
CA LEU A 1175 16.94 19.88 40.11
C LEU A 1175 17.49 20.93 41.08
N THR A 1176 18.62 21.58 40.74
CA THR A 1176 19.21 22.63 41.59
C THR A 1176 18.31 23.86 41.74
N SER A 1177 17.54 24.22 40.70
CA SER A 1177 16.61 25.35 40.78
C SER A 1177 15.40 25.11 41.70
N GLN A 1178 14.99 23.86 41.89
CA GLN A 1178 13.86 23.52 42.75
C GLN A 1178 14.27 23.15 44.18
N TYR A 1179 15.39 22.44 44.35
CA TYR A 1179 15.77 21.80 45.63
C TYR A 1179 17.19 22.15 46.13
N GLY A 1180 18.00 22.87 45.35
CA GLY A 1180 19.37 23.23 45.78
C GLY A 1180 19.43 24.17 46.98
N ASP A 1181 18.44 25.05 47.15
CA ASP A 1181 18.29 25.98 48.27
C ASP A 1181 17.59 25.36 49.50
N ILE A 1182 17.22 24.08 49.46
CA ILE A 1182 16.43 23.43 50.51
C ILE A 1182 17.37 22.69 51.47
N ASN A 1183 17.64 23.31 52.63
CA ASN A 1183 18.44 22.71 53.71
C ASN A 1183 17.60 21.84 54.65
N LYS A 1184 16.68 21.03 54.10
CA LYS A 1184 15.90 20.05 54.88
C LYS A 1184 16.77 18.81 55.10
N GLU A 1185 16.76 18.28 56.32
CA GLU A 1185 17.40 16.99 56.64
C GLU A 1185 16.62 15.82 56.03
N ILE A 1186 17.34 14.91 55.40
CA ILE A 1186 16.87 13.64 54.84
C ILE A 1186 17.78 12.51 55.31
N LEU A 1187 17.23 11.30 55.40
CA LEU A 1187 18.01 10.11 55.72
C LEU A 1187 18.43 9.43 54.40
N ALA A 1188 19.72 9.49 54.09
CA ALA A 1188 20.30 8.99 52.85
C ALA A 1188 21.41 7.98 53.16
N PHE A 1189 21.31 6.77 52.60
CA PHE A 1189 22.23 5.65 52.86
C PHE A 1189 22.45 5.29 54.35
N GLY A 1190 21.52 5.68 55.23
CA GLY A 1190 21.60 5.47 56.67
C GLY A 1190 22.12 6.67 57.49
N GLU A 1191 22.62 7.72 56.84
CA GLU A 1191 23.15 8.92 57.51
C GLU A 1191 22.22 10.15 57.32
N PRO A 1192 22.10 11.03 58.33
CA PRO A 1192 21.36 12.29 58.19
C PRO A 1192 22.18 13.29 57.37
N THR A 1193 21.67 13.68 56.21
CA THR A 1193 22.28 14.67 55.32
C THR A 1193 21.26 15.73 54.90
N THR A 1194 21.69 16.90 54.44
CA THR A 1194 20.76 17.90 53.88
C THR A 1194 20.48 17.58 52.41
N VAL A 1195 19.30 17.93 51.89
CA VAL A 1195 19.00 17.78 50.45
C VAL A 1195 20.06 18.49 49.60
N ASN A 1196 20.49 19.69 49.98
CA ASN A 1196 21.55 20.43 49.29
C ASN A 1196 22.89 19.66 49.25
N SER A 1197 23.40 19.19 50.40
CA SER A 1197 24.64 18.40 50.45
C SER A 1197 24.51 17.09 49.65
N PHE A 1198 23.38 16.39 49.76
CA PHE A 1198 23.11 15.17 48.97
C PHE A 1198 23.18 15.42 47.46
N LEU A 1199 22.65 16.54 46.96
CA LEU A 1199 22.75 16.89 45.54
C LEU A 1199 24.18 17.21 45.09
N GLN A 1200 25.00 17.79 45.97
CA GLN A 1200 26.40 18.10 45.68
C GLN A 1200 27.27 16.83 45.72
N ASP A 1201 27.16 16.03 46.77
CA ASP A 1201 28.07 14.90 47.02
C ASP A 1201 27.73 13.68 46.16
N TYR A 1202 26.44 13.35 45.96
CA TYR A 1202 26.03 12.20 45.17
C TYR A 1202 25.93 12.51 43.67
N TYR A 1203 25.27 13.62 43.28
CA TYR A 1203 25.06 13.95 41.87
C TYR A 1203 26.10 14.91 41.26
N GLY A 1204 26.90 15.61 42.06
CA GLY A 1204 27.81 16.66 41.57
C GLY A 1204 27.08 17.93 41.12
N PHE A 1205 25.89 18.19 41.65
CA PHE A 1205 25.03 19.31 41.25
C PHE A 1205 25.17 20.50 42.20
N TYR A 1206 25.90 21.53 41.75
CA TYR A 1206 26.18 22.75 42.53
C TYR A 1206 25.22 23.89 42.18
N GLN A 1207 24.47 24.39 43.17
CA GLN A 1207 23.57 25.53 42.98
C GLN A 1207 24.30 26.81 42.54
N ASP A 1208 25.52 27.05 43.04
CA ASP A 1208 26.33 28.22 42.66
C ASP A 1208 26.69 28.28 41.17
N ARG A 1209 26.60 27.14 40.46
CA ARG A 1209 26.91 27.03 39.03
C ARG A 1209 25.69 27.21 38.12
N LEU A 1210 24.52 27.55 38.65
CA LEU A 1210 23.27 27.63 37.89
C LEU A 1210 23.32 28.64 36.73
N GLY A 1211 24.07 29.75 36.88
CA GLY A 1211 24.36 30.69 35.79
C GLY A 1211 25.23 30.10 34.66
N LEU A 1212 26.16 29.20 34.99
CA LEU A 1212 26.96 28.45 34.01
C LEU A 1212 26.11 27.39 33.31
N VAL A 1213 25.27 26.67 34.05
CA VAL A 1213 24.28 25.73 33.49
C VAL A 1213 23.39 26.45 32.47
N ALA A 1214 22.94 27.67 32.77
CA ALA A 1214 22.12 28.47 31.87
C ALA A 1214 22.86 28.84 30.57
N ALA A 1215 24.09 29.33 30.66
CA ALA A 1215 24.91 29.66 29.50
C ALA A 1215 25.17 28.43 28.60
N VAL A 1216 25.43 27.26 29.21
CA VAL A 1216 25.62 25.99 28.49
C VAL A 1216 24.33 25.52 27.82
N LEU A 1217 23.18 25.59 28.49
CA LEU A 1217 21.87 25.24 27.91
C LEU A 1217 21.46 26.15 26.75
N LEU A 1218 21.91 27.40 26.70
CA LEU A 1218 21.74 28.29 25.56
C LEU A 1218 22.74 28.01 24.42
N ALA A 1219 23.94 27.52 24.74
CA ALA A 1219 24.97 27.20 23.76
C ALA A 1219 24.58 26.00 22.86
N TYR A 1220 23.91 24.96 23.40
CA TYR A 1220 23.51 23.79 22.60
C TYR A 1220 22.55 24.10 21.44
N PRO A 1221 21.45 24.87 21.61
CA PRO A 1221 20.64 25.34 20.50
C PRO A 1221 21.45 26.09 19.43
N LEU A 1222 22.33 27.01 19.83
CA LEU A 1222 23.16 27.78 18.91
C LEU A 1222 24.14 26.87 18.14
N LEU A 1223 24.76 25.91 18.83
CA LEU A 1223 25.63 24.91 18.24
C LEU A 1223 24.88 24.09 17.19
N TYR A 1224 23.74 23.47 17.53
CA TYR A 1224 22.97 22.66 16.58
C TYR A 1224 22.40 23.50 15.41
N ALA A 1225 21.96 24.74 15.63
CA ALA A 1225 21.54 25.63 14.55
C ALA A 1225 22.69 25.96 13.58
N SER A 1226 23.91 26.15 14.10
CA SER A 1226 25.11 26.38 13.28
C SER A 1226 25.55 25.13 12.51
N LEU A 1227 25.51 23.95 13.15
CA LEU A 1227 25.81 22.66 12.53
C LEU A 1227 24.80 22.31 11.44
N PHE A 1228 23.49 22.50 11.71
CA PHE A 1228 22.43 22.37 10.70
C PHE A 1228 22.71 23.25 9.48
N THR A 1229 22.98 24.54 9.69
CA THR A 1229 23.33 25.51 8.64
C THR A 1229 24.56 25.11 7.82
N TYR A 1230 25.60 24.61 8.49
CA TYR A 1230 26.83 24.13 7.83
C TYR A 1230 26.58 22.87 7.00
N PHE A 1231 25.99 21.84 7.60
CA PHE A 1231 25.76 20.55 6.95
C PHE A 1231 24.73 20.63 5.82
N ILE A 1232 23.63 21.37 5.97
CA ILE A 1232 22.63 21.54 4.90
C ILE A 1232 23.19 22.33 3.70
N GLY A 1233 24.19 23.19 3.94
CA GLY A 1233 24.92 23.92 2.92
C GLY A 1233 25.95 23.06 2.19
N LYS A 1234 26.71 22.23 2.93
CA LYS A 1234 27.87 21.44 2.46
C LYS A 1234 27.49 20.07 1.89
N PHE A 1235 26.60 19.33 2.54
CA PHE A 1235 26.17 18.01 2.08
C PHE A 1235 24.97 18.14 1.13
N ASN A 1236 25.18 17.77 -0.14
CA ASN A 1236 24.13 17.65 -1.14
C ASN A 1236 24.03 16.19 -1.61
N PHE A 1237 23.18 15.42 -0.94
CA PHE A 1237 22.99 14.00 -1.22
C PHE A 1237 22.31 13.70 -2.58
N GLN A 1238 21.72 14.71 -3.25
CA GLN A 1238 21.14 14.52 -4.58
C GLN A 1238 22.14 14.68 -5.73
N ARG A 1239 23.31 15.30 -5.50
CA ARG A 1239 24.27 15.65 -6.57
C ARG A 1239 24.72 14.44 -7.41
N ARG A 1240 24.82 13.24 -6.82
CA ARG A 1240 25.20 11.99 -7.54
C ARG A 1240 24.15 11.48 -8.54
N LYS A 1241 22.87 11.84 -8.42
CA LYS A 1241 21.86 11.54 -9.45
C LYS A 1241 21.90 12.57 -10.57
N TRP A 1242 21.84 13.85 -10.20
CA TRP A 1242 21.72 14.93 -11.17
C TRP A 1242 22.99 15.22 -11.96
N VAL A 1243 24.19 14.79 -11.53
CA VAL A 1243 25.40 14.88 -12.39
C VAL A 1243 25.32 13.96 -13.60
N GLN A 1244 24.53 12.88 -13.53
CA GLN A 1244 24.28 12.00 -14.67
C GLN A 1244 23.29 12.63 -15.66
N ASP A 1245 22.26 13.32 -15.14
CA ASP A 1245 21.37 14.17 -15.95
C ASP A 1245 22.11 15.41 -16.49
N GLN A 1246 23.09 15.95 -15.75
CA GLN A 1246 23.91 17.09 -16.18
C GLN A 1246 24.89 16.70 -17.28
N LEU A 1247 25.46 15.50 -17.23
CA LEU A 1247 26.21 14.94 -18.37
C LEU A 1247 25.32 14.81 -19.60
N TYR A 1248 24.06 14.39 -19.44
CA TYR A 1248 23.10 14.33 -20.55
C TYR A 1248 22.79 15.73 -21.11
N LEU A 1249 22.56 16.72 -20.23
CA LEU A 1249 22.26 18.11 -20.58
C LEU A 1249 23.47 18.86 -21.18
N GLU A 1250 24.70 18.56 -20.74
CA GLU A 1250 25.93 19.12 -21.32
C GLU A 1250 26.29 18.46 -22.66
N TYR A 1251 26.03 17.15 -22.84
CA TYR A 1251 26.18 16.50 -24.14
C TYR A 1251 25.25 17.14 -25.19
N THR A 1252 24.00 17.43 -24.82
CA THR A 1252 23.05 18.17 -25.68
C THR A 1252 23.38 19.66 -25.86
N ARG A 1253 24.29 20.25 -25.07
CA ARG A 1253 24.70 21.66 -25.18
C ARG A 1253 25.98 21.89 -26.00
N LYS A 1254 26.71 20.84 -26.40
CA LYS A 1254 28.07 20.99 -26.94
C LYS A 1254 28.42 20.21 -28.21
N SER A 1255 27.44 19.67 -28.92
CA SER A 1255 27.67 19.02 -30.22
C SER A 1255 27.01 19.78 -31.38
N PRO A 1256 27.70 20.74 -32.01
CA PRO A 1256 27.33 21.19 -33.34
C PRO A 1256 27.79 20.17 -34.38
N MET A 1257 26.93 19.78 -35.31
CA MET A 1257 27.34 19.15 -36.56
C MET A 1257 26.77 19.93 -37.74
N HIS A 1258 27.53 20.93 -38.17
CA HIS A 1258 27.61 21.24 -39.59
C HIS A 1258 28.55 20.22 -40.25
N SER A 1259 28.16 19.71 -41.40
CA SER A 1259 29.00 18.88 -42.26
C SER A 1259 29.59 19.72 -43.39
N SER A 1260 30.90 20.03 -43.34
CA SER A 1260 31.80 20.08 -44.52
C SER A 1260 33.23 20.53 -44.16
N SER A 1261 34.20 19.96 -44.89
CA SER A 1261 35.62 20.34 -45.10
C SER A 1261 36.60 20.34 -43.91
N GLU A 1262 37.69 19.57 -44.11
CA GLU A 1262 39.09 19.82 -43.68
C GLU A 1262 39.40 19.90 -42.17
N SER A 1263 40.54 19.48 -41.61
CA SER A 1263 41.65 18.55 -41.91
C SER A 1263 42.65 18.74 -40.75
N ASP A 1264 43.39 17.70 -40.37
CA ASP A 1264 44.58 17.71 -39.50
C ASP A 1264 44.49 17.96 -37.96
N GLU A 1265 45.54 17.42 -37.34
CA GLU A 1265 46.06 17.51 -35.97
C GLU A 1265 45.30 16.91 -34.76
N CYS A 1266 45.84 15.76 -34.33
CA CYS A 1266 45.65 15.13 -33.03
C CYS A 1266 46.55 15.80 -31.96
N GLY A 1267 45.98 16.23 -30.82
CA GLY A 1267 46.80 16.79 -29.73
C GLY A 1267 46.12 16.89 -28.36
N LYS A 1268 46.57 16.04 -27.42
CA LYS A 1268 46.58 16.21 -25.94
C LYS A 1268 45.37 16.90 -25.27
N LEU A 1269 44.66 16.14 -24.42
CA LEU A 1269 44.49 16.54 -23.00
C LEU A 1269 44.08 15.35 -22.12
N SER A 1270 44.91 15.12 -21.10
CA SER A 1270 44.83 14.01 -20.14
C SER A 1270 44.27 14.46 -18.80
N LEU A 1271 43.71 13.49 -18.05
CA LEU A 1271 43.74 13.38 -16.58
C LEU A 1271 43.49 14.65 -15.73
N GLU A 1272 42.33 14.71 -15.06
CA GLU A 1272 42.23 14.96 -13.60
C GLU A 1272 40.76 14.90 -13.12
N ARG A 1273 40.43 13.94 -12.25
CA ARG A 1273 39.24 13.95 -11.36
C ARG A 1273 39.47 13.05 -10.14
N GLU A 1274 39.75 13.67 -9.00
CA GLU A 1274 39.29 13.21 -7.68
C GLU A 1274 37.88 13.77 -7.37
#